data_AF-A0A167LR22-F1
#
_entry.id   AF-A0A167LR22-F1
#
_cell.length_a   1.000
_cell.length_b   1.000
_cell.length_c   1.000
_cell.angle_alpha   90.00
_cell.angle_beta   90.00
_cell.angle_gamma   90.00
#
_symmetry.space_group_name_H-M   'P 1'
#
loop_
_entity.id
_entity.type
_entity.pdbx_description
1 polymer ?
#
loop_
_entity_poly.entity_id
_entity_poly.type
_entity_poly.pdbx_seq_one_letter_code
_entity_poly.pdbx_strand_id
1 'polypeptide(L)'
;MLQISRVFPGALNEEAGLCFLLHREQQLVAYASQGNVILLKAPTLDVHRVLAFFEAYAGFTELDARICAIAADSDYGLIAAAVGTQVACWVPSAGDAWKVHSTLNVSIPIRSLHHQAGRLLVASDEMVSVWEQRDEGGIVVWSKAWEDRTDSAPVIARLSETGAALAYAYKDSKDVHLIDTRRSTKQILPHPRPISSLTWRRPTAGNRSSLTLYTVTSDSTVRIWQPVLDAPHELRLWGTIDSDSFFSDERAVHVRWLDRSVRPEEGEPLHEDIFFAVDRKGRISLRTVSNIERRPPTLLELHPSQQMPDLHTIAPDNSTAVIPIPSPSDTLVMFLSQHSLQALSVTLSSYLDDIKDDSKPLRPYTTEPFGVQHAETIRGLHLRSDGRAFVTQADTEIILWDATSSTPRTVARWNINCELAAIVDDGVLVYAGKDLVLLAKDGSKRRVQTPAIPILRFLYSGMYLLALSSTHCFEIDRHTLEILGQAPLPDATASIRVPIFGHNREILDVSEDGELTFWRYAHGDFRKLGGLATGIKGVSMAACSVDRRSALVKFDGDQYHLSIWNSRLSEFSSGLEFEYTFSEEILSLRWTFGTSDGLAVSFKTHVVVMWPERMTYFDTTPSWASWLQISVDQFSPLALNGASFLGDGSLVVTAGNQVAIFNPILKEPPPSEPSNLLALLISRIGPLPDWHPQVVLQCLLWNKVDRVKQVIERLAKVVLQEGATTDSIQKGLMHLNDEPYDDEYHESQQTPVSRSAQRHSALFGSETPVMDEEDEWRFSRPLITKLLHVLDERPLPILTINEEEHLEALIETTLEIDEQRRALDANGIRYLISIRSFYILNRKSKESPNVFEQTPVIEARSRIRYRDMVWAYHSDTQELLLQGCTQACNNKMTWSDARALGVFLWLTSNDVLKEQMENVARNEYMAGDDRDPERCSLYYFALGKRRLVHGLWKQAAWHHEQSMMLRFLDNDFDVPRWKTAAMKNAYALLGKKRYQYAAAFFLLAGALQDAVNVCVKQVNDIQLAVAIARVYEQSDDGPVLRSLLLNTVIPMAFSQDNRWLGSWAFWMLHKRDLAVRIIMTPLPDLAMTLDGPIETFGRPNYDDPSLAMLFSQLKAKTLQAAQGTSEIAPQTEFNFVLQIARVFCRMGCHILALDLVRSWSFDRPTAPTPIPQSAVEDDYDMSPTPPPPMRRSSFFSLTGRRRSSVVIDVNLKSLPETRAPSPKLPTVAEDQPADVKAPTAIEAPKPRRTGIGSLMKSAKQDTKVPEFDMDAFF
;
A
#
# COMPACT_ATOMS: atom_id res chain seq x y z
N MET A 1 -0.20 13.96 -1.13
CA MET A 1 -0.81 13.74 0.22
C MET A 1 -2.33 13.87 0.09
N LEU A 2 -3.14 13.42 1.07
CA LEU A 2 -4.57 13.77 1.09
C LEU A 2 -4.81 15.20 1.60
N GLN A 3 -5.89 15.84 1.15
CA GLN A 3 -6.34 17.14 1.65
C GLN A 3 -7.10 16.99 2.98
N ILE A 4 -6.73 17.77 4.00
CA ILE A 4 -7.49 17.89 5.25
C ILE A 4 -8.87 18.51 4.93
N SER A 5 -9.94 17.86 5.38
CA SER A 5 -11.32 18.31 5.28
C SER A 5 -11.72 19.16 6.49
N ARG A 6 -11.47 18.64 7.69
CA ARG A 6 -11.71 19.32 8.96
C ARG A 6 -10.88 18.67 10.06
N VAL A 7 -10.50 19.46 11.07
CA VAL A 7 -9.93 18.96 12.34
C VAL A 7 -10.84 19.39 13.47
N PHE A 8 -11.14 18.48 14.39
CA PHE A 8 -11.83 18.72 15.65
C PHE A 8 -10.76 18.71 16.76
N PRO A 9 -10.25 19.89 17.18
CA PRO A 9 -9.03 19.98 17.99
C PRO A 9 -9.16 19.64 19.48
N GLY A 10 -10.35 19.30 19.98
CA GLY A 10 -10.58 18.97 21.40
C GLY A 10 -11.22 20.12 22.21
N ALA A 11 -11.98 19.74 23.23
CA ALA A 11 -12.87 20.63 23.98
C ALA A 11 -12.11 21.69 24.81
N LEU A 12 -12.66 22.90 24.88
CA LEU A 12 -12.07 24.03 25.58
C LEU A 12 -12.08 23.84 27.11
N ASN A 13 -10.95 24.10 27.77
CA ASN A 13 -10.83 24.14 29.22
C ASN A 13 -11.25 25.53 29.76
N GLU A 14 -12.49 25.63 30.24
CA GLU A 14 -13.10 26.89 30.70
C GLU A 14 -12.29 27.62 31.79
N GLU A 15 -11.48 26.90 32.58
CA GLU A 15 -10.67 27.50 33.64
C GLU A 15 -9.52 28.38 33.14
N ALA A 16 -9.01 28.13 31.93
CA ALA A 16 -7.85 28.84 31.38
C ALA A 16 -8.21 30.08 30.53
N GLY A 17 -9.45 30.15 30.03
CA GLY A 17 -9.95 31.21 29.16
C GLY A 17 -9.42 31.16 27.71
N LEU A 18 -9.63 32.26 26.99
CA LEU A 18 -9.06 32.53 25.66
C LEU A 18 -7.94 33.57 25.75
N CYS A 19 -6.94 33.46 24.86
CA CYS A 19 -6.08 34.57 24.48
C CYS A 19 -6.01 34.71 22.95
N PHE A 20 -5.50 35.84 22.48
CA PHE A 20 -5.46 36.19 21.05
C PHE A 20 -4.06 36.69 20.69
N LEU A 21 -3.57 36.32 19.52
CA LEU A 21 -2.24 36.71 19.04
C LEU A 21 -2.34 37.19 17.59
N LEU A 22 -1.74 38.33 17.28
CA LEU A 22 -1.52 38.74 15.89
C LEU A 22 -0.19 38.18 15.40
N HIS A 23 -0.19 37.38 14.32
CA HIS A 23 1.01 36.79 13.74
C HIS A 23 1.01 36.89 12.22
N ARG A 24 1.99 37.61 11.63
CA ARG A 24 2.11 37.85 10.17
C ARG A 24 0.77 38.26 9.54
N GLU A 25 0.15 39.31 10.09
CA GLU A 25 -1.16 39.83 9.69
C GLU A 25 -2.36 38.86 9.87
N GLN A 26 -2.13 37.61 10.29
CA GLN A 26 -3.19 36.65 10.64
C GLN A 26 -3.49 36.71 12.13
N GLN A 27 -4.76 36.95 12.48
CA GLN A 27 -5.23 36.92 13.86
C GLN A 27 -5.48 35.46 14.28
N LEU A 28 -4.79 35.01 15.33
CA LEU A 28 -4.92 33.67 15.91
C LEU A 28 -5.73 33.71 17.19
N VAL A 29 -6.63 32.74 17.36
CA VAL A 29 -7.32 32.44 18.62
C VAL A 29 -6.57 31.29 19.29
N ALA A 30 -6.19 31.48 20.55
CA ALA A 30 -5.50 30.47 21.34
C ALA A 30 -6.34 30.06 22.56
N TYR A 31 -6.48 28.75 22.77
CA TYR A 31 -7.19 28.20 23.92
C TYR A 31 -6.56 26.89 24.41
N ALA A 32 -6.84 26.51 25.66
CA ALA A 32 -6.31 25.28 26.26
C ALA A 32 -7.30 24.10 26.15
N SER A 33 -6.77 22.90 25.89
CA SER A 33 -7.49 21.63 25.98
C SER A 33 -6.55 20.56 26.55
N GLN A 34 -6.93 19.92 27.67
CA GLN A 34 -6.02 19.10 28.50
C GLN A 34 -4.66 19.82 28.74
N GLY A 35 -3.57 19.23 28.27
CA GLY A 35 -2.19 19.73 28.33
C GLY A 35 -1.71 20.47 27.07
N ASN A 36 -2.64 20.83 26.18
CA ASN A 36 -2.33 21.37 24.85
C ASN A 36 -2.90 22.79 24.69
N VAL A 37 -2.16 23.66 24.00
CA VAL A 37 -2.66 24.94 23.49
C VAL A 37 -2.99 24.78 22.01
N ILE A 38 -4.23 25.08 21.65
CA ILE A 38 -4.75 24.98 20.28
C ILE A 38 -4.79 26.38 19.68
N LEU A 39 -4.18 26.55 18.51
CA LEU A 39 -4.18 27.79 17.73
C LEU A 39 -5.11 27.64 16.53
N LEU A 40 -6.14 28.48 16.45
CA LEU A 40 -7.08 28.56 15.34
C LEU A 40 -6.88 29.85 14.53
N LYS A 41 -7.03 29.80 13.20
CA LYS A 41 -7.00 31.00 12.34
C LYS A 41 -8.36 31.70 12.40
N ALA A 42 -8.39 32.97 12.77
CA ALA A 42 -9.59 33.79 12.59
C ALA A 42 -9.62 34.33 11.13
N PRO A 43 -10.76 34.35 10.43
CA PRO A 43 -12.12 34.05 10.90
C PRO A 43 -12.61 32.61 10.68
N THR A 44 -11.88 31.74 9.98
CA THR A 44 -12.39 30.41 9.57
C THR A 44 -12.47 29.38 10.70
N LEU A 45 -11.73 29.62 11.79
CA LEU A 45 -11.46 28.70 12.90
C LEU A 45 -10.66 27.45 12.50
N ASP A 46 -10.01 27.43 11.33
CA ASP A 46 -9.12 26.33 10.93
C ASP A 46 -7.97 26.15 11.93
N VAL A 47 -7.65 24.90 12.28
CA VAL A 47 -6.53 24.57 13.17
C VAL A 47 -5.21 24.93 12.48
N HIS A 48 -4.51 25.93 13.00
CA HIS A 48 -3.18 26.33 12.55
C HIS A 48 -2.11 25.40 13.12
N ARG A 49 -2.11 25.22 14.45
CA ARG A 49 -1.13 24.42 15.17
C ARG A 49 -1.65 24.04 16.55
N VAL A 50 -1.18 22.91 17.06
CA VAL A 50 -1.31 22.47 18.44
C VAL A 50 0.10 22.51 19.07
N LEU A 51 0.20 23.09 20.26
CA LEU A 51 1.42 23.16 21.07
C LEU A 51 1.19 22.29 22.30
N ALA A 52 2.08 21.34 22.59
CA ALA A 52 1.89 20.40 23.70
C ALA A 52 2.84 20.72 24.87
N PHE A 53 2.33 20.78 26.10
CA PHE A 53 3.12 21.21 27.25
C PHE A 53 4.35 20.32 27.51
N PHE A 54 4.27 19.03 27.16
CA PHE A 54 5.39 18.09 27.28
C PHE A 54 6.58 18.42 26.33
N GLU A 55 6.37 19.17 25.24
CA GLU A 55 7.47 19.64 24.36
C GLU A 55 8.43 20.56 25.11
N ALA A 56 7.93 21.30 26.10
CA ALA A 56 8.73 22.18 26.96
C ALA A 56 9.22 21.48 28.24
N TYR A 57 8.49 20.47 28.73
CA TYR A 57 8.81 19.73 29.95
C TYR A 57 8.64 18.22 29.74
N ALA A 58 9.72 17.56 29.28
CA ALA A 58 9.77 16.12 28.98
C ALA A 58 9.52 15.15 30.17
N GLY A 59 9.21 15.68 31.37
CA GLY A 59 8.77 14.91 32.53
C GLY A 59 7.24 14.77 32.66
N PHE A 60 6.46 15.40 31.78
CA PHE A 60 4.99 15.26 31.71
C PHE A 60 4.60 14.29 30.59
N THR A 61 3.58 13.46 30.81
CA THR A 61 2.91 12.75 29.71
C THR A 61 1.75 13.58 29.14
N GLU A 62 1.16 13.14 28.04
CA GLU A 62 -0.06 13.72 27.45
C GLU A 62 -1.26 13.77 28.43
N LEU A 63 -1.22 12.97 29.50
CA LEU A 63 -2.34 12.77 30.44
C LEU A 63 -2.19 13.56 31.75
N ASP A 64 -0.96 13.90 32.17
CA ASP A 64 -0.70 14.51 33.48
C ASP A 64 -0.89 16.05 33.49
N ALA A 65 -0.78 16.67 32.30
CA ALA A 65 -0.85 18.12 32.17
C ALA A 65 -2.30 18.59 31.99
N ARG A 66 -2.78 19.46 32.89
CA ARG A 66 -3.98 20.29 32.68
C ARG A 66 -3.61 21.75 32.79
N ILE A 67 -3.68 22.48 31.68
CA ILE A 67 -3.31 23.90 31.63
C ILE A 67 -4.33 24.73 32.43
N CYS A 68 -3.85 25.47 33.44
CA CYS A 68 -4.70 26.26 34.34
C CYS A 68 -4.89 27.72 33.89
N ALA A 69 -3.97 28.26 33.10
CA ALA A 69 -4.05 29.63 32.57
C ALA A 69 -3.20 29.76 31.29
N ILE A 70 -3.62 30.65 30.38
CA ILE A 70 -2.87 31.03 29.17
C ILE A 70 -2.74 32.54 29.05
N ALA A 71 -1.71 32.99 28.33
CA ALA A 71 -1.49 34.38 27.94
C ALA A 71 -0.85 34.45 26.55
N ALA A 72 -1.00 35.57 25.87
CA ALA A 72 -0.35 35.85 24.59
C ALA A 72 0.10 37.32 24.55
N ASP A 73 1.18 37.60 23.82
CA ASP A 73 1.71 38.95 23.62
C ASP A 73 2.02 39.15 22.13
N SER A 74 1.14 39.87 21.44
CA SER A 74 1.27 40.19 20.01
C SER A 74 2.51 41.02 19.69
N ASP A 75 3.03 41.80 20.65
CA ASP A 75 4.19 42.66 20.44
C ASP A 75 5.47 41.82 20.28
N TYR A 76 5.48 40.60 20.83
CA TYR A 76 6.59 39.62 20.78
C TYR A 76 6.25 38.34 20.01
N GLY A 77 5.01 38.18 19.52
CA GLY A 77 4.53 36.95 18.88
C GLY A 77 4.51 35.72 19.80
N LEU A 78 4.47 35.91 21.12
CA LEU A 78 4.72 34.87 22.12
C LEU A 78 3.41 34.39 22.76
N ILE A 79 3.33 33.07 23.01
CA ILE A 79 2.23 32.44 23.75
C ILE A 79 2.81 31.74 24.98
N ALA A 80 2.17 31.91 26.14
CA ALA A 80 2.55 31.29 27.41
C ALA A 80 1.38 30.49 27.99
N ALA A 81 1.66 29.33 28.58
CA ALA A 81 0.69 28.49 29.28
C ALA A 81 1.25 27.98 30.61
N ALA A 82 0.41 27.88 31.63
CA ALA A 82 0.78 27.36 32.95
C ALA A 82 0.16 25.98 33.25
N VAL A 83 0.92 25.10 33.89
CA VAL A 83 0.46 23.83 34.49
C VAL A 83 1.01 23.77 35.92
N GLY A 84 0.12 23.85 36.91
CA GLY A 84 0.52 23.85 38.32
C GLY A 84 1.47 24.99 38.66
N THR A 85 2.73 24.68 38.97
CA THR A 85 3.80 25.63 39.29
C THR A 85 4.68 26.05 38.11
N GLN A 86 4.44 25.50 36.92
CA GLN A 86 5.32 25.62 35.75
C GLN A 86 4.67 26.44 34.64
N VAL A 87 5.48 27.16 33.87
CA VAL A 87 5.08 27.93 32.69
C VAL A 87 5.97 27.58 31.51
N ALA A 88 5.35 27.24 30.39
CA ALA A 88 6.01 27.08 29.10
C ALA A 88 5.64 28.25 28.18
N CYS A 89 6.62 28.75 27.43
CA CYS A 89 6.44 29.81 26.44
C CYS A 89 6.89 29.32 25.06
N TRP A 90 6.10 29.60 24.02
CA TRP A 90 6.40 29.26 22.62
C TRP A 90 6.46 30.52 21.76
N VAL A 91 7.24 30.44 20.68
CA VAL A 91 7.37 31.48 19.66
C VAL A 91 7.29 30.82 18.26
N PRO A 92 6.72 31.49 17.25
CA PRO A 92 6.80 31.03 15.87
C PRO A 92 8.25 31.04 15.36
N SER A 93 8.55 30.13 14.44
CA SER A 93 9.85 29.95 13.80
C SER A 93 9.82 30.45 12.34
N ALA A 94 10.82 30.08 11.54
CA ALA A 94 10.73 30.22 10.08
C ALA A 94 9.67 29.24 9.52
N GLY A 95 8.84 29.69 8.57
CA GLY A 95 7.65 28.95 8.13
C GLY A 95 6.53 28.95 9.17
N ASP A 96 5.59 28.01 9.09
CA ASP A 96 4.45 27.89 10.02
C ASP A 96 4.75 27.01 11.25
N ALA A 97 6.03 26.65 11.45
CA ALA A 97 6.48 25.86 12.59
C ALA A 97 6.59 26.71 13.87
N TRP A 98 6.27 26.11 15.01
CA TRP A 98 6.39 26.71 16.34
C TRP A 98 7.48 26.01 17.15
N LYS A 99 8.11 26.73 18.08
CA LYS A 99 9.16 26.19 18.97
C LYS A 99 8.99 26.69 20.40
N VAL A 100 9.46 25.89 21.36
CA VAL A 100 9.63 26.34 22.74
C VAL A 100 10.67 27.47 22.77
N HIS A 101 10.34 28.56 23.46
CA HIS A 101 11.16 29.77 23.59
C HIS A 101 11.85 29.83 24.95
N SER A 102 11.10 29.64 26.02
CA SER A 102 11.60 29.66 27.40
C SER A 102 10.65 28.96 28.36
N THR A 103 11.17 28.55 29.52
CA THR A 103 10.42 27.92 30.61
C THR A 103 10.63 28.67 31.92
N LEU A 104 9.65 28.63 32.82
CA LEU A 104 9.68 29.31 34.12
C LEU A 104 9.02 28.43 35.19
N ASN A 105 9.74 28.16 36.27
CA ASN A 105 9.21 27.45 37.43
C ASN A 105 9.00 28.44 38.59
N VAL A 106 7.80 28.41 39.18
CA VAL A 106 7.38 29.27 40.31
C VAL A 106 7.20 28.41 41.57
N SER A 107 7.23 29.02 42.76
CA SER A 107 7.16 28.30 44.04
C SER A 107 5.74 27.94 44.51
N ILE A 108 4.69 28.51 43.90
CA ILE A 108 3.29 28.38 44.32
C ILE A 108 2.42 28.14 43.06
N PRO A 109 1.39 27.27 43.10
CA PRO A 109 0.54 27.02 41.94
C PRO A 109 -0.07 28.29 41.35
N ILE A 110 -0.21 28.30 40.03
CA ILE A 110 -0.61 29.44 39.21
C ILE A 110 -2.11 29.37 38.92
N ARG A 111 -2.81 30.49 39.09
CA ARG A 111 -4.27 30.61 38.88
C ARG A 111 -4.64 31.56 37.74
N SER A 112 -3.78 32.53 37.40
CA SER A 112 -4.01 33.47 36.29
C SER A 112 -2.69 33.96 35.70
N LEU A 113 -2.64 34.14 34.37
CA LEU A 113 -1.51 34.73 33.65
C LEU A 113 -1.94 36.00 32.90
N HIS A 114 -0.99 36.89 32.66
CA HIS A 114 -1.11 37.97 31.68
C HIS A 114 0.28 38.34 31.14
N HIS A 115 0.44 38.43 29.82
CA HIS A 115 1.70 38.89 29.21
C HIS A 115 1.45 40.22 28.51
N GLN A 116 2.34 41.19 28.68
CA GLN A 116 2.18 42.53 28.10
C GLN A 116 3.55 43.20 27.96
N ALA A 117 3.88 43.68 26.76
CA ALA A 117 5.10 44.43 26.48
C ALA A 117 6.38 43.77 27.03
N GLY A 118 6.50 42.45 26.84
CA GLY A 118 7.69 41.67 27.27
C GLY A 118 7.69 41.26 28.75
N ARG A 119 6.65 41.60 29.51
CA ARG A 119 6.50 41.25 30.94
C ARG A 119 5.45 40.15 31.14
N LEU A 120 5.79 39.14 31.92
CA LEU A 120 4.87 38.09 32.35
C LEU A 120 4.41 38.34 33.80
N LEU A 121 3.12 38.63 33.96
CA LEU A 121 2.42 38.62 35.23
C LEU A 121 1.97 37.20 35.56
N VAL A 122 2.37 36.72 36.74
CA VAL A 122 1.96 35.43 37.29
C VAL A 122 1.19 35.66 38.59
N ALA A 123 -0.10 35.33 38.60
CA ALA A 123 -0.91 35.28 39.81
C ALA A 123 -1.02 33.83 40.28
N SER A 124 -0.56 33.60 41.51
CA SER A 124 -0.58 32.32 42.22
C SER A 124 -1.54 32.38 43.41
N ASP A 125 -1.79 31.26 44.08
CA ASP A 125 -2.80 31.16 45.13
C ASP A 125 -2.59 32.11 46.33
N GLU A 126 -1.35 32.48 46.67
CA GLU A 126 -0.99 33.34 47.82
C GLU A 126 -0.21 34.63 47.43
N MET A 127 0.09 34.83 46.13
CA MET A 127 0.98 35.90 45.68
C MET A 127 0.75 36.31 44.23
N VAL A 128 1.15 37.53 43.89
CA VAL A 128 1.29 37.99 42.51
C VAL A 128 2.72 38.43 42.25
N SER A 129 3.29 38.08 41.10
CA SER A 129 4.65 38.42 40.71
C SER A 129 4.73 38.86 39.24
N VAL A 130 5.68 39.74 38.96
CA VAL A 130 5.99 40.22 37.60
C VAL A 130 7.41 39.78 37.24
N TRP A 131 7.54 39.16 36.08
CA TRP A 131 8.79 38.63 35.55
C TRP A 131 9.16 39.34 34.24
N GLU A 132 10.44 39.64 34.09
CA GLU A 132 11.05 40.31 32.93
C GLU A 132 12.08 39.37 32.29
N GLN A 133 12.05 39.26 30.97
CA GLN A 133 13.02 38.48 30.21
C GLN A 133 14.40 39.15 30.21
N ARG A 134 15.47 38.35 30.31
CA ARG A 134 16.85 38.75 30.08
C ARG A 134 17.50 37.78 29.11
N ASP A 135 18.29 38.29 28.17
CA ASP A 135 19.15 37.48 27.33
C ASP A 135 20.51 37.32 28.01
N GLU A 136 20.83 36.08 28.42
CA GLU A 136 22.13 35.72 29.00
C GLU A 136 22.92 34.82 28.03
N GLY A 137 23.21 35.35 26.84
CA GLY A 137 24.12 34.74 25.86
C GLY A 137 23.44 33.87 24.80
N GLY A 138 22.23 34.25 24.37
CA GLY A 138 21.37 33.48 23.48
C GLY A 138 20.39 32.55 24.21
N ILE A 139 20.35 32.61 25.55
CA ILE A 139 19.38 31.91 26.40
C ILE A 139 18.50 32.95 27.08
N VAL A 140 17.19 32.87 26.88
CA VAL A 140 16.23 33.77 27.52
C VAL A 140 15.89 33.27 28.92
N VAL A 141 16.38 34.00 29.92
CA VAL A 141 16.18 33.72 31.34
C VAL A 141 15.10 34.65 31.91
N TRP A 142 14.16 34.09 32.67
CA TRP A 142 13.13 34.86 33.37
C TRP A 142 13.65 35.40 34.70
N SER A 143 13.70 36.72 34.85
CA SER A 143 14.09 37.40 36.09
C SER A 143 12.86 37.96 36.82
N LYS A 144 12.73 37.70 38.13
CA LYS A 144 11.64 38.27 38.93
C LYS A 144 11.93 39.75 39.19
N ALA A 145 11.05 40.63 38.71
CA ALA A 145 11.19 42.07 38.86
C ALA A 145 10.41 42.64 40.05
N TRP A 146 9.27 42.03 40.41
CA TRP A 146 8.42 42.47 41.52
C TRP A 146 7.56 41.32 42.06
N GLU A 147 7.23 41.33 43.35
CA GLU A 147 6.25 40.44 43.97
C GLU A 147 5.57 41.05 45.20
N ASP A 148 4.37 40.56 45.52
CA ASP A 148 3.59 40.92 46.70
C ASP A 148 2.63 39.77 47.06
N ARG A 149 2.18 39.73 48.32
CA ARG A 149 1.24 38.73 48.83
C ARG A 149 -0.20 39.17 48.67
N THR A 150 -1.08 38.21 48.41
CA THR A 150 -2.53 38.39 48.34
C THR A 150 -3.24 37.59 49.42
N ASP A 151 -4.44 38.03 49.81
CA ASP A 151 -5.24 37.39 50.87
C ASP A 151 -5.97 36.13 50.37
N SER A 152 -5.98 35.92 49.05
CA SER A 152 -6.61 34.80 48.34
C SER A 152 -6.05 34.71 46.90
N ALA A 153 -6.47 33.69 46.16
CA ALA A 153 -6.06 33.43 44.78
C ALA A 153 -6.74 34.42 43.79
N PRO A 154 -5.99 35.28 43.06
CA PRO A 154 -6.58 36.17 42.06
C PRO A 154 -6.98 35.41 40.80
N VAL A 155 -8.25 35.50 40.40
CA VAL A 155 -8.77 34.84 39.19
C VAL A 155 -8.54 35.69 37.96
N ILE A 156 -8.75 37.01 38.08
CA ILE A 156 -8.49 37.99 37.02
C ILE A 156 -7.37 38.90 37.50
N ALA A 157 -6.26 38.95 36.77
CA ALA A 157 -5.16 39.89 37.02
C ALA A 157 -4.67 40.47 35.68
N ARG A 158 -4.44 41.79 35.62
CA ARG A 158 -4.01 42.50 34.41
C ARG A 158 -2.95 43.55 34.74
N LEU A 159 -1.83 43.49 34.01
CA LEU A 159 -0.76 44.47 34.07
C LEU A 159 -1.04 45.61 33.07
N SER A 160 -0.80 46.86 33.46
CA SER A 160 -0.90 48.01 32.55
C SER A 160 0.25 47.97 31.53
N GLU A 161 0.03 48.49 30.32
CA GLU A 161 1.03 48.51 29.24
C GLU A 161 2.42 49.07 29.63
N THR A 162 2.45 50.10 30.49
CA THR A 162 3.69 50.70 31.04
C THR A 162 4.39 49.88 32.14
N GLY A 163 3.79 48.76 32.54
CA GLY A 163 4.15 47.96 33.72
C GLY A 163 3.99 48.65 35.08
N ALA A 164 3.51 49.90 35.12
CA ALA A 164 3.48 50.73 36.32
C ALA A 164 2.31 50.44 37.27
N ALA A 165 1.21 49.88 36.76
CA ALA A 165 0.04 49.53 37.53
C ALA A 165 -0.38 48.07 37.27
N LEU A 166 -0.83 47.41 38.34
CA LEU A 166 -1.36 46.06 38.36
C LEU A 166 -2.75 46.12 38.97
N ALA A 167 -3.77 45.56 38.31
CA ALA A 167 -5.10 45.44 38.87
C ALA A 167 -5.58 43.98 38.86
N TYR A 168 -6.19 43.52 39.95
CA TYR A 168 -6.69 42.15 40.10
C TYR A 168 -7.98 42.06 40.93
N ALA A 169 -8.66 40.92 40.81
CA ALA A 169 -9.86 40.57 41.57
C ALA A 169 -9.88 39.08 41.94
N TYR A 170 -10.35 38.79 43.16
CA TYR A 170 -10.64 37.43 43.62
C TYR A 170 -11.97 36.91 43.04
N LYS A 171 -12.19 35.59 43.10
CA LYS A 171 -13.45 34.98 42.64
C LYS A 171 -14.66 35.59 43.36
N ASP A 172 -15.70 35.93 42.60
CA ASP A 172 -16.96 36.51 43.08
C ASP A 172 -16.82 37.82 43.91
N SER A 173 -15.63 38.43 43.90
CA SER A 173 -15.31 39.68 44.61
C SER A 173 -16.05 40.87 44.02
N LYS A 174 -16.40 41.82 44.89
CA LYS A 174 -16.90 43.16 44.54
C LYS A 174 -15.79 44.21 44.47
N ASP A 175 -14.60 43.87 44.91
CA ASP A 175 -13.50 44.80 45.08
C ASP A 175 -12.38 44.49 44.08
N VAL A 176 -12.00 45.50 43.28
CA VAL A 176 -10.78 45.46 42.46
C VAL A 176 -9.64 46.01 43.30
N HIS A 177 -8.57 45.24 43.41
CA HIS A 177 -7.34 45.65 44.06
C HIS A 177 -6.38 46.20 43.01
N LEU A 178 -5.95 47.44 43.17
CA LEU A 178 -4.98 48.14 42.32
C LEU A 178 -3.67 48.34 43.08
N ILE A 179 -2.53 48.11 42.42
CA ILE A 179 -1.19 48.29 42.99
C ILE A 179 -0.32 49.07 41.99
N ASP A 180 0.32 50.14 42.45
CA ASP A 180 1.45 50.77 41.75
C ASP A 180 2.70 49.91 41.98
N THR A 181 3.25 49.31 40.93
CA THR A 181 4.40 48.36 41.03
C THR A 181 5.71 49.05 41.40
N ARG A 182 5.79 50.38 41.24
CA ARG A 182 6.99 51.19 41.50
C ARG A 182 6.99 51.77 42.91
N ARG A 183 5.80 51.97 43.50
CA ARG A 183 5.58 52.53 44.85
C ARG A 183 5.08 51.51 45.88
N SER A 184 4.62 50.33 45.43
CA SER A 184 3.93 49.31 46.23
C SER A 184 2.72 49.84 47.02
N THR A 185 2.09 50.93 46.55
CA THR A 185 0.87 51.50 47.14
C THR A 185 -0.36 50.77 46.62
N LYS A 186 -1.20 50.28 47.54
CA LYS A 186 -2.45 49.55 47.23
C LYS A 186 -3.66 50.50 47.30
N GLN A 187 -4.53 50.46 46.30
CA GLN A 187 -5.85 51.11 46.27
C GLN A 187 -6.93 50.03 46.07
N ILE A 188 -8.11 50.20 46.68
CA ILE A 188 -9.27 49.31 46.47
C ILE A 188 -10.39 50.11 45.77
N LEU A 189 -10.97 49.53 44.71
CA LEU A 189 -12.09 50.10 43.95
C LEU A 189 -13.36 49.25 44.19
N PRO A 190 -14.30 49.71 45.03
CA PRO A 190 -15.49 48.92 45.40
C PRO A 190 -16.60 49.02 44.36
N HIS A 191 -17.27 47.90 44.10
CA HIS A 191 -18.38 47.76 43.15
C HIS A 191 -19.66 47.25 43.84
N PRO A 192 -20.87 47.53 43.31
CA PRO A 192 -22.13 47.04 43.92
C PRO A 192 -22.34 45.52 43.72
N ARG A 193 -21.74 44.96 42.66
CA ARG A 193 -21.88 43.58 42.19
C ARG A 193 -20.51 42.94 41.94
N PRO A 194 -20.42 41.60 41.87
CA PRO A 194 -19.19 40.91 41.50
C PRO A 194 -18.62 41.37 40.16
N ILE A 195 -17.30 41.37 40.04
CA ILE A 195 -16.56 41.75 38.82
C ILE A 195 -16.59 40.58 37.83
N SER A 196 -16.95 40.87 36.57
CA SER A 196 -17.03 39.89 35.48
C SER A 196 -15.93 40.06 34.43
N SER A 197 -15.38 41.28 34.28
CA SER A 197 -14.22 41.55 33.44
C SER A 197 -13.46 42.80 33.89
N LEU A 198 -12.17 42.83 33.58
CA LEU A 198 -11.24 43.91 33.91
C LEU A 198 -10.25 44.06 32.75
N THR A 199 -10.13 45.26 32.19
CA THR A 199 -9.27 45.55 31.03
C THR A 199 -8.64 46.94 31.14
N TRP A 200 -7.32 47.03 30.92
CA TRP A 200 -6.62 48.30 30.76
C TRP A 200 -6.84 48.85 29.35
N ARG A 201 -7.13 50.14 29.24
CA ARG A 201 -7.24 50.83 27.95
C ARG A 201 -5.86 51.26 27.47
N ARG A 202 -5.48 50.88 26.25
CA ARG A 202 -4.20 51.28 25.64
C ARG A 202 -4.13 52.80 25.43
N PRO A 203 -2.97 53.46 25.62
CA PRO A 203 -2.80 54.89 25.44
C PRO A 203 -2.67 55.23 23.94
N THR A 204 -3.22 56.37 23.52
CA THR A 204 -3.09 56.85 22.15
C THR A 204 -1.71 57.49 21.88
N ALA A 205 -1.30 57.53 20.60
CA ALA A 205 -0.04 58.11 20.15
C ALA A 205 0.03 59.62 20.44
N GLY A 206 0.52 59.96 21.64
CA GLY A 206 0.57 61.33 22.18
C GLY A 206 0.33 61.39 23.70
N ASN A 207 -0.31 60.38 24.30
CA ASN A 207 -0.75 60.41 25.71
C ASN A 207 -0.28 59.17 26.50
N ARG A 208 1.03 58.88 26.46
CA ARG A 208 1.70 57.71 27.11
C ARG A 208 1.59 57.63 28.65
N SER A 209 0.78 58.48 29.30
CA SER A 209 0.60 58.53 30.75
C SER A 209 -0.86 58.32 31.22
N SER A 210 -1.81 58.06 30.32
CA SER A 210 -3.22 57.88 30.68
C SER A 210 -3.52 56.44 31.13
N LEU A 211 -3.59 56.21 32.45
CA LEU A 211 -4.01 54.94 33.04
C LEU A 211 -5.55 54.85 33.14
N THR A 212 -6.25 54.59 32.04
CA THR A 212 -7.70 54.35 32.07
C THR A 212 -7.99 52.85 32.26
N LEU A 213 -8.83 52.51 33.25
CA LEU A 213 -9.25 51.14 33.54
C LEU A 213 -10.75 50.97 33.26
N TYR A 214 -11.11 49.92 32.53
CA TYR A 214 -12.50 49.49 32.38
C TYR A 214 -12.77 48.28 33.28
N THR A 215 -13.86 48.35 34.04
CA THR A 215 -14.39 47.22 34.81
C THR A 215 -15.83 46.94 34.39
N VAL A 216 -16.18 45.66 34.28
CA VAL A 216 -17.55 45.19 34.01
C VAL A 216 -17.98 44.32 35.18
N THR A 217 -19.23 44.46 35.62
CA THR A 217 -19.79 43.65 36.71
C THR A 217 -20.77 42.58 36.21
N SER A 218 -21.25 41.72 37.11
CA SER A 218 -22.16 40.61 36.80
C SER A 218 -23.56 41.03 36.30
N ASP A 219 -23.88 42.32 36.35
CA ASP A 219 -25.08 42.97 35.78
C ASP A 219 -24.76 43.68 34.44
N SER A 220 -23.54 43.53 33.92
CA SER A 220 -23.05 44.13 32.67
C SER A 220 -23.07 45.66 32.58
N THR A 221 -23.21 46.36 33.71
CA THR A 221 -22.83 47.78 33.78
C THR A 221 -21.31 47.91 33.63
N VAL A 222 -20.87 48.71 32.66
CA VAL A 222 -19.47 49.11 32.47
C VAL A 222 -19.15 50.31 33.34
N ARG A 223 -17.96 50.33 33.95
CA ARG A 223 -17.45 51.48 34.72
C ARG A 223 -16.09 51.91 34.18
N ILE A 224 -15.96 53.21 33.96
CA ILE A 224 -14.75 53.87 33.44
C ILE A 224 -14.05 54.52 34.62
N TRP A 225 -12.80 54.13 34.87
CA TRP A 225 -11.98 54.69 35.95
C TRP A 225 -10.77 55.42 35.36
N GLN A 226 -10.51 56.64 35.85
CA GLN A 226 -9.44 57.51 35.34
C GLN A 226 -8.67 58.20 36.48
N PRO A 227 -7.40 58.59 36.23
CA PRO A 227 -6.60 59.36 37.18
C PRO A 227 -7.11 60.81 37.29
N VAL A 228 -7.14 61.34 38.50
CA VAL A 228 -7.51 62.75 38.75
C VAL A 228 -6.28 63.64 38.56
N LEU A 229 -6.47 64.87 38.06
CA LEU A 229 -5.38 65.84 37.84
C LEU A 229 -4.53 66.09 39.10
N ASP A 230 -5.17 66.20 40.27
CA ASP A 230 -4.49 66.42 41.56
C ASP A 230 -3.86 65.15 42.15
N ALA A 231 -4.26 63.96 41.66
CA ALA A 231 -3.86 62.66 42.18
C ALA A 231 -3.66 61.66 41.03
N PRO A 232 -2.61 61.83 40.18
CA PRO A 232 -2.44 61.06 38.95
C PRO A 232 -2.12 59.57 39.15
N HIS A 233 -2.03 59.12 40.41
CA HIS A 233 -1.80 57.73 40.80
C HIS A 233 -3.06 57.07 41.41
N GLU A 234 -4.12 57.84 41.70
CA GLU A 234 -5.40 57.31 42.20
C GLU A 234 -6.41 57.23 41.06
N LEU A 235 -6.99 56.06 40.83
CA LEU A 235 -8.13 55.94 39.91
C LEU A 235 -9.44 56.30 40.63
N ARG A 236 -10.28 57.12 40.00
CA ARG A 236 -11.63 57.41 40.46
C ARG A 236 -12.65 57.18 39.35
N LEU A 237 -13.90 56.93 39.74
CA LEU A 237 -14.99 56.63 38.81
C LEU A 237 -15.30 57.87 37.98
N TRP A 238 -15.11 57.77 36.66
CA TRP A 238 -15.34 58.84 35.69
C TRP A 238 -16.74 58.76 35.06
N GLY A 239 -17.25 57.55 34.83
CA GLY A 239 -18.57 57.33 34.26
C GLY A 239 -19.02 55.87 34.30
N THR A 240 -20.31 55.66 34.09
CA THR A 240 -20.97 54.35 34.08
C THR A 240 -21.86 54.21 32.84
N ILE A 241 -21.87 53.03 32.23
CA ILE A 241 -22.74 52.69 31.09
C ILE A 241 -23.58 51.49 31.51
N ASP A 242 -24.88 51.69 31.71
CA ASP A 242 -25.79 50.64 32.22
C ASP A 242 -26.27 49.69 31.10
N SER A 243 -26.60 48.46 31.50
CA SER A 243 -27.11 47.39 30.63
C SER A 243 -28.35 47.77 29.83
N ASP A 244 -29.18 48.65 30.40
CA ASP A 244 -30.45 49.14 29.87
C ASP A 244 -30.26 50.21 28.78
N SER A 245 -29.01 50.66 28.57
CA SER A 245 -28.69 51.70 27.61
C SER A 245 -28.39 51.17 26.20
N PHE A 246 -28.17 49.84 26.06
CA PHE A 246 -27.71 49.18 24.84
C PHE A 246 -28.83 48.63 23.94
N PHE A 247 -30.04 48.44 24.47
CA PHE A 247 -31.20 47.93 23.75
C PHE A 247 -32.45 48.69 24.20
N SER A 248 -33.48 48.75 23.35
CA SER A 248 -34.72 49.49 23.62
C SER A 248 -35.81 48.65 24.29
N ASP A 249 -35.72 47.32 24.20
CA ASP A 249 -36.74 46.36 24.62
C ASP A 249 -36.26 45.34 25.68
N GLU A 250 -34.95 45.12 25.80
CA GLU A 250 -34.33 44.20 26.77
C GLU A 250 -33.09 44.80 27.45
N ARG A 251 -32.49 44.05 28.38
CA ARG A 251 -31.21 44.40 29.02
C ARG A 251 -30.07 43.64 28.38
N ALA A 252 -28.93 44.32 28.17
CA ALA A 252 -27.69 43.63 27.84
C ALA A 252 -27.34 42.60 28.92
N VAL A 253 -27.15 41.35 28.52
CA VAL A 253 -26.67 40.28 29.41
C VAL A 253 -25.16 40.35 29.52
N HIS A 254 -24.47 40.65 28.40
CA HIS A 254 -23.00 40.79 28.33
C HIS A 254 -22.61 42.07 27.61
N VAL A 255 -21.53 42.70 28.06
CA VAL A 255 -20.85 43.81 27.40
C VAL A 255 -19.36 43.53 27.28
N ARG A 256 -18.75 43.93 26.14
CA ARG A 256 -17.32 43.85 25.85
C ARG A 256 -16.84 45.15 25.19
N TRP A 257 -15.61 45.55 25.48
CA TRP A 257 -14.91 46.64 24.81
C TRP A 257 -14.04 46.07 23.67
N LEU A 258 -13.96 46.78 22.55
CA LEU A 258 -13.08 46.45 21.44
C LEU A 258 -11.67 47.02 21.71
N ASP A 259 -10.67 46.16 21.92
CA ASP A 259 -9.28 46.63 22.10
C ASP A 259 -8.79 47.36 20.84
N ARG A 260 -8.07 48.46 21.06
CA ARG A 260 -7.50 49.32 20.00
C ARG A 260 -6.24 48.70 19.35
N SER A 261 -5.87 47.48 19.76
CA SER A 261 -4.61 46.79 19.48
C SER A 261 -4.41 46.29 18.06
N VAL A 262 -5.48 46.25 17.25
CA VAL A 262 -5.47 45.71 15.89
C VAL A 262 -6.19 46.70 14.98
N ARG A 263 -5.41 47.58 14.35
CA ARG A 263 -5.84 48.50 13.29
C ARG A 263 -4.70 48.63 12.26
N PRO A 264 -5.00 48.76 10.96
CA PRO A 264 -3.97 49.04 9.96
C PRO A 264 -3.34 50.42 10.18
N GLU A 265 -2.05 50.57 9.91
CA GLU A 265 -1.30 51.83 10.13
C GLU A 265 -1.76 52.99 9.22
N GLU A 266 -2.47 52.69 8.13
CA GLU A 266 -2.87 53.65 7.08
C GLU A 266 -4.28 54.26 7.30
N GLY A 267 -5.02 53.86 8.33
CA GLY A 267 -6.36 54.39 8.64
C GLY A 267 -6.37 55.57 9.60
N GLU A 268 -7.32 56.51 9.47
CA GLU A 268 -7.51 57.55 10.47
C GLU A 268 -7.85 56.93 11.85
N PRO A 269 -7.25 57.42 12.95
CA PRO A 269 -7.44 56.83 14.26
C PRO A 269 -8.82 57.18 14.82
N LEU A 270 -9.80 56.26 14.67
CA LEU A 270 -11.08 56.31 15.38
C LEU A 270 -10.85 56.68 16.86
N HIS A 271 -11.20 57.91 17.21
CA HIS A 271 -10.94 58.49 18.53
C HIS A 271 -11.84 57.88 19.61
N GLU A 272 -12.99 57.34 19.22
CA GLU A 272 -14.03 56.78 20.08
C GLU A 272 -13.67 55.38 20.59
N ASP A 273 -14.17 55.04 21.79
CA ASP A 273 -14.13 53.68 22.32
C ASP A 273 -15.43 52.95 22.01
N ILE A 274 -15.30 51.71 21.53
CA ILE A 274 -16.42 50.92 21.02
C ILE A 274 -16.77 49.82 22.02
N PHE A 275 -18.04 49.74 22.38
CA PHE A 275 -18.61 48.72 23.26
C PHE A 275 -19.68 47.93 22.51
N PHE A 276 -19.58 46.61 22.59
CA PHE A 276 -20.56 45.67 22.05
C PHE A 276 -21.35 45.06 23.19
N ALA A 277 -22.65 44.90 22.99
CA ALA A 277 -23.56 44.25 23.93
C ALA A 277 -24.32 43.10 23.28
N VAL A 278 -24.69 42.11 24.09
CA VAL A 278 -25.49 40.94 23.67
C VAL A 278 -26.67 40.77 24.62
N ASP A 279 -27.88 40.55 24.08
CA ASP A 279 -29.11 40.34 24.86
C ASP A 279 -29.45 38.84 25.09
N ARG A 280 -30.63 38.55 25.67
CA ARG A 280 -31.07 37.15 25.94
C ARG A 280 -31.54 36.37 24.70
N LYS A 281 -31.69 37.04 23.56
CA LYS A 281 -32.04 36.46 22.27
C LYS A 281 -30.80 36.21 21.40
N GLY A 282 -29.62 36.66 21.83
CA GLY A 282 -28.40 36.63 21.04
C GLY A 282 -28.28 37.76 20.02
N ARG A 283 -29.13 38.80 20.11
CA ARG A 283 -29.00 40.02 19.29
C ARG A 283 -27.82 40.83 19.79
N ILE A 284 -27.09 41.44 18.84
CA ILE A 284 -25.90 42.25 19.11
C ILE A 284 -26.25 43.72 18.87
N SER A 285 -25.85 44.59 19.80
CA SER A 285 -25.87 46.04 19.59
C SER A 285 -24.50 46.67 19.81
N LEU A 286 -24.28 47.76 19.08
CA LEU A 286 -23.08 48.56 19.06
C LEU A 286 -23.33 49.88 19.79
N ARG A 287 -22.36 50.34 20.58
CA ARG A 287 -22.33 51.70 21.10
C ARG A 287 -20.91 52.28 21.10
N THR A 288 -20.74 53.48 20.57
CA THR A 288 -19.50 54.23 20.67
C THR A 288 -19.57 55.29 21.78
N VAL A 289 -18.41 55.61 22.36
CA VAL A 289 -18.25 56.57 23.45
C VAL A 289 -17.07 57.48 23.13
N SER A 290 -17.33 58.78 23.06
CA SER A 290 -16.34 59.80 22.71
C SER A 290 -16.00 60.68 23.93
N ASN A 291 -15.09 61.65 23.73
CA ASN A 291 -14.58 62.59 24.75
C ASN A 291 -13.77 62.02 25.94
N ILE A 292 -13.56 60.68 26.05
CA ILE A 292 -12.85 60.01 27.17
C ILE A 292 -11.43 60.56 27.47
N GLU A 293 -10.71 61.07 26.47
CA GLU A 293 -9.33 61.60 26.64
C GLU A 293 -9.23 63.14 26.52
N ARG A 294 -10.36 63.85 26.39
CA ARG A 294 -10.34 65.28 26.04
C ARG A 294 -9.74 66.13 27.18
N ARG A 295 -8.86 67.06 26.82
CA ARG A 295 -8.24 68.02 27.76
C ARG A 295 -8.45 69.45 27.23
N PRO A 296 -9.13 70.35 27.97
CA PRO A 296 -9.83 70.10 29.24
C PRO A 296 -10.96 69.05 29.11
N PRO A 297 -11.33 68.37 30.20
CA PRO A 297 -12.38 67.36 30.17
C PRO A 297 -13.73 67.97 29.82
N THR A 298 -14.44 67.31 28.91
CA THR A 298 -15.85 67.58 28.59
C THR A 298 -16.72 66.43 29.11
N LEU A 299 -18.04 66.57 29.00
CA LEU A 299 -18.94 65.45 29.28
C LEU A 299 -18.65 64.27 28.34
N LEU A 300 -18.82 63.05 28.86
CA LEU A 300 -18.85 61.84 28.05
C LEU A 300 -20.03 61.92 27.07
N GLU A 301 -19.76 61.61 25.81
CA GLU A 301 -20.72 61.69 24.72
C GLU A 301 -21.02 60.26 24.24
N LEU A 302 -22.31 59.92 24.28
CA LEU A 302 -22.84 58.56 24.15
C LEU A 302 -23.71 58.51 22.89
N HIS A 303 -23.14 58.01 21.81
CA HIS A 303 -23.81 57.87 20.53
C HIS A 303 -25.01 56.90 20.64
N PRO A 304 -26.00 56.98 19.72
CA PRO A 304 -27.14 56.06 19.71
C PRO A 304 -26.68 54.60 19.53
N SER A 305 -27.43 53.66 20.10
CA SER A 305 -27.14 52.24 19.97
C SER A 305 -27.60 51.69 18.62
N GLN A 306 -26.68 51.28 17.76
CA GLN A 306 -27.02 50.65 16.48
C GLN A 306 -27.25 49.14 16.69
N GLN A 307 -28.40 48.64 16.25
CA GLN A 307 -28.74 47.21 16.33
C GLN A 307 -28.31 46.48 15.06
N MET A 308 -27.72 45.30 15.21
CA MET A 308 -27.45 44.40 14.07
C MET A 308 -28.73 43.61 13.70
N PRO A 309 -28.93 43.21 12.43
CA PRO A 309 -30.16 42.55 11.99
C PRO A 309 -30.45 41.21 12.67
N ASP A 310 -31.72 40.95 13.01
CA ASP A 310 -32.21 39.77 13.77
C ASP A 310 -31.88 38.39 13.16
N LEU A 311 -31.35 38.33 11.94
CA LEU A 311 -30.97 37.09 11.24
C LEU A 311 -29.71 36.40 11.82
N HIS A 312 -29.03 37.05 12.77
CA HIS A 312 -27.69 36.65 13.22
C HIS A 312 -27.60 36.57 14.75
N THR A 313 -28.03 35.44 15.30
CA THR A 313 -27.97 35.15 16.73
C THR A 313 -26.85 34.14 17.04
N ILE A 314 -26.04 34.47 18.05
CA ILE A 314 -25.15 33.52 18.72
C ILE A 314 -25.85 33.08 20.01
N ALA A 315 -25.61 31.85 20.48
CA ALA A 315 -26.05 31.45 21.82
C ALA A 315 -25.50 32.45 22.87
N PRO A 316 -26.36 33.13 23.67
CA PRO A 316 -25.94 34.22 24.53
C PRO A 316 -25.25 33.68 25.81
N ASP A 317 -23.93 33.48 25.70
CA ASP A 317 -23.08 32.97 26.78
C ASP A 317 -22.29 34.08 27.50
N ASN A 318 -22.14 33.92 28.82
CA ASN A 318 -21.36 34.80 29.72
C ASN A 318 -19.91 35.09 29.26
N SER A 319 -19.38 34.20 28.44
CA SER A 319 -17.98 34.08 28.06
C SER A 319 -17.65 34.66 26.68
N THR A 320 -18.64 35.08 25.89
CA THR A 320 -18.45 35.61 24.52
C THR A 320 -17.32 36.65 24.44
N ALA A 321 -16.39 36.45 23.52
CA ALA A 321 -15.29 37.36 23.21
C ALA A 321 -15.58 38.16 21.94
N VAL A 322 -14.97 39.35 21.83
CA VAL A 322 -15.04 40.22 20.66
C VAL A 322 -13.60 40.50 20.21
N ILE A 323 -13.31 40.18 18.95
CA ILE A 323 -11.95 40.07 18.42
C ILE A 323 -11.85 40.92 17.15
N PRO A 324 -11.05 42.00 17.13
CA PRO A 324 -10.70 42.64 15.88
C PRO A 324 -9.75 41.74 15.07
N ILE A 325 -10.07 41.55 13.79
CA ILE A 325 -9.22 40.91 12.78
C ILE A 325 -8.75 42.04 11.84
N PRO A 326 -7.44 42.18 11.59
CA PRO A 326 -6.98 43.17 10.62
C PRO A 326 -7.29 42.67 9.21
N SER A 327 -7.77 43.57 8.35
CA SER A 327 -7.81 43.33 6.91
C SER A 327 -7.35 44.59 6.17
N PRO A 328 -6.80 44.47 4.95
CA PRO A 328 -6.17 45.59 4.25
C PRO A 328 -7.14 46.66 3.75
N SER A 329 -8.47 46.44 3.85
CA SER A 329 -9.49 47.40 3.39
C SER A 329 -10.56 47.75 4.43
N ASP A 330 -10.72 46.97 5.49
CA ASP A 330 -11.78 47.17 6.49
C ASP A 330 -11.43 46.48 7.83
N THR A 331 -12.05 46.91 8.93
CA THR A 331 -11.92 46.23 10.24
C THR A 331 -12.99 45.15 10.35
N LEU A 332 -12.60 43.87 10.30
CA LEU A 332 -13.53 42.76 10.55
C LEU A 332 -13.55 42.47 12.06
N VAL A 333 -14.73 42.40 12.66
CA VAL A 333 -14.92 42.04 14.08
C VAL A 333 -15.57 40.66 14.18
N MET A 334 -14.90 39.74 14.88
CA MET A 334 -15.37 38.39 15.14
C MET A 334 -15.88 38.27 16.58
N PHE A 335 -17.11 37.82 16.73
CA PHE A 335 -17.72 37.42 17.99
C PHE A 335 -17.57 35.91 18.16
N LEU A 336 -17.04 35.45 19.29
CA LEU A 336 -16.78 34.02 19.56
C LEU A 336 -17.32 33.61 20.93
N SER A 337 -18.28 32.69 20.98
CA SER A 337 -18.67 32.01 22.23
C SER A 337 -17.56 31.04 22.66
N GLN A 338 -17.22 31.00 23.94
CA GLN A 338 -16.17 30.08 24.45
C GLN A 338 -16.69 28.65 24.61
N HIS A 339 -17.97 28.45 24.94
CA HIS A 339 -18.52 27.10 25.19
C HIS A 339 -18.90 26.37 23.89
N SER A 340 -19.40 27.09 22.88
CA SER A 340 -19.81 26.51 21.58
C SER A 340 -18.76 26.62 20.48
N LEU A 341 -17.73 27.45 20.66
CA LEU A 341 -16.75 27.84 19.64
C LEU A 341 -17.39 28.30 18.31
N GLN A 342 -18.62 28.85 18.38
CA GLN A 342 -19.29 29.45 17.23
C GLN A 342 -18.75 30.88 17.01
N ALA A 343 -18.20 31.15 15.83
CA ALA A 343 -17.80 32.48 15.41
C ALA A 343 -18.81 33.14 14.44
N LEU A 344 -19.11 34.41 14.68
CA LEU A 344 -19.80 35.32 13.77
C LEU A 344 -18.84 36.44 13.40
N SER A 345 -18.55 36.60 12.11
CA SER A 345 -17.66 37.63 11.57
C SER A 345 -18.45 38.74 10.88
N VAL A 346 -18.23 39.99 11.29
CA VAL A 346 -18.99 41.16 10.84
C VAL A 346 -18.03 42.28 10.42
N THR A 347 -18.32 42.95 9.29
CA THR A 347 -17.50 44.04 8.75
C THR A 347 -17.87 45.38 9.41
N LEU A 348 -16.98 45.97 10.21
CA LEU A 348 -17.28 47.09 11.10
C LEU A 348 -17.69 48.37 10.36
N SER A 349 -17.05 48.70 9.24
CA SER A 349 -17.34 49.97 8.52
C SER A 349 -18.72 50.00 7.85
N SER A 350 -19.43 48.86 7.81
CA SER A 350 -20.85 48.81 7.42
C SER A 350 -21.85 49.05 8.58
N TYR A 351 -21.33 49.30 9.78
CA TYR A 351 -22.07 49.59 11.01
C TYR A 351 -21.40 50.72 11.83
N LEU A 352 -20.76 51.68 11.16
CA LEU A 352 -20.37 52.98 11.70
C LEU A 352 -20.81 54.03 10.68
N ASP A 353 -21.31 55.18 11.14
CA ASP A 353 -22.21 56.03 10.34
C ASP A 353 -21.62 56.65 9.05
N ASP A 354 -22.51 56.94 8.09
CA ASP A 354 -22.33 57.85 6.95
C ASP A 354 -21.29 57.51 5.86
N ILE A 355 -21.15 56.23 5.48
CA ILE A 355 -20.79 55.91 4.08
C ILE A 355 -21.98 56.30 3.19
N LYS A 356 -21.78 57.30 2.31
CA LYS A 356 -22.84 58.08 1.64
C LYS A 356 -23.57 57.41 0.47
N ASP A 357 -23.53 56.08 0.38
CA ASP A 357 -24.20 55.30 -0.66
C ASP A 357 -25.29 54.41 -0.05
N ASP A 358 -26.43 54.25 -0.75
CA ASP A 358 -27.57 53.36 -0.41
C ASP A 358 -27.23 51.85 -0.40
N SER A 359 -25.95 51.50 -0.23
CA SER A 359 -25.46 50.14 -0.12
C SER A 359 -25.99 49.47 1.15
N LYS A 360 -26.56 48.27 0.99
CA LYS A 360 -27.00 47.46 2.13
C LYS A 360 -25.78 46.88 2.85
N PRO A 361 -25.77 46.80 4.19
CA PRO A 361 -24.65 46.25 4.93
C PRO A 361 -24.34 44.82 4.48
N LEU A 362 -23.05 44.48 4.47
CA LEU A 362 -22.58 43.16 4.04
C LEU A 362 -23.12 42.09 4.99
N ARG A 363 -23.52 40.93 4.43
CA ARG A 363 -24.00 39.81 5.25
C ARG A 363 -22.85 39.27 6.11
N PRO A 364 -23.00 39.19 7.43
CA PRO A 364 -21.97 38.63 8.28
C PRO A 364 -21.83 37.12 8.03
N TYR A 365 -20.62 36.61 8.19
CA TYR A 365 -20.27 35.22 7.96
C TYR A 365 -20.31 34.44 9.28
N THR A 366 -21.08 33.36 9.33
CA THR A 366 -21.15 32.45 10.49
C THR A 366 -20.37 31.17 10.18
N THR A 367 -19.43 30.79 11.04
CA THR A 367 -18.74 29.50 10.93
C THR A 367 -19.66 28.35 11.34
N GLU A 368 -19.50 27.16 10.74
CA GLU A 368 -20.11 25.96 11.33
C GLU A 368 -19.51 25.69 12.72
N PRO A 369 -20.32 25.51 13.78
CA PRO A 369 -19.79 25.12 15.10
C PRO A 369 -19.12 23.75 15.02
N PHE A 370 -18.15 23.49 15.91
CA PHE A 370 -17.46 22.20 15.97
C PHE A 370 -18.28 21.05 16.54
N GLY A 371 -19.48 21.33 17.07
CA GLY A 371 -20.28 20.33 17.78
C GLY A 371 -19.64 19.91 19.09
N VAL A 372 -19.92 18.68 19.53
CA VAL A 372 -19.45 18.16 20.82
C VAL A 372 -18.09 17.48 20.68
N GLN A 373 -17.06 18.06 21.29
CA GLN A 373 -15.68 17.56 21.23
C GLN A 373 -15.29 16.72 22.44
N HIS A 374 -14.22 15.93 22.30
CA HIS A 374 -13.59 15.19 23.39
C HIS A 374 -12.84 16.12 24.35
N ALA A 375 -13.04 15.92 25.65
CA ALA A 375 -12.27 16.53 26.73
C ALA A 375 -11.10 15.64 27.20
N GLU A 376 -11.14 14.35 26.88
CA GLU A 376 -10.12 13.35 27.24
C GLU A 376 -9.48 12.69 26.02
N THR A 377 -8.34 12.05 26.24
CA THR A 377 -7.55 11.36 25.21
C THR A 377 -8.31 10.17 24.61
N ILE A 378 -8.50 10.16 23.30
CA ILE A 378 -9.26 9.14 22.58
C ILE A 378 -8.43 7.84 22.53
N ARG A 379 -8.92 6.79 23.19
CA ARG A 379 -8.33 5.44 23.19
C ARG A 379 -8.84 4.55 22.06
N GLY A 380 -10.07 4.77 21.60
CA GLY A 380 -10.76 3.84 20.70
C GLY A 380 -11.48 4.54 19.55
N LEU A 381 -11.37 3.95 18.36
CA LEU A 381 -12.11 4.30 17.15
C LEU A 381 -12.84 3.07 16.62
N HIS A 382 -14.18 3.13 16.61
CA HIS A 382 -15.06 2.03 16.21
C HIS A 382 -15.98 2.48 15.06
N LEU A 383 -16.03 1.72 13.97
CA LEU A 383 -16.85 2.01 12.80
C LEU A 383 -18.13 1.17 12.78
N ARG A 384 -19.21 1.73 12.22
CA ARG A 384 -20.37 0.93 11.79
C ARG A 384 -20.02 0.18 10.51
N SER A 385 -20.61 -1.00 10.32
CA SER A 385 -20.33 -1.92 9.21
C SER A 385 -20.58 -1.36 7.80
N ASP A 386 -21.25 -0.21 7.67
CA ASP A 386 -21.55 0.49 6.41
C ASP A 386 -20.64 1.71 6.16
N GLY A 387 -19.72 2.02 7.08
CA GLY A 387 -18.80 3.16 6.98
C GLY A 387 -19.45 4.55 7.10
N ARG A 388 -20.74 4.65 7.46
CA ARG A 388 -21.50 5.92 7.52
C ARG A 388 -21.65 6.50 8.93
N ALA A 389 -21.13 5.81 9.95
CA ALA A 389 -21.11 6.30 11.33
C ALA A 389 -19.90 5.72 12.06
N PHE A 390 -19.34 6.48 12.99
CA PHE A 390 -18.25 6.04 13.85
C PHE A 390 -18.43 6.52 15.30
N VAL A 391 -17.75 5.86 16.22
CA VAL A 391 -17.70 6.20 17.64
C VAL A 391 -16.25 6.40 18.04
N THR A 392 -15.99 7.50 18.73
CA THR A 392 -14.73 7.74 19.44
C THR A 392 -14.95 7.53 20.94
N GLN A 393 -13.99 6.85 21.57
CA GLN A 393 -14.02 6.40 22.96
C GLN A 393 -12.80 6.94 23.69
N ALA A 394 -13.01 7.64 24.81
CA ALA A 394 -11.98 7.99 25.79
C ALA A 394 -12.31 7.32 27.14
N ASP A 395 -11.50 7.56 28.18
CA ASP A 395 -11.56 6.80 29.43
C ASP A 395 -12.86 7.03 30.24
N THR A 396 -13.51 8.20 30.13
CA THR A 396 -14.80 8.49 30.78
C THR A 396 -15.93 8.95 29.84
N GLU A 397 -15.70 9.02 28.53
CA GLU A 397 -16.64 9.60 27.57
C GLU A 397 -16.66 8.92 26.20
N ILE A 398 -17.84 8.93 25.57
CA ILE A 398 -18.10 8.36 24.24
C ILE A 398 -18.82 9.40 23.39
N ILE A 399 -18.40 9.58 22.14
CA ILE A 399 -19.05 10.45 21.15
C ILE A 399 -19.44 9.65 19.90
N LEU A 400 -20.70 9.77 19.47
CA LEU A 400 -21.22 9.20 18.23
C LEU A 400 -21.19 10.25 17.11
N TRP A 401 -20.65 9.85 15.96
CA TRP A 401 -20.49 10.69 14.77
C TRP A 401 -21.29 10.13 13.59
N ASP A 402 -22.02 11.00 12.91
CA ASP A 402 -22.65 10.75 11.62
C ASP A 402 -21.66 11.15 10.51
N ALA A 403 -21.38 10.22 9.59
CA ALA A 403 -20.50 10.39 8.44
C ALA A 403 -21.24 10.16 7.11
N THR A 404 -22.54 10.49 7.06
CA THR A 404 -23.32 10.57 5.81
C THR A 404 -23.04 11.84 5.00
N SER A 405 -22.42 12.85 5.60
CA SER A 405 -21.94 14.08 4.94
C SER A 405 -20.41 14.15 4.91
N SER A 406 -19.85 14.81 3.89
CA SER A 406 -18.40 14.98 3.67
C SER A 406 -17.66 15.68 4.81
N THR A 407 -18.37 16.45 5.63
CA THR A 407 -17.95 16.83 6.97
C THR A 407 -18.78 16.06 8.00
N PRO A 408 -18.22 15.02 8.66
CA PRO A 408 -18.90 14.30 9.73
C PRO A 408 -19.31 15.19 10.90
N ARG A 409 -20.44 14.87 11.53
CA ARG A 409 -21.10 15.69 12.56
C ARG A 409 -21.38 14.90 13.83
N THR A 410 -21.25 15.56 14.98
CA THR A 410 -21.45 14.97 16.30
C THR A 410 -22.94 14.79 16.58
N VAL A 411 -23.39 13.55 16.82
CA VAL A 411 -24.80 13.22 17.09
C VAL A 411 -25.11 13.33 18.57
N ALA A 412 -24.28 12.72 19.42
CA ALA A 412 -24.47 12.67 20.87
C ALA A 412 -23.15 12.36 21.59
N ARG A 413 -23.05 12.79 22.85
CA ARG A 413 -21.99 12.45 23.80
C ARG A 413 -22.61 11.88 25.08
N TRP A 414 -21.98 10.87 25.66
CA TRP A 414 -22.36 10.34 26.96
C TRP A 414 -21.13 10.16 27.84
N ASN A 415 -21.22 10.64 29.08
CA ASN A 415 -20.22 10.35 30.11
C ASN A 415 -20.54 8.96 30.71
N ILE A 416 -19.61 8.03 30.54
CA ILE A 416 -19.61 6.66 31.04
C ILE A 416 -18.20 6.07 30.85
N ASN A 417 -17.64 5.45 31.88
CA ASN A 417 -16.42 4.65 31.71
C ASN A 417 -16.79 3.35 30.98
N CYS A 418 -16.05 2.99 29.95
CA CYS A 418 -16.31 1.80 29.15
C CYS A 418 -15.03 1.12 28.66
N GLU A 419 -15.10 -0.20 28.57
CA GLU A 419 -14.04 -1.04 28.00
C GLU A 419 -14.27 -1.19 26.49
N LEU A 420 -15.52 -1.41 26.07
CA LEU A 420 -15.90 -1.62 24.67
C LEU A 420 -17.17 -0.84 24.31
N ALA A 421 -17.24 -0.37 23.06
CA ALA A 421 -18.42 0.23 22.45
C ALA A 421 -18.73 -0.40 21.09
N ALA A 422 -20.01 -0.47 20.72
CA ALA A 422 -20.50 -0.93 19.43
C ALA A 422 -21.70 -0.10 18.97
N ILE A 423 -21.78 0.19 17.67
CA ILE A 423 -22.87 1.01 17.12
C ILE A 423 -24.06 0.12 16.77
N VAL A 424 -25.25 0.50 17.25
CA VAL A 424 -26.54 -0.16 17.01
C VAL A 424 -27.50 0.86 16.37
N ASP A 425 -28.59 0.40 15.77
CA ASP A 425 -29.46 1.27 14.95
C ASP A 425 -30.04 2.47 15.71
N ASP A 426 -30.37 2.29 16.99
CA ASP A 426 -30.91 3.35 17.87
C ASP A 426 -29.85 4.11 18.69
N GLY A 427 -28.56 3.75 18.61
CA GLY A 427 -27.51 4.40 19.41
C GLY A 427 -26.20 3.61 19.53
N VAL A 428 -25.63 3.60 20.74
CA VAL A 428 -24.36 2.90 21.05
C VAL A 428 -24.58 1.92 22.18
N LEU A 429 -24.24 0.65 21.96
CA LEU A 429 -24.18 -0.38 23.01
C LEU A 429 -22.79 -0.38 23.63
N VAL A 430 -22.73 -0.40 24.96
CA VAL A 430 -21.50 -0.15 25.73
C VAL A 430 -21.32 -1.21 26.80
N TYR A 431 -20.10 -1.73 26.93
CA TYR A 431 -19.72 -2.67 27.98
C TYR A 431 -18.77 -2.01 28.98
N ALA A 432 -19.13 -2.06 30.26
CA ALA A 432 -18.42 -1.43 31.37
C ALA A 432 -17.97 -2.48 32.41
N GLY A 433 -17.27 -3.54 31.97
CA GLY A 433 -16.67 -4.60 32.80
C GLY A 433 -17.61 -5.52 33.57
N LYS A 434 -18.86 -5.11 33.74
CA LYS A 434 -19.93 -5.83 34.48
C LYS A 434 -21.28 -5.64 33.82
N ASP A 435 -21.55 -4.44 33.31
CA ASP A 435 -22.83 -4.05 32.74
C ASP A 435 -22.75 -3.75 31.25
N LEU A 436 -23.80 -4.19 30.55
CA LEU A 436 -24.08 -3.90 29.15
C LEU A 436 -25.18 -2.85 29.11
N VAL A 437 -24.94 -1.71 28.47
CA VAL A 437 -25.82 -0.54 28.50
C VAL A 437 -26.03 -0.01 27.09
N LEU A 438 -27.29 0.08 26.65
CA LEU A 438 -27.64 0.85 25.46
C LEU A 438 -27.72 2.33 25.84
N LEU A 439 -26.98 3.15 25.08
CA LEU A 439 -27.06 4.60 25.05
C LEU A 439 -27.83 4.99 23.80
N ALA A 440 -29.10 5.36 23.94
CA ALA A 440 -29.93 5.75 22.80
C ALA A 440 -29.68 7.22 22.42
N LYS A 441 -29.96 7.56 21.15
CA LYS A 441 -29.76 8.90 20.57
C LYS A 441 -30.56 10.01 21.25
N ASP A 442 -31.62 9.67 21.98
CA ASP A 442 -32.42 10.60 22.81
C ASP A 442 -31.75 10.94 24.15
N GLY A 443 -30.58 10.35 24.45
CA GLY A 443 -29.85 10.50 25.71
C GLY A 443 -30.23 9.47 26.78
N SER A 444 -31.23 8.62 26.53
CA SER A 444 -31.65 7.60 27.50
C SER A 444 -30.63 6.46 27.63
N LYS A 445 -30.53 5.90 28.84
CA LYS A 445 -29.63 4.78 29.17
C LYS A 445 -30.45 3.57 29.62
N ARG A 446 -30.44 2.49 28.84
CA ARG A 446 -31.14 1.22 29.14
C ARG A 446 -30.11 0.13 29.46
N ARG A 447 -30.18 -0.44 30.67
CA ARG A 447 -29.37 -1.63 31.04
C ARG A 447 -29.91 -2.85 30.29
N VAL A 448 -29.01 -3.66 29.77
CA VAL A 448 -29.25 -4.85 28.95
C VAL A 448 -28.84 -6.10 29.75
N GLN A 449 -29.39 -7.26 29.41
CA GLN A 449 -28.98 -8.53 30.03
C GLN A 449 -27.51 -8.84 29.70
N THR A 450 -26.72 -9.14 30.73
CA THR A 450 -25.28 -9.41 30.60
C THR A 450 -24.97 -10.90 30.61
N PRO A 451 -24.03 -11.39 29.79
CA PRO A 451 -23.43 -12.69 30.00
C PRO A 451 -22.56 -12.67 31.27
N ALA A 452 -22.43 -13.83 31.93
CA ALA A 452 -21.58 -13.97 33.13
C ALA A 452 -20.06 -14.04 32.82
N ILE A 453 -19.69 -14.06 31.54
CA ILE A 453 -18.31 -14.12 31.04
C ILE A 453 -18.02 -12.76 30.36
N PRO A 454 -16.86 -12.12 30.61
CA PRO A 454 -16.57 -10.82 30.03
C PRO A 454 -16.54 -10.83 28.50
N ILE A 455 -17.09 -9.76 27.90
CA ILE A 455 -17.10 -9.55 26.46
C ILE A 455 -15.76 -8.92 26.06
N LEU A 456 -15.13 -9.46 25.03
CA LEU A 456 -13.84 -9.02 24.48
C LEU A 456 -13.99 -8.27 23.16
N ARG A 457 -15.07 -8.51 22.40
CA ARG A 457 -15.37 -7.79 21.15
C ARG A 457 -16.84 -7.96 20.73
N PHE A 458 -17.34 -7.02 19.95
CA PHE A 458 -18.63 -7.14 19.25
C PHE A 458 -18.43 -7.33 17.74
N LEU A 459 -19.32 -8.09 17.12
CA LEU A 459 -19.56 -8.14 15.67
C LEU A 459 -21.03 -7.75 15.44
N TYR A 460 -21.35 -6.85 14.51
CA TYR A 460 -22.74 -6.55 14.13
C TYR A 460 -23.15 -7.37 12.90
N SER A 461 -24.35 -7.93 12.92
CA SER A 461 -24.90 -8.74 11.83
C SER A 461 -26.29 -8.27 11.46
N GLY A 462 -26.67 -8.39 10.19
CA GLY A 462 -27.89 -7.79 9.63
C GLY A 462 -29.21 -8.09 10.38
N MET A 463 -29.23 -9.12 11.23
CA MET A 463 -30.34 -9.41 12.15
C MET A 463 -29.93 -9.43 13.64
N TYR A 464 -28.64 -9.56 13.99
CA TYR A 464 -28.17 -9.86 15.36
C TYR A 464 -26.82 -9.18 15.66
N LEU A 465 -26.56 -8.82 16.91
CA LEU A 465 -25.23 -8.46 17.40
C LEU A 465 -24.59 -9.70 18.07
N LEU A 466 -23.37 -10.06 17.68
CA LEU A 466 -22.60 -11.15 18.27
C LEU A 466 -21.59 -10.57 19.27
N ALA A 467 -21.67 -10.99 20.53
CA ALA A 467 -20.69 -10.63 21.55
C ALA A 467 -19.73 -11.80 21.78
N LEU A 468 -18.45 -11.61 21.45
CA LEU A 468 -17.38 -12.60 21.64
C LEU A 468 -16.80 -12.46 23.05
N SER A 469 -16.78 -13.54 23.81
CA SER A 469 -16.00 -13.68 25.04
C SER A 469 -14.73 -14.51 24.80
N SER A 470 -14.03 -14.93 25.87
CA SER A 470 -12.87 -15.84 25.77
C SER A 470 -13.23 -17.27 25.32
N THR A 471 -14.46 -17.73 25.58
CA THR A 471 -14.87 -19.14 25.38
C THR A 471 -16.17 -19.32 24.61
N HIS A 472 -17.04 -18.31 24.60
CA HIS A 472 -18.38 -18.38 23.99
C HIS A 472 -18.68 -17.14 23.13
N CYS A 473 -19.47 -17.33 22.09
CA CYS A 473 -20.16 -16.29 21.35
C CYS A 473 -21.61 -16.20 21.87
N PHE A 474 -22.08 -14.98 22.18
CA PHE A 474 -23.47 -14.72 22.54
C PHE A 474 -24.18 -13.99 21.40
N GLU A 475 -25.34 -14.50 21.00
CA GLU A 475 -26.17 -13.91 19.94
C GLU A 475 -27.24 -13.03 20.60
N ILE A 476 -27.21 -11.74 20.30
CA ILE A 476 -28.07 -10.69 20.88
C ILE A 476 -28.95 -10.10 19.78
N ASP A 477 -30.24 -9.93 20.03
CA ASP A 477 -31.15 -9.33 19.05
C ASP A 477 -30.84 -7.84 18.79
N ARG A 478 -30.92 -7.37 17.53
CA ARG A 478 -30.60 -5.96 17.18
C ARG A 478 -31.67 -4.95 17.66
N HIS A 479 -32.84 -5.39 18.14
CA HIS A 479 -33.96 -4.53 18.58
C HIS A 479 -34.39 -4.74 20.04
N THR A 480 -34.62 -5.97 20.49
CA THR A 480 -34.99 -6.24 21.90
C THR A 480 -33.79 -6.14 22.83
N LEU A 481 -32.58 -6.42 22.29
CA LEU A 481 -31.30 -6.61 22.99
C LEU A 481 -31.31 -7.78 23.99
N GLU A 482 -32.16 -8.77 23.75
CA GLU A 482 -32.19 -10.02 24.52
C GLU A 482 -31.19 -11.03 23.94
N ILE A 483 -30.64 -11.90 24.80
CA ILE A 483 -29.71 -12.96 24.39
C ILE A 483 -30.52 -14.12 23.81
N LEU A 484 -30.48 -14.28 22.48
CA LEU A 484 -31.19 -15.31 21.72
C LEU A 484 -30.52 -16.68 21.83
N GLY A 485 -29.19 -16.71 22.00
CA GLY A 485 -28.41 -17.95 22.02
C GLY A 485 -26.98 -17.77 22.51
N GLN A 486 -26.34 -18.90 22.80
CA GLN A 486 -24.91 -18.99 23.11
C GLN A 486 -24.30 -20.17 22.37
N ALA A 487 -23.10 -19.99 21.84
CA ALA A 487 -22.33 -21.03 21.15
C ALA A 487 -20.90 -21.08 21.70
N PRO A 488 -20.28 -22.26 21.84
CA PRO A 488 -18.86 -22.35 22.15
C PRO A 488 -18.03 -21.77 20.99
N LEU A 489 -16.85 -21.23 21.29
CA LEU A 489 -15.89 -20.81 20.27
C LEU A 489 -15.10 -22.03 19.76
N PRO A 490 -14.73 -22.07 18.46
CA PRO A 490 -14.36 -23.32 17.80
C PRO A 490 -12.99 -23.88 18.21
N ASP A 491 -12.02 -23.00 18.49
CA ASP A 491 -10.69 -23.38 18.99
C ASP A 491 -10.34 -22.63 20.29
N ALA A 492 -9.78 -23.37 21.25
CA ALA A 492 -9.30 -22.85 22.54
C ALA A 492 -7.80 -22.51 22.55
N THR A 493 -7.08 -22.86 21.48
CA THR A 493 -5.63 -22.65 21.27
C THR A 493 -5.32 -21.49 20.31
N ALA A 494 -6.31 -20.70 19.94
CA ALA A 494 -6.13 -19.49 19.14
C ALA A 494 -5.45 -18.39 19.98
N SER A 495 -4.30 -17.90 19.51
CA SER A 495 -3.53 -16.82 20.16
C SER A 495 -4.15 -15.45 19.88
N ILE A 496 -4.67 -15.24 18.66
CA ILE A 496 -5.36 -14.02 18.24
C ILE A 496 -6.65 -14.39 17.50
N ARG A 497 -7.76 -13.71 17.84
CA ARG A 497 -9.09 -13.88 17.25
C ARG A 497 -9.62 -12.52 16.77
N VAL A 498 -9.97 -12.41 15.49
CA VAL A 498 -10.30 -11.13 14.82
C VAL A 498 -11.56 -11.22 13.97
N PRO A 499 -12.50 -10.25 14.03
CA PRO A 499 -13.47 -10.03 12.96
C PRO A 499 -12.82 -9.99 11.57
N ILE A 500 -13.52 -10.58 10.59
CA ILE A 500 -13.27 -10.25 9.20
C ILE A 500 -13.97 -8.92 8.88
N PHE A 501 -13.24 -7.94 8.36
CA PHE A 501 -13.76 -6.61 8.04
C PHE A 501 -14.91 -6.72 7.02
N GLY A 502 -16.00 -5.97 7.22
CA GLY A 502 -17.25 -6.07 6.45
C GLY A 502 -18.04 -7.38 6.61
N HIS A 503 -17.41 -8.49 7.04
CA HIS A 503 -18.05 -9.79 7.17
C HIS A 503 -18.65 -10.04 8.56
N ASN A 504 -19.86 -9.51 8.69
CA ASN A 504 -20.82 -9.57 9.79
C ASN A 504 -21.13 -10.94 10.46
N ARG A 505 -20.49 -12.05 10.08
CA ARG A 505 -20.64 -13.40 10.70
C ARG A 505 -19.35 -14.24 10.65
N GLU A 506 -18.22 -13.66 10.25
CA GLU A 506 -16.98 -14.41 10.06
C GLU A 506 -15.86 -13.91 10.98
N ILE A 507 -15.10 -14.86 11.52
CA ILE A 507 -13.90 -14.61 12.33
C ILE A 507 -12.70 -15.32 11.73
N LEU A 508 -11.53 -14.70 11.91
CA LEU A 508 -10.21 -15.27 11.70
C LEU A 508 -9.61 -15.61 13.06
N ASP A 509 -9.25 -16.87 13.25
CA ASP A 509 -8.46 -17.34 14.39
C ASP A 509 -7.04 -17.67 13.91
N VAL A 510 -6.04 -17.19 14.66
CA VAL A 510 -4.60 -17.43 14.43
C VAL A 510 -4.08 -18.35 15.54
N SER A 511 -3.37 -19.43 15.19
CA SER A 511 -2.71 -20.31 16.18
C SER A 511 -1.31 -19.81 16.57
N GLU A 512 -0.75 -20.33 17.68
CA GLU A 512 0.65 -20.05 18.06
C GLU A 512 1.68 -20.51 17.01
N ASP A 513 1.33 -21.53 16.22
CA ASP A 513 2.15 -22.06 15.11
C ASP A 513 2.00 -21.26 13.80
N GLY A 514 1.11 -20.26 13.75
CA GLY A 514 0.89 -19.43 12.57
C GLY A 514 -0.10 -20.03 11.55
N GLU A 515 -1.00 -20.91 11.97
CA GLU A 515 -2.15 -21.31 11.14
C GLU A 515 -3.28 -20.29 11.24
N LEU A 516 -3.76 -19.83 10.09
CA LEU A 516 -4.96 -19.02 9.95
C LEU A 516 -6.15 -19.96 9.74
N THR A 517 -7.23 -19.79 10.51
CA THR A 517 -8.47 -20.56 10.34
C THR A 517 -9.67 -19.64 10.28
N PHE A 518 -10.53 -19.88 9.29
CA PHE A 518 -11.68 -19.04 8.98
C PHE A 518 -12.96 -19.72 9.42
N TRP A 519 -13.77 -19.06 10.25
CA TRP A 519 -15.00 -19.61 10.81
C TRP A 519 -16.19 -18.72 10.52
N ARG A 520 -17.32 -19.32 10.14
CA ARG A 520 -18.60 -18.62 9.94
C ARG A 520 -19.62 -19.08 10.96
N TYR A 521 -20.17 -18.14 11.71
CA TYR A 521 -21.29 -18.39 12.62
C TYR A 521 -22.60 -18.59 11.82
N ALA A 522 -23.25 -19.74 11.98
CA ALA A 522 -24.51 -20.05 11.31
C ALA A 522 -25.31 -21.15 12.04
N HIS A 523 -26.52 -20.81 12.51
CA HIS A 523 -27.46 -21.70 13.20
C HIS A 523 -26.97 -22.18 14.59
N GLY A 524 -26.40 -21.28 15.40
CA GLY A 524 -25.94 -21.61 16.76
C GLY A 524 -24.56 -22.27 16.84
N ASP A 525 -23.81 -22.33 15.73
CA ASP A 525 -22.54 -23.06 15.63
C ASP A 525 -21.55 -22.38 14.65
N PHE A 526 -20.26 -22.67 14.80
CA PHE A 526 -19.15 -22.14 13.98
C PHE A 526 -18.67 -23.16 12.95
N ARG A 527 -18.93 -22.91 11.68
CA ARG A 527 -18.49 -23.77 10.57
C ARG A 527 -17.13 -23.31 10.02
N LYS A 528 -16.14 -24.21 9.98
CA LYS A 528 -14.84 -23.95 9.34
C LYS A 528 -15.04 -23.75 7.83
N LEU A 529 -14.52 -22.64 7.32
CA LEU A 529 -14.58 -22.23 5.90
C LEU A 529 -13.32 -22.60 5.13
N GLY A 530 -12.22 -22.80 5.84
CA GLY A 530 -10.88 -23.02 5.28
C GLY A 530 -9.79 -22.58 6.26
N GLY A 531 -8.54 -22.61 5.81
CA GLY A 531 -7.39 -22.14 6.57
C GLY A 531 -6.13 -22.08 5.71
N LEU A 532 -5.08 -21.44 6.24
CA LEU A 532 -3.80 -21.21 5.57
C LEU A 532 -2.67 -21.29 6.61
N ALA A 533 -1.72 -22.20 6.41
CA ALA A 533 -0.54 -22.31 7.28
C ALA A 533 0.54 -21.32 6.82
N THR A 534 0.78 -20.27 7.62
CA THR A 534 1.82 -19.26 7.33
C THR A 534 3.19 -19.63 7.91
N GLY A 535 3.20 -20.44 8.97
CA GLY A 535 4.40 -20.77 9.75
C GLY A 535 4.97 -19.64 10.60
N ILE A 536 4.32 -18.46 10.61
CA ILE A 536 4.74 -17.30 11.42
C ILE A 536 4.31 -17.52 12.87
N LYS A 537 5.25 -17.95 13.71
CA LYS A 537 5.03 -18.07 15.16
C LYS A 537 5.19 -16.73 15.88
N GLY A 538 4.40 -16.49 16.92
CA GLY A 538 4.50 -15.26 17.73
C GLY A 538 3.92 -14.00 17.08
N VAL A 539 2.86 -14.14 16.29
CA VAL A 539 2.08 -13.00 15.77
C VAL A 539 1.59 -12.14 16.94
N SER A 540 1.80 -10.82 16.88
CA SER A 540 1.38 -9.84 17.89
C SER A 540 0.10 -9.08 17.51
N MET A 541 -0.16 -8.89 16.21
CA MET A 541 -1.37 -8.25 15.70
C MET A 541 -1.84 -8.91 14.41
N ALA A 542 -3.15 -9.00 14.20
CA ALA A 542 -3.74 -9.46 12.94
C ALA A 542 -4.98 -8.64 12.55
N ALA A 543 -5.21 -8.47 11.25
CA ALA A 543 -6.39 -7.83 10.68
C ALA A 543 -6.80 -8.51 9.36
N CYS A 544 -8.08 -8.81 9.17
CA CYS A 544 -8.59 -9.50 7.96
C CYS A 544 -9.55 -8.63 7.15
N SER A 545 -9.39 -8.61 5.82
CA SER A 545 -10.19 -7.82 4.87
C SER A 545 -11.49 -8.52 4.43
N VAL A 546 -12.35 -7.79 3.69
CA VAL A 546 -13.57 -8.37 3.06
C VAL A 546 -13.20 -9.55 2.15
N ASP A 547 -12.11 -9.42 1.39
CA ASP A 547 -11.67 -10.44 0.46
C ASP A 547 -10.76 -11.53 1.08
N ARG A 548 -10.72 -11.60 2.42
CA ARG A 548 -9.92 -12.54 3.22
C ARG A 548 -8.40 -12.45 2.97
N ARG A 549 -7.91 -11.23 2.73
CA ARG A 549 -6.51 -10.88 2.93
C ARG A 549 -6.25 -10.65 4.41
N SER A 550 -5.29 -11.37 4.97
CA SER A 550 -4.91 -11.31 6.37
C SER A 550 -3.57 -10.61 6.51
N ALA A 551 -3.56 -9.43 7.12
CA ALA A 551 -2.34 -8.75 7.51
C ALA A 551 -1.94 -9.23 8.91
N LEU A 552 -0.69 -9.67 9.07
CA LEU A 552 -0.12 -10.20 10.30
C LEU A 552 1.14 -9.41 10.65
N VAL A 553 1.27 -9.00 11.92
CA VAL A 553 2.48 -8.40 12.49
C VAL A 553 3.12 -9.40 13.42
N LYS A 554 4.44 -9.60 13.29
CA LYS A 554 5.29 -10.29 14.27
C LYS A 554 6.31 -9.29 14.81
N PHE A 555 6.58 -9.33 16.12
CA PHE A 555 7.59 -8.51 16.76
C PHE A 555 8.77 -9.37 17.21
N ASP A 556 9.96 -9.08 16.70
CA ASP A 556 11.17 -9.88 16.94
C ASP A 556 12.05 -9.34 18.08
N GLY A 557 11.52 -8.39 18.87
CA GLY A 557 12.19 -7.77 20.02
C GLY A 557 12.80 -6.40 19.73
N ASP A 558 13.04 -6.08 18.47
CA ASP A 558 13.61 -4.81 17.99
C ASP A 558 12.93 -4.28 16.71
N GLN A 559 12.24 -5.16 15.95
CA GLN A 559 11.62 -4.82 14.65
C GLN A 559 10.24 -5.47 14.49
N TYR A 560 9.39 -4.84 13.67
CA TYR A 560 8.02 -5.23 13.38
C TYR A 560 7.89 -5.74 11.94
N HIS A 561 7.75 -7.05 11.78
CA HIS A 561 7.59 -7.70 10.49
C HIS A 561 6.10 -7.76 10.11
N LEU A 562 5.71 -7.02 9.06
CA LEU A 562 4.37 -7.04 8.47
C LEU A 562 4.35 -8.02 7.29
N SER A 563 3.36 -8.91 7.26
CA SER A 563 3.09 -9.79 6.12
C SER A 563 1.61 -9.81 5.75
N ILE A 564 1.30 -9.90 4.46
CA ILE A 564 -0.07 -9.88 3.92
C ILE A 564 -0.33 -11.18 3.16
N TRP A 565 -1.37 -11.92 3.58
CA TRP A 565 -1.67 -13.27 3.11
C TRP A 565 -3.10 -13.37 2.54
N ASN A 566 -3.23 -13.63 1.24
CA ASN A 566 -4.50 -13.82 0.56
C ASN A 566 -5.02 -15.26 0.75
N SER A 567 -5.99 -15.42 1.65
CA SER A 567 -6.54 -16.74 2.03
C SER A 567 -7.70 -17.21 1.15
N ARG A 568 -7.94 -16.56 0.00
CA ARG A 568 -8.79 -17.11 -1.08
C ARG A 568 -7.99 -17.93 -2.10
N LEU A 569 -6.66 -17.81 -2.12
CA LEU A 569 -5.81 -18.54 -3.06
C LEU A 569 -5.85 -20.05 -2.76
N SER A 570 -5.72 -20.86 -3.80
CA SER A 570 -5.73 -22.32 -3.72
C SER A 570 -4.38 -22.89 -3.27
N GLU A 571 -4.32 -24.22 -3.10
CA GLU A 571 -3.11 -25.04 -2.87
C GLU A 571 -1.92 -24.76 -3.83
N PHE A 572 -2.15 -23.99 -4.89
CA PHE A 572 -1.18 -23.53 -5.89
C PHE A 572 -0.49 -22.20 -5.55
N SER A 573 -0.74 -21.62 -4.38
CA SER A 573 -0.03 -20.42 -3.94
C SER A 573 0.33 -20.53 -2.47
N SER A 574 1.47 -19.96 -2.09
CA SER A 574 1.82 -19.77 -0.68
C SER A 574 0.84 -18.85 0.07
N GLY A 575 -0.03 -18.12 -0.65
CA GLY A 575 -0.96 -17.15 -0.07
C GLY A 575 -0.30 -15.81 0.27
N LEU A 576 1.00 -15.80 0.58
CA LEU A 576 1.78 -14.59 0.84
C LEU A 576 1.78 -13.69 -0.41
N GLU A 577 1.20 -12.51 -0.28
CA GLU A 577 1.31 -11.45 -1.30
C GLU A 577 2.49 -10.53 -0.98
N PHE A 578 2.70 -10.09 0.27
CA PHE A 578 3.70 -9.07 0.64
C PHE A 578 4.34 -9.32 2.00
N GLU A 579 5.62 -8.94 2.16
CA GLU A 579 6.44 -9.13 3.36
C GLU A 579 7.40 -7.93 3.49
N TYR A 580 7.36 -7.19 4.61
CA TYR A 580 8.21 -6.03 4.87
C TYR A 580 8.48 -5.85 6.38
N THR A 581 9.56 -5.15 6.73
CA THR A 581 10.01 -4.98 8.13
C THR A 581 10.14 -3.50 8.47
N PHE A 582 9.43 -3.06 9.51
CA PHE A 582 9.48 -1.70 10.03
C PHE A 582 10.33 -1.64 11.31
N SER A 583 11.08 -0.56 11.49
CA SER A 583 11.77 -0.20 12.74
C SER A 583 10.89 0.58 13.72
N GLU A 584 9.73 1.06 13.28
CA GLU A 584 8.75 1.77 14.10
C GLU A 584 7.64 0.84 14.58
N GLU A 585 7.06 1.15 15.75
CA GLU A 585 5.96 0.41 16.35
C GLU A 585 4.65 0.57 15.56
N ILE A 586 4.08 -0.56 15.14
CA ILE A 586 2.77 -0.60 14.45
C ILE A 586 1.67 -0.60 15.52
N LEU A 587 1.00 0.55 15.67
CA LEU A 587 -0.06 0.76 16.67
C LEU A 587 -1.41 0.21 16.22
N SER A 588 -1.74 0.26 14.92
CA SER A 588 -2.99 -0.34 14.41
C SER A 588 -2.95 -0.69 12.92
N LEU A 589 -3.70 -1.72 12.55
CA LEU A 589 -3.98 -2.13 11.17
C LEU A 589 -5.48 -1.99 10.87
N ARG A 590 -5.86 -1.29 9.79
CA ARG A 590 -7.24 -1.18 9.31
C ARG A 590 -7.34 -1.34 7.79
N TRP A 591 -8.37 -2.04 7.34
CA TRP A 591 -8.68 -2.25 5.92
C TRP A 591 -9.59 -1.14 5.38
N THR A 592 -9.46 -0.82 4.09
CA THR A 592 -10.38 0.08 3.36
C THR A 592 -11.74 -0.58 3.10
N PHE A 593 -12.79 0.23 2.97
CA PHE A 593 -14.04 -0.22 2.35
C PHE A 593 -13.90 -0.25 0.82
N GLY A 594 -14.35 -1.32 0.17
CA GLY A 594 -14.43 -1.40 -1.29
C GLY A 594 -14.12 -2.77 -1.89
N THR A 595 -13.90 -2.80 -3.20
CA THR A 595 -13.45 -3.98 -3.97
C THR A 595 -11.93 -4.03 -4.16
N SER A 596 -11.21 -3.01 -3.72
CA SER A 596 -9.74 -2.95 -3.67
C SER A 596 -9.30 -2.80 -2.21
N ASP A 597 -9.03 -3.95 -1.57
CA ASP A 597 -8.45 -4.02 -0.22
C ASP A 597 -7.14 -3.21 -0.18
N GLY A 598 -7.15 -2.10 0.55
CA GLY A 598 -5.98 -1.34 0.97
C GLY A 598 -5.82 -1.40 2.48
N LEU A 599 -4.58 -1.34 2.94
CA LEU A 599 -4.20 -1.48 4.34
C LEU A 599 -3.64 -0.16 4.86
N ALA A 600 -4.31 0.45 5.85
CA ALA A 600 -3.76 1.53 6.66
C ALA A 600 -2.95 0.93 7.82
N VAL A 601 -1.66 1.24 7.85
CA VAL A 601 -0.71 0.92 8.92
C VAL A 601 -0.48 2.20 9.73
N SER A 602 -0.84 2.19 11.00
CA SER A 602 -0.72 3.36 11.90
C SER A 602 0.56 3.28 12.72
N PHE A 603 1.40 4.30 12.62
CA PHE A 603 2.57 4.53 13.48
C PHE A 603 2.30 5.72 14.42
N LYS A 604 3.24 6.05 15.31
CA LYS A 604 3.02 7.08 16.35
C LYS A 604 2.76 8.49 15.81
N THR A 605 3.37 8.87 14.68
CA THR A 605 3.28 10.22 14.09
C THR A 605 2.50 10.28 12.77
N HIS A 606 2.39 9.14 12.09
CA HIS A 606 1.91 9.07 10.72
C HIS A 606 1.20 7.76 10.38
N VAL A 607 0.41 7.78 9.32
CA VAL A 607 -0.24 6.61 8.73
C VAL A 607 0.37 6.35 7.36
N VAL A 608 0.76 5.11 7.10
CA VAL A 608 1.11 4.63 5.75
C VAL A 608 -0.08 3.84 5.21
N VAL A 609 -0.58 4.19 4.03
CA VAL A 609 -1.63 3.43 3.35
C VAL A 609 -1.06 2.71 2.14
N MET A 610 -1.24 1.40 2.13
CA MET A 610 -0.67 0.47 1.17
C MET A 610 -1.79 -0.17 0.35
N TRP A 611 -1.56 -0.36 -0.95
CA TRP A 611 -2.48 -1.08 -1.84
C TRP A 611 -1.72 -2.12 -2.67
N PRO A 612 -2.40 -3.17 -3.15
CA PRO A 612 -1.81 -4.13 -4.08
C PRO A 612 -1.52 -3.44 -5.41
N GLU A 613 -0.38 -3.74 -6.02
CA GLU A 613 -0.07 -3.29 -7.38
C GLU A 613 -0.60 -4.26 -8.43
N ARG A 614 -0.77 -3.74 -9.65
CA ARG A 614 -1.07 -4.56 -10.84
C ARG A 614 0.18 -5.36 -11.21
N MET A 615 0.01 -6.66 -11.39
CA MET A 615 1.08 -7.55 -11.85
C MET A 615 1.38 -7.29 -13.33
N THR A 616 2.60 -6.87 -13.67
CA THR A 616 3.05 -6.71 -15.07
C THR A 616 4.16 -7.72 -15.40
N TYR A 617 4.52 -7.84 -16.69
CA TYR A 617 5.73 -8.56 -17.11
C TYR A 617 6.91 -7.65 -17.48
N PHE A 618 6.71 -6.35 -17.36
CA PHE A 618 7.61 -5.31 -17.82
C PHE A 618 8.54 -4.92 -16.68
N ASP A 619 7.96 -4.59 -15.54
CA ASP A 619 8.66 -4.13 -14.34
C ASP A 619 8.82 -5.24 -13.30
N THR A 620 9.61 -4.95 -12.26
CA THR A 620 9.80 -5.82 -11.09
C THR A 620 9.35 -5.11 -9.82
N THR A 621 8.19 -4.43 -9.86
CA THR A 621 7.63 -3.75 -8.69
C THR A 621 7.16 -4.76 -7.63
N PRO A 622 7.16 -4.41 -6.34
CA PRO A 622 6.56 -5.24 -5.32
C PRO A 622 5.05 -5.39 -5.58
N SER A 623 4.51 -6.55 -5.19
CA SER A 623 3.09 -6.90 -5.24
C SER A 623 2.14 -5.92 -4.52
N TRP A 624 2.68 -5.09 -3.63
CA TRP A 624 2.03 -4.04 -2.85
C TRP A 624 2.98 -2.86 -2.70
N ALA A 625 2.43 -1.64 -2.74
CA ALA A 625 3.20 -0.41 -2.55
C ALA A 625 2.51 0.56 -1.58
N SER A 626 3.32 1.39 -0.91
CA SER A 626 2.86 2.51 -0.09
C SER A 626 2.51 3.71 -0.97
N TRP A 627 1.22 3.95 -1.21
CA TRP A 627 0.77 5.03 -2.09
C TRP A 627 0.60 6.37 -1.36
N LEU A 628 0.28 6.33 -0.07
CA LEU A 628 0.03 7.53 0.73
C LEU A 628 0.75 7.43 2.08
N GLN A 629 1.48 8.49 2.43
CA GLN A 629 1.91 8.77 3.80
C GLN A 629 1.16 10.01 4.30
N ILE A 630 0.63 9.94 5.51
CA ILE A 630 -0.20 10.99 6.13
C ILE A 630 0.35 11.25 7.53
N SER A 631 1.18 12.30 7.65
CA SER A 631 1.79 12.73 8.91
C SER A 631 0.94 13.80 9.59
N VAL A 632 0.64 13.63 10.87
CA VAL A 632 -0.13 14.60 11.67
C VAL A 632 0.76 15.71 12.25
N ASP A 633 2.08 15.48 12.28
CA ASP A 633 3.14 16.41 12.70
C ASP A 633 3.06 17.82 12.09
N GLN A 634 2.35 17.98 10.97
CA GLN A 634 2.12 19.28 10.32
C GLN A 634 1.30 20.23 11.22
N PHE A 635 0.29 19.71 11.92
CA PHE A 635 -0.59 20.52 12.78
C PHE A 635 -0.58 20.09 14.26
N SER A 636 -0.27 18.84 14.60
CA SER A 636 -0.30 18.35 15.98
C SER A 636 0.88 17.41 16.31
N PRO A 637 1.57 17.57 17.46
CA PRO A 637 2.66 16.70 17.89
C PRO A 637 2.19 15.47 18.70
N LEU A 638 0.87 15.26 18.81
CA LEU A 638 0.26 14.23 19.65
C LEU A 638 0.32 12.84 19.00
N ALA A 639 0.47 11.80 19.82
CA ALA A 639 0.51 10.43 19.34
C ALA A 639 -0.81 10.00 18.66
N LEU A 640 -0.69 9.28 17.54
CA LEU A 640 -1.84 8.65 16.87
C LEU A 640 -2.35 7.45 17.67
N ASN A 641 -3.63 7.46 18.00
CA ASN A 641 -4.31 6.36 18.70
C ASN A 641 -5.12 5.47 17.74
N GLY A 642 -5.35 5.91 16.50
CA GLY A 642 -5.96 5.09 15.46
C GLY A 642 -6.28 5.85 14.18
N ALA A 643 -6.36 5.13 13.06
CA ALA A 643 -6.79 5.67 11.77
C ALA A 643 -7.68 4.66 11.05
N SER A 644 -8.77 5.10 10.40
CA SER A 644 -9.64 4.21 9.64
C SER A 644 -10.47 4.95 8.58
N PHE A 645 -10.74 4.26 7.47
CA PHE A 645 -11.51 4.79 6.35
C PHE A 645 -13.03 4.80 6.62
N LEU A 646 -13.72 5.75 6.01
CA LEU A 646 -15.17 5.89 5.94
C LEU A 646 -15.71 5.31 4.62
N GLY A 647 -17.03 5.15 4.52
CA GLY A 647 -17.70 4.53 3.37
C GLY A 647 -17.71 5.37 2.09
N ASP A 648 -17.27 6.63 2.16
CA ASP A 648 -17.07 7.56 1.04
C ASP A 648 -15.62 7.60 0.53
N GLY A 649 -14.69 6.93 1.22
CA GLY A 649 -13.25 6.98 0.96
C GLY A 649 -12.47 8.02 1.76
N SER A 650 -13.13 8.84 2.59
CA SER A 650 -12.46 9.75 3.53
C SER A 650 -11.72 8.98 4.63
N LEU A 651 -10.60 9.50 5.14
CA LEU A 651 -9.85 8.89 6.24
C LEU A 651 -10.07 9.70 7.54
N VAL A 652 -10.48 9.02 8.61
CA VAL A 652 -10.50 9.58 9.97
C VAL A 652 -9.25 9.13 10.71
N VAL A 653 -8.57 10.07 11.38
CA VAL A 653 -7.38 9.84 12.22
C VAL A 653 -7.62 10.46 13.60
N THR A 654 -7.33 9.73 14.68
CA THR A 654 -7.43 10.23 16.05
C THR A 654 -6.06 10.37 16.68
N ALA A 655 -5.75 11.57 17.19
CA ALA A 655 -4.45 11.93 17.77
C ALA A 655 -4.67 12.66 19.10
N GLY A 656 -4.15 12.14 20.21
CA GLY A 656 -4.49 12.65 21.55
C GLY A 656 -6.02 12.69 21.79
N ASN A 657 -6.59 13.88 22.06
CA ASN A 657 -8.03 14.12 22.17
C ASN A 657 -8.69 14.68 20.88
N GLN A 658 -7.99 14.60 19.74
CA GLN A 658 -8.36 15.27 18.49
C GLN A 658 -8.82 14.29 17.43
N VAL A 659 -9.73 14.73 16.55
CA VAL A 659 -10.22 13.96 15.39
C VAL A 659 -9.91 14.75 14.12
N ALA A 660 -9.04 14.23 13.26
CA ALA A 660 -8.70 14.82 11.97
C ALA A 660 -9.32 13.99 10.83
N ILE A 661 -9.86 14.68 9.82
CA ILE A 661 -10.59 14.05 8.72
C ILE A 661 -9.99 14.51 7.41
N PHE A 662 -9.57 13.57 6.57
CA PHE A 662 -8.95 13.79 5.27
C PHE A 662 -9.91 13.37 4.16
N ASN A 663 -10.16 14.25 3.20
CA ASN A 663 -10.96 13.93 2.02
C ASN A 663 -10.20 12.95 1.11
N PRO A 664 -10.89 12.15 0.26
CA PRO A 664 -10.27 11.31 -0.78
C PRO A 664 -9.66 12.12 -1.94
N ILE A 665 -9.39 13.41 -1.74
CA ILE A 665 -8.82 14.32 -2.74
C ILE A 665 -7.32 14.49 -2.44
N LEU A 666 -6.50 14.31 -3.47
CA LEU A 666 -5.06 14.51 -3.41
C LEU A 666 -4.73 16.01 -3.43
N LYS A 667 -3.96 16.46 -2.44
CA LYS A 667 -3.27 17.75 -2.48
C LYS A 667 -2.07 17.61 -3.42
N GLU A 668 -2.05 18.45 -4.46
CA GLU A 668 -0.99 18.55 -5.48
C GLU A 668 -0.65 17.18 -6.11
N PRO A 669 -1.60 16.54 -6.84
CA PRO A 669 -1.29 15.34 -7.62
C PRO A 669 -0.31 15.67 -8.76
N PRO A 670 0.55 14.72 -9.17
CA PRO A 670 1.34 14.90 -10.38
C PRO A 670 0.40 15.01 -11.60
N PRO A 671 0.79 15.77 -12.66
CA PRO A 671 -0.13 16.16 -13.73
C PRO A 671 -0.66 15.00 -14.60
N SER A 672 -0.11 13.79 -14.46
CA SER A 672 -0.58 12.57 -15.10
C SER A 672 -1.61 11.77 -14.27
N GLU A 673 -1.82 12.12 -13.00
CA GLU A 673 -2.69 11.35 -12.08
C GLU A 673 -4.00 12.07 -11.73
N PRO A 674 -5.11 11.32 -11.55
CA PRO A 674 -6.38 11.91 -11.18
C PRO A 674 -6.37 12.40 -9.72
N SER A 675 -6.97 13.56 -9.47
CA SER A 675 -7.02 14.20 -8.15
C SER A 675 -7.85 13.48 -7.07
N ASN A 676 -8.55 12.39 -7.42
CA ASN A 676 -9.39 11.62 -6.50
C ASN A 676 -8.82 10.20 -6.32
N LEU A 677 -8.65 9.78 -5.07
CA LEU A 677 -8.14 8.46 -4.68
C LEU A 677 -8.89 7.29 -5.32
N LEU A 678 -10.22 7.36 -5.47
CA LEU A 678 -11.00 6.31 -6.12
C LEU A 678 -10.70 6.20 -7.62
N ALA A 679 -10.42 7.33 -8.29
CA ALA A 679 -10.01 7.33 -9.69
C ALA A 679 -8.55 6.83 -9.86
N LEU A 680 -7.67 7.13 -8.90
CA LEU A 680 -6.31 6.58 -8.85
C LEU A 680 -6.31 5.06 -8.65
N LEU A 681 -7.18 4.56 -7.76
CA LEU A 681 -7.38 3.12 -7.57
C LEU A 681 -7.87 2.43 -8.85
N ILE A 682 -8.79 3.06 -9.60
CA ILE A 682 -9.28 2.55 -10.88
C ILE A 682 -8.17 2.53 -11.94
N SER A 683 -7.34 3.57 -12.07
CA SER A 683 -6.26 3.58 -13.08
C SER A 683 -5.13 2.60 -12.74
N ARG A 684 -4.75 2.48 -11.46
CA ARG A 684 -3.62 1.64 -11.01
C ARG A 684 -3.97 0.16 -10.82
N ILE A 685 -5.16 -0.19 -10.29
CA ILE A 685 -5.57 -1.58 -9.98
C ILE A 685 -6.61 -2.11 -10.98
N GLY A 686 -7.44 -1.23 -11.54
CA GLY A 686 -8.60 -1.61 -12.35
C GLY A 686 -8.28 -2.34 -13.67
N PRO A 687 -9.33 -2.76 -14.40
CA PRO A 687 -9.17 -3.39 -15.71
C PRO A 687 -8.42 -2.49 -16.69
N LEU A 688 -7.54 -3.10 -17.49
CA LEU A 688 -6.81 -2.41 -18.54
C LEU A 688 -7.64 -2.37 -19.84
N PRO A 689 -7.48 -1.31 -20.66
CA PRO A 689 -8.09 -1.24 -21.98
C PRO A 689 -7.45 -2.25 -22.95
N ASP A 690 -8.21 -2.64 -23.98
CA ASP A 690 -7.80 -3.66 -24.97
C ASP A 690 -6.44 -3.37 -25.65
N TRP A 691 -6.11 -2.09 -25.83
CA TRP A 691 -4.88 -1.60 -26.48
C TRP A 691 -3.66 -1.56 -25.55
N HIS A 692 -3.80 -1.85 -24.26
CA HIS A 692 -2.68 -1.78 -23.31
C HIS A 692 -1.63 -2.88 -23.60
N PRO A 693 -0.31 -2.58 -23.58
CA PRO A 693 0.75 -3.55 -23.89
C PRO A 693 0.66 -4.87 -23.11
N GLN A 694 0.30 -4.83 -21.83
CA GLN A 694 0.10 -6.05 -21.02
C GLN A 694 -1.04 -6.93 -21.57
N VAL A 695 -2.16 -6.33 -22.00
CA VAL A 695 -3.31 -7.03 -22.59
C VAL A 695 -2.96 -7.55 -23.98
N VAL A 696 -2.34 -6.73 -24.82
CA VAL A 696 -1.83 -7.10 -26.15
C VAL A 696 -0.88 -8.30 -26.06
N LEU A 697 0.09 -8.27 -25.14
CA LEU A 697 1.01 -9.38 -24.88
C LEU A 697 0.27 -10.66 -24.45
N GLN A 698 -0.72 -10.56 -23.56
CA GLN A 698 -1.50 -11.75 -23.17
C GLN A 698 -2.32 -12.29 -24.34
N CYS A 699 -2.97 -11.43 -25.13
CA CYS A 699 -3.70 -11.84 -26.34
C CYS A 699 -2.78 -12.52 -27.37
N LEU A 700 -1.57 -11.99 -27.61
CA LEU A 700 -0.59 -12.60 -28.50
C LEU A 700 -0.11 -13.96 -27.97
N LEU A 701 0.23 -14.08 -26.69
CA LEU A 701 0.58 -15.36 -26.06
C LEU A 701 -0.57 -16.38 -26.16
N TRP A 702 -1.81 -15.93 -26.00
CA TRP A 702 -3.02 -16.74 -26.15
C TRP A 702 -3.48 -16.94 -27.60
N ASN A 703 -2.61 -16.60 -28.58
CA ASN A 703 -2.82 -16.80 -30.01
C ASN A 703 -4.02 -16.03 -30.62
N LYS A 704 -4.53 -15.00 -29.92
CA LYS A 704 -5.61 -14.11 -30.36
C LYS A 704 -5.13 -12.99 -31.31
N VAL A 705 -4.25 -13.35 -32.25
CA VAL A 705 -3.54 -12.42 -33.15
C VAL A 705 -4.50 -11.53 -33.95
N ASP A 706 -5.63 -12.07 -34.43
CA ASP A 706 -6.58 -11.29 -35.23
C ASP A 706 -7.36 -10.24 -34.42
N ARG A 707 -7.63 -10.49 -33.12
CA ARG A 707 -8.16 -9.44 -32.21
C ARG A 707 -7.11 -8.36 -31.95
N VAL A 708 -5.84 -8.74 -31.79
CA VAL A 708 -4.74 -7.76 -31.63
C VAL A 708 -4.63 -6.86 -32.85
N LYS A 709 -4.80 -7.38 -34.08
CA LYS A 709 -4.89 -6.54 -35.28
C LYS A 709 -6.05 -5.56 -35.20
N GLN A 710 -7.26 -6.00 -34.90
CA GLN A 710 -8.44 -5.12 -34.76
C GLN A 710 -8.19 -4.00 -33.74
N VAL A 711 -7.50 -4.31 -32.64
CA VAL A 711 -7.12 -3.34 -31.60
C VAL A 711 -6.09 -2.34 -32.12
N ILE A 712 -5.11 -2.77 -32.90
CA ILE A 712 -4.10 -1.89 -33.53
C ILE A 712 -4.72 -1.04 -34.66
N GLU A 713 -5.65 -1.59 -35.45
CA GLU A 713 -6.44 -0.84 -36.46
C GLU A 713 -7.29 0.26 -35.79
N ARG A 714 -7.93 -0.06 -34.65
CA ARG A 714 -8.67 0.91 -33.81
C ARG A 714 -7.76 1.98 -33.22
N LEU A 715 -6.59 1.60 -32.70
CA LEU A 715 -5.57 2.52 -32.18
C LEU A 715 -5.09 3.48 -33.29
N ALA A 716 -4.79 2.95 -34.48
CA ALA A 716 -4.41 3.75 -35.65
C ALA A 716 -5.49 4.77 -36.03
N LYS A 717 -6.77 4.38 -36.05
CA LYS A 717 -7.90 5.28 -36.34
C LYS A 717 -7.99 6.46 -35.36
N VAL A 718 -7.64 6.28 -34.09
CA VAL A 718 -7.68 7.36 -33.07
C VAL A 718 -6.42 8.22 -33.12
N VAL A 719 -5.24 7.61 -33.30
CA VAL A 719 -3.94 8.32 -33.25
C VAL A 719 -3.62 9.09 -34.54
N LEU A 720 -4.01 8.56 -35.70
CA LEU A 720 -3.71 9.15 -37.02
C LEU A 720 -4.80 10.09 -37.55
N GLN A 721 -5.82 10.44 -36.75
CA GLN A 721 -6.92 11.30 -37.18
C GLN A 721 -6.45 12.76 -37.37
N GLU A 722 -6.81 13.40 -38.49
CA GLU A 722 -6.44 14.79 -38.75
C GLU A 722 -6.98 15.74 -37.67
N GLY A 723 -6.12 16.64 -37.19
CA GLY A 723 -6.47 17.59 -36.11
C GLY A 723 -6.46 16.98 -34.70
N ALA A 724 -6.08 15.71 -34.52
CA ALA A 724 -6.02 15.08 -33.21
C ALA A 724 -5.09 15.82 -32.22
N THR A 725 -5.70 16.27 -31.12
CA THR A 725 -5.04 16.80 -29.92
C THR A 725 -4.89 15.71 -28.86
N THR A 726 -4.00 15.92 -27.89
CA THR A 726 -3.78 14.97 -26.77
C THR A 726 -5.07 14.64 -26.02
N ASP A 727 -5.94 15.62 -25.78
CA ASP A 727 -7.23 15.46 -25.10
C ASP A 727 -8.26 14.70 -25.97
N SER A 728 -8.30 14.93 -27.28
CA SER A 728 -9.17 14.16 -28.18
C SER A 728 -8.70 12.71 -28.37
N ILE A 729 -7.38 12.46 -28.36
CA ILE A 729 -6.81 11.10 -28.35
C ILE A 729 -7.21 10.41 -27.05
N GLN A 730 -7.00 11.05 -25.89
CA GLN A 730 -7.36 10.50 -24.59
C GLN A 730 -8.85 10.12 -24.50
N LYS A 731 -9.75 10.97 -24.99
CA LYS A 731 -11.20 10.69 -25.06
C LYS A 731 -11.53 9.54 -26.04
N GLY A 732 -10.92 9.54 -27.22
CA GLY A 732 -11.08 8.45 -28.20
C GLY A 732 -10.65 7.09 -27.64
N LEU A 733 -9.50 7.04 -26.96
CA LEU A 733 -8.94 5.82 -26.35
C LEU A 733 -9.79 5.24 -25.21
N MET A 734 -10.59 6.07 -24.52
CA MET A 734 -11.53 5.61 -23.49
C MET A 734 -12.74 4.90 -24.10
N HIS A 735 -13.27 5.41 -25.22
CA HIS A 735 -14.44 4.85 -25.92
C HIS A 735 -14.14 3.59 -26.76
N LEU A 736 -12.87 3.19 -26.90
CA LEU A 736 -12.50 1.93 -27.58
C LEU A 736 -13.00 0.66 -26.86
N ASN A 737 -13.43 0.78 -25.59
CA ASN A 737 -13.81 -0.34 -24.72
C ASN A 737 -15.30 -0.73 -24.80
N ASP A 738 -16.15 0.07 -25.47
CA ASP A 738 -17.63 -0.08 -25.41
C ASP A 738 -18.19 -1.18 -26.34
N GLU A 739 -17.37 -1.79 -27.19
CA GLU A 739 -17.77 -2.84 -28.16
C GLU A 739 -17.63 -4.27 -27.56
N PRO A 740 -18.67 -5.14 -27.65
CA PRO A 740 -18.71 -6.42 -26.95
C PRO A 740 -17.63 -7.43 -27.38
N TYR A 741 -17.26 -8.30 -26.44
CA TYR A 741 -16.28 -9.36 -26.61
C TYR A 741 -16.90 -10.66 -27.16
N ASP A 742 -17.41 -10.62 -28.39
CA ASP A 742 -17.94 -11.79 -29.09
C ASP A 742 -17.21 -12.05 -30.43
N ASP A 743 -16.23 -12.95 -30.37
CA ASP A 743 -15.57 -13.55 -31.56
C ASP A 743 -16.58 -14.29 -32.49
N GLU A 744 -17.80 -14.58 -32.00
CA GLU A 744 -18.88 -15.24 -32.75
C GLU A 744 -19.34 -14.43 -34.00
N TYR A 745 -19.05 -13.13 -34.07
CA TYR A 745 -19.53 -12.27 -35.17
C TYR A 745 -18.78 -12.45 -36.52
N HIS A 746 -17.65 -13.16 -36.57
CA HIS A 746 -16.84 -13.30 -37.79
C HIS A 746 -16.76 -14.69 -38.44
N GLU A 747 -16.93 -15.80 -37.72
CA GLU A 747 -16.96 -17.13 -38.37
C GLU A 747 -18.18 -17.31 -39.28
N SER A 748 -19.31 -16.69 -38.93
CA SER A 748 -20.58 -16.80 -39.67
C SER A 748 -20.54 -16.17 -41.07
N GLN A 749 -19.65 -15.21 -41.33
CA GLN A 749 -19.51 -14.57 -42.64
C GLN A 749 -18.50 -15.28 -43.58
N GLN A 750 -17.71 -16.25 -43.11
CA GLN A 750 -16.81 -17.03 -43.98
C GLN A 750 -17.53 -18.16 -44.76
N THR A 751 -18.73 -17.89 -45.28
CA THR A 751 -19.20 -18.60 -46.47
C THR A 751 -18.50 -18.01 -47.70
N PRO A 752 -17.84 -18.81 -48.56
CA PRO A 752 -17.11 -18.28 -49.71
C PRO A 752 -18.07 -17.87 -50.83
N VAL A 753 -18.70 -16.71 -50.68
CA VAL A 753 -19.50 -16.08 -51.75
C VAL A 753 -18.61 -15.82 -52.96
N SER A 754 -19.00 -16.38 -54.10
CA SER A 754 -18.16 -16.58 -55.28
C SER A 754 -17.47 -15.32 -55.82
N ARG A 755 -16.21 -15.09 -55.43
CA ARG A 755 -15.30 -14.11 -56.04
C ARG A 755 -14.34 -14.73 -57.09
N SER A 756 -14.75 -15.82 -57.75
CA SER A 756 -14.02 -16.40 -58.89
C SER A 756 -14.27 -15.65 -60.22
N ALA A 757 -15.29 -14.80 -60.29
CA ALA A 757 -15.74 -14.17 -61.55
C ALA A 757 -14.92 -12.95 -62.02
N GLN A 758 -14.12 -12.31 -61.17
CA GLN A 758 -13.45 -11.03 -61.49
C GLN A 758 -11.92 -11.12 -61.72
N ARG A 759 -11.29 -12.30 -61.64
CA ARG A 759 -9.84 -12.45 -61.86
C ARG A 759 -9.39 -12.50 -63.33
N HIS A 760 -10.29 -12.28 -64.29
CA HIS A 760 -9.99 -12.29 -65.73
C HIS A 760 -10.19 -10.96 -66.46
N SER A 761 -10.66 -9.90 -65.80
CA SER A 761 -10.79 -8.56 -66.40
C SER A 761 -9.56 -7.66 -66.20
N ALA A 762 -8.85 -7.80 -65.07
CA ALA A 762 -7.76 -6.92 -64.64
C ALA A 762 -6.41 -7.12 -65.37
N LEU A 763 -6.42 -7.58 -66.63
CA LEU A 763 -5.21 -7.82 -67.44
C LEU A 763 -4.98 -6.74 -68.51
N PHE A 764 -6.00 -5.92 -68.82
CA PHE A 764 -5.92 -4.79 -69.76
C PHE A 764 -6.79 -3.62 -69.28
N GLY A 765 -6.29 -2.83 -68.33
CA GLY A 765 -6.94 -1.61 -67.86
C GLY A 765 -6.00 -0.79 -66.98
N SER A 766 -5.68 0.44 -67.40
CA SER A 766 -4.82 1.36 -66.66
C SER A 766 -5.67 2.39 -65.90
N GLU A 767 -6.35 1.94 -64.85
CA GLU A 767 -7.06 2.81 -63.91
C GLU A 767 -6.47 2.62 -62.52
N THR A 768 -6.16 3.74 -61.86
CA THR A 768 -5.70 3.76 -60.47
C THR A 768 -6.83 3.28 -59.56
N PRO A 769 -6.61 2.28 -58.67
CA PRO A 769 -7.65 1.86 -57.75
C PRO A 769 -7.98 3.01 -56.81
N VAL A 770 -9.22 3.48 -56.84
CA VAL A 770 -9.80 4.23 -55.72
C VAL A 770 -9.89 3.25 -54.56
N MET A 771 -9.15 3.50 -53.48
CA MET A 771 -9.32 2.76 -52.24
C MET A 771 -10.61 3.23 -51.57
N ASP A 772 -11.47 2.29 -51.20
CA ASP A 772 -12.58 2.57 -50.29
C ASP A 772 -12.02 2.99 -48.93
N GLU A 773 -12.70 3.90 -48.21
CA GLU A 773 -12.22 4.41 -46.90
C GLU A 773 -12.04 3.29 -45.86
N GLU A 774 -12.76 2.17 -45.99
CA GLU A 774 -12.59 0.98 -45.15
C GLU A 774 -11.26 0.25 -45.38
N ASP A 775 -10.66 0.36 -46.57
CA ASP A 775 -9.44 -0.37 -46.96
C ASP A 775 -8.14 0.34 -46.51
N GLU A 776 -8.16 1.66 -46.24
CA GLU A 776 -6.97 2.37 -45.72
C GLU A 776 -6.60 1.92 -44.29
N TRP A 777 -7.60 1.70 -43.45
CA TRP A 777 -7.41 1.42 -42.02
C TRP A 777 -7.12 -0.04 -41.69
N ARG A 778 -6.87 -0.88 -42.69
CA ARG A 778 -6.63 -2.31 -42.51
C ARG A 778 -5.17 -2.59 -42.14
N PHE A 779 -4.98 -3.59 -41.27
CA PHE A 779 -3.68 -4.00 -40.76
C PHE A 779 -2.72 -4.32 -41.91
N SER A 780 -1.76 -3.42 -42.11
CA SER A 780 -0.89 -3.41 -43.27
C SER A 780 0.42 -2.69 -42.96
N ARG A 781 1.51 -3.10 -43.59
CA ARG A 781 2.85 -2.53 -43.37
C ARG A 781 2.89 -0.99 -43.48
N PRO A 782 2.25 -0.33 -44.48
CA PRO A 782 2.21 1.13 -44.55
C PRO A 782 1.49 1.78 -43.36
N LEU A 783 0.37 1.22 -42.90
CA LEU A 783 -0.38 1.73 -41.75
C LEU A 783 0.44 1.59 -40.46
N ILE A 784 1.10 0.46 -40.26
CA ILE A 784 1.93 0.22 -39.07
C ILE A 784 3.18 1.11 -39.06
N THR A 785 3.86 1.31 -40.20
CA THR A 785 4.99 2.25 -40.25
C THR A 785 4.56 3.70 -40.04
N LYS A 786 3.38 4.13 -40.53
CA LYS A 786 2.78 5.43 -40.18
C LYS A 786 2.53 5.53 -38.65
N LEU A 787 1.92 4.50 -38.06
CA LEU A 787 1.57 4.49 -36.63
C LEU A 787 2.80 4.58 -35.72
N LEU A 788 3.82 3.75 -35.94
CA LEU A 788 5.04 3.75 -35.13
C LEU A 788 5.74 5.12 -35.16
N HIS A 789 5.92 5.72 -36.35
CA HIS A 789 6.50 7.06 -36.48
C HIS A 789 5.70 8.14 -35.73
N VAL A 790 4.38 8.02 -35.61
CA VAL A 790 3.56 8.98 -34.86
C VAL A 790 3.60 8.72 -33.35
N LEU A 791 3.82 7.47 -32.91
CA LEU A 791 4.08 7.16 -31.50
C LEU A 791 5.47 7.68 -31.07
N ASP A 792 6.52 7.42 -31.87
CA ASP A 792 7.88 7.97 -31.69
C ASP A 792 7.88 9.51 -31.54
N GLU A 793 7.00 10.21 -32.27
CA GLU A 793 6.85 11.68 -32.21
C GLU A 793 5.88 12.17 -31.11
N ARG A 794 4.94 11.34 -30.66
CA ARG A 794 3.80 11.74 -29.79
C ARG A 794 3.45 10.62 -28.80
N PRO A 795 4.16 10.54 -27.66
CA PRO A 795 3.92 9.51 -26.65
C PRO A 795 2.51 9.59 -26.04
N LEU A 796 1.95 8.44 -25.67
CA LEU A 796 0.61 8.28 -25.13
C LEU A 796 0.60 8.62 -23.62
N PRO A 797 -0.10 9.69 -23.18
CA PRO A 797 0.04 10.27 -21.84
C PRO A 797 -0.49 9.42 -20.67
N ILE A 798 -0.95 8.19 -20.94
CA ILE A 798 -1.47 7.24 -19.96
C ILE A 798 -0.43 6.14 -19.64
N LEU A 799 0.51 5.87 -20.55
CA LEU A 799 1.50 4.81 -20.41
C LEU A 799 2.76 5.31 -19.69
N THR A 800 3.47 4.40 -19.03
CA THR A 800 4.88 4.64 -18.68
C THR A 800 5.78 4.48 -19.91
N ILE A 801 6.98 5.08 -19.87
CA ILE A 801 8.01 4.92 -20.92
C ILE A 801 8.27 3.42 -21.18
N ASN A 802 8.37 2.61 -20.12
CA ASN A 802 8.53 1.17 -20.23
C ASN A 802 7.36 0.53 -21.01
N GLU A 803 6.12 0.83 -20.64
CA GLU A 803 4.92 0.28 -21.31
C GLU A 803 4.83 0.72 -22.77
N GLU A 804 5.21 1.96 -23.08
CA GLU A 804 5.24 2.49 -24.44
C GLU A 804 6.26 1.79 -25.34
N GLU A 805 7.51 1.64 -24.87
CA GLU A 805 8.52 0.84 -25.57
C GLU A 805 8.07 -0.61 -25.82
N HIS A 806 7.35 -1.20 -24.85
CA HIS A 806 6.77 -2.52 -25.00
C HIS A 806 5.60 -2.52 -26.01
N LEU A 807 4.75 -1.48 -26.05
CA LEU A 807 3.62 -1.40 -26.98
C LEU A 807 4.09 -1.34 -28.43
N GLU A 808 5.07 -0.49 -28.73
CA GLU A 808 5.68 -0.41 -30.07
C GLU A 808 6.34 -1.74 -30.48
N ALA A 809 7.09 -2.36 -29.57
CA ALA A 809 7.67 -3.69 -29.81
C ALA A 809 6.59 -4.76 -30.07
N LEU A 810 5.44 -4.67 -29.41
CA LEU A 810 4.29 -5.58 -29.63
C LEU A 810 3.57 -5.29 -30.97
N ILE A 811 3.55 -4.03 -31.41
CA ILE A 811 3.01 -3.63 -32.73
C ILE A 811 3.94 -4.12 -33.86
N GLU A 812 5.25 -3.86 -33.78
CA GLU A 812 6.25 -4.32 -34.76
C GLU A 812 6.27 -5.85 -34.85
N THR A 813 6.25 -6.55 -33.70
CA THR A 813 6.18 -8.02 -33.71
C THR A 813 4.89 -8.56 -34.28
N THR A 814 3.74 -7.93 -34.02
CA THR A 814 2.47 -8.35 -34.65
C THR A 814 2.53 -8.24 -36.18
N LEU A 815 3.23 -7.25 -36.72
CA LEU A 815 3.46 -7.10 -38.16
C LEU A 815 4.34 -8.22 -38.73
N GLU A 816 5.51 -8.48 -38.13
CA GLU A 816 6.37 -9.60 -38.56
C GLU A 816 5.65 -10.96 -38.47
N ILE A 817 4.87 -11.15 -37.40
CA ILE A 817 4.10 -12.37 -37.17
C ILE A 817 3.08 -12.56 -38.29
N ASP A 818 2.39 -11.52 -38.76
CA ASP A 818 1.41 -11.71 -39.85
C ASP A 818 2.06 -12.04 -41.19
N GLU A 819 3.22 -11.44 -41.50
CA GLU A 819 4.03 -11.81 -42.68
C GLU A 819 4.46 -13.29 -42.62
N GLN A 820 4.76 -13.82 -41.43
CA GLN A 820 5.27 -15.19 -41.22
C GLN A 820 4.22 -16.22 -40.76
N ARG A 821 2.98 -15.81 -40.44
CA ARG A 821 1.95 -16.62 -39.73
C ARG A 821 1.60 -17.94 -40.41
N ARG A 822 1.79 -18.04 -41.72
CA ARG A 822 1.48 -19.24 -42.51
C ARG A 822 2.58 -20.30 -42.48
N ALA A 823 3.77 -19.97 -41.98
CA ALA A 823 4.95 -20.83 -41.93
C ALA A 823 5.30 -21.31 -40.51
N LEU A 824 4.83 -20.62 -39.46
CA LEU A 824 5.09 -20.95 -38.05
C LEU A 824 3.87 -21.61 -37.39
N ASP A 825 4.13 -22.45 -36.39
CA ASP A 825 3.09 -22.99 -35.50
C ASP A 825 2.82 -22.04 -34.32
N ALA A 826 1.74 -22.31 -33.56
CA ALA A 826 1.35 -21.46 -32.43
C ALA A 826 2.41 -21.39 -31.32
N ASN A 827 3.24 -22.43 -31.13
CA ASN A 827 4.32 -22.39 -30.14
C ASN A 827 5.54 -21.62 -30.66
N GLY A 828 5.87 -21.76 -31.95
CA GLY A 828 6.88 -20.97 -32.63
C GLY A 828 6.57 -19.47 -32.63
N ILE A 829 5.30 -19.09 -32.83
CA ILE A 829 4.85 -17.69 -32.73
C ILE A 829 5.11 -17.12 -31.32
N ARG A 830 4.76 -17.84 -30.24
CA ARG A 830 5.04 -17.41 -28.85
C ARG A 830 6.53 -17.18 -28.59
N TYR A 831 7.37 -18.07 -29.12
CA TYR A 831 8.82 -17.94 -29.00
C TYR A 831 9.34 -16.73 -29.79
N LEU A 832 8.87 -16.51 -31.02
CA LEU A 832 9.26 -15.36 -31.85
C LEU A 832 8.87 -14.02 -31.21
N ILE A 833 7.64 -13.89 -30.67
CA ILE A 833 7.21 -12.73 -29.87
C ILE A 833 8.25 -12.44 -28.77
N SER A 834 8.63 -13.50 -28.04
CA SER A 834 9.53 -13.40 -26.89
C SER A 834 10.96 -13.01 -27.28
N ILE A 835 11.50 -13.56 -28.37
CA ILE A 835 12.83 -13.20 -28.90
C ILE A 835 12.85 -11.74 -29.37
N ARG A 836 11.85 -11.32 -30.13
CA ARG A 836 11.83 -9.99 -30.73
C ARG A 836 11.62 -8.90 -29.68
N SER A 837 10.65 -9.09 -28.77
CA SER A 837 10.49 -8.23 -27.60
C SER A 837 11.80 -8.13 -26.81
N PHE A 838 12.46 -9.26 -26.52
CA PHE A 838 13.76 -9.29 -25.84
C PHE A 838 14.85 -8.45 -26.55
N TYR A 839 14.98 -8.56 -27.88
CA TYR A 839 16.00 -7.80 -28.61
C TYR A 839 15.66 -6.33 -28.84
N ILE A 840 14.38 -5.97 -29.03
CA ILE A 840 13.96 -4.57 -29.19
C ILE A 840 14.21 -3.80 -27.88
N LEU A 841 13.80 -4.37 -26.74
CA LEU A 841 14.02 -3.77 -25.41
C LEU A 841 15.51 -3.69 -25.06
N ASN A 842 16.27 -4.78 -25.25
CA ASN A 842 17.73 -4.79 -25.04
C ASN A 842 18.51 -3.93 -26.06
N ARG A 843 17.84 -3.37 -27.08
CA ARG A 843 18.38 -2.34 -27.97
C ARG A 843 18.05 -0.95 -27.46
N LYS A 844 16.78 -0.63 -27.22
CA LYS A 844 16.36 0.70 -26.71
C LYS A 844 17.10 1.06 -25.41
N SER A 845 17.17 0.13 -24.45
CA SER A 845 17.94 0.22 -23.20
C SER A 845 19.43 0.56 -23.37
N LYS A 846 20.04 0.35 -24.55
CA LYS A 846 21.44 0.71 -24.86
C LYS A 846 21.57 2.01 -25.65
N GLU A 847 20.47 2.50 -26.23
CA GLU A 847 20.43 3.74 -27.01
C GLU A 847 20.04 4.95 -26.11
N SER A 848 19.41 4.72 -24.95
CA SER A 848 19.07 5.73 -23.92
C SER A 848 20.32 6.36 -23.23
N PRO A 849 20.62 7.67 -23.40
CA PRO A 849 21.88 8.26 -22.93
C PRO A 849 21.72 9.17 -21.69
N ASN A 850 21.10 8.68 -20.60
CA ASN A 850 20.92 9.47 -19.38
C ASN A 850 22.12 9.38 -18.41
N VAL A 851 22.80 10.51 -18.21
CA VAL A 851 24.05 10.63 -17.44
C VAL A 851 23.83 11.15 -16.00
N PHE A 852 22.59 11.49 -15.62
CA PHE A 852 22.31 12.34 -14.44
C PHE A 852 21.51 11.72 -13.29
N GLU A 853 21.08 10.46 -13.36
CA GLU A 853 20.41 9.77 -12.24
C GLU A 853 21.11 8.46 -11.89
N GLN A 854 21.18 8.14 -10.59
CA GLN A 854 22.00 7.03 -10.06
C GLN A 854 21.30 5.66 -10.05
N THR A 855 20.07 5.59 -10.57
CA THR A 855 19.31 4.35 -10.76
C THR A 855 19.35 3.91 -12.22
N PRO A 856 19.90 2.72 -12.55
CA PRO A 856 19.82 2.18 -13.90
C PRO A 856 18.36 1.80 -14.21
N VAL A 857 17.70 2.58 -15.06
CA VAL A 857 16.24 2.50 -15.31
C VAL A 857 15.82 1.14 -15.89
N ILE A 858 16.71 0.47 -16.65
CA ILE A 858 16.48 -0.86 -17.22
C ILE A 858 17.74 -1.72 -17.05
N GLU A 859 17.68 -2.78 -16.24
CA GLU A 859 18.65 -3.88 -16.36
C GLU A 859 18.31 -4.71 -17.60
N ALA A 860 19.12 -4.56 -18.66
CA ALA A 860 18.98 -5.35 -19.89
C ALA A 860 18.97 -6.86 -19.57
N ARG A 861 17.85 -7.54 -19.83
CA ARG A 861 17.64 -8.94 -19.43
C ARG A 861 18.71 -9.81 -20.09
N SER A 862 19.48 -10.56 -19.29
CA SER A 862 20.59 -11.39 -19.77
C SER A 862 20.16 -12.67 -20.50
N ARG A 863 18.86 -13.03 -20.43
CA ARG A 863 18.24 -14.18 -21.12
C ARG A 863 16.71 -14.06 -21.14
N ILE A 864 16.07 -14.81 -22.03
CA ILE A 864 14.61 -15.04 -22.02
C ILE A 864 14.19 -15.98 -20.87
N ARG A 865 12.88 -16.14 -20.63
CA ARG A 865 12.36 -17.02 -19.57
C ARG A 865 12.32 -18.47 -20.02
N TYR A 866 12.34 -19.39 -19.04
CA TYR A 866 12.26 -20.82 -19.31
C TYR A 866 10.96 -21.22 -20.02
N ARG A 867 9.84 -20.53 -19.74
CA ARG A 867 8.60 -20.64 -20.52
C ARG A 867 8.84 -20.50 -22.02
N ASP A 868 9.51 -19.44 -22.40
CA ASP A 868 9.67 -19.04 -23.80
C ASP A 868 10.53 -20.11 -24.53
N MET A 869 11.57 -20.61 -23.86
CA MET A 869 12.38 -21.75 -24.31
C MET A 869 11.56 -23.05 -24.44
N VAL A 870 10.64 -23.33 -23.51
CA VAL A 870 9.78 -24.52 -23.54
C VAL A 870 8.75 -24.45 -24.66
N TRP A 871 8.27 -23.26 -25.05
CA TRP A 871 7.48 -23.11 -26.27
C TRP A 871 8.27 -23.51 -27.53
N ALA A 872 9.53 -23.08 -27.66
CA ALA A 872 10.38 -23.52 -28.78
C ALA A 872 10.62 -25.04 -28.77
N TYR A 873 10.79 -25.66 -27.59
CA TYR A 873 10.96 -27.12 -27.46
C TYR A 873 9.71 -27.90 -27.88
N HIS A 874 8.53 -27.29 -27.77
CA HIS A 874 7.25 -27.89 -28.14
C HIS A 874 6.68 -27.38 -29.48
N SER A 875 7.47 -26.63 -30.27
CA SER A 875 7.15 -26.18 -31.63
C SER A 875 7.57 -27.21 -32.68
N ASP A 876 6.72 -27.39 -33.70
CA ASP A 876 7.00 -28.25 -34.86
C ASP A 876 7.92 -27.56 -35.90
N THR A 877 8.23 -26.26 -35.75
CA THR A 877 8.94 -25.44 -36.77
C THR A 877 10.34 -24.98 -36.34
N GLN A 878 11.06 -25.82 -35.59
CA GLN A 878 12.32 -25.46 -34.91
C GLN A 878 13.42 -24.87 -35.82
N GLU A 879 13.52 -25.28 -37.08
CA GLU A 879 14.52 -24.76 -38.03
C GLU A 879 14.28 -23.28 -38.37
N LEU A 880 13.02 -22.86 -38.53
CA LEU A 880 12.67 -21.45 -38.78
C LEU A 880 12.95 -20.59 -37.54
N LEU A 881 12.70 -21.13 -36.34
CA LEU A 881 13.01 -20.45 -35.09
C LEU A 881 14.52 -20.25 -34.93
N LEU A 882 15.33 -21.25 -35.30
CA LEU A 882 16.79 -21.16 -35.30
C LEU A 882 17.32 -20.15 -36.32
N GLN A 883 16.71 -20.09 -37.50
CA GLN A 883 17.02 -19.06 -38.51
C GLN A 883 16.70 -17.65 -37.97
N GLY A 884 15.55 -17.45 -37.33
CA GLY A 884 15.17 -16.19 -36.68
C GLY A 884 16.13 -15.78 -35.54
N CYS A 885 16.53 -16.73 -34.69
CA CYS A 885 17.57 -16.50 -33.67
C CYS A 885 18.89 -16.03 -34.29
N THR A 886 19.33 -16.72 -35.34
CA THR A 886 20.60 -16.43 -36.03
C THR A 886 20.58 -15.06 -36.70
N GLN A 887 19.46 -14.69 -37.34
CA GLN A 887 19.26 -13.37 -37.93
C GLN A 887 19.28 -12.25 -36.88
N ALA A 888 18.59 -12.44 -35.73
CA ALA A 888 18.62 -11.48 -34.62
C ALA A 888 20.03 -11.28 -34.05
N CYS A 889 20.88 -12.31 -34.09
CA CYS A 889 22.30 -12.25 -33.72
C CYS A 889 23.22 -11.69 -34.83
N ASN A 890 22.69 -10.99 -35.85
CA ASN A 890 23.45 -10.51 -37.03
C ASN A 890 24.26 -11.63 -37.73
N ASN A 891 23.75 -12.87 -37.71
CA ASN A 891 24.42 -14.09 -38.17
C ASN A 891 25.73 -14.47 -37.43
N LYS A 892 26.01 -13.88 -36.26
CA LYS A 892 27.21 -14.11 -35.43
C LYS A 892 26.87 -14.51 -33.98
N MET A 893 25.95 -15.45 -33.80
CA MET A 893 25.54 -15.96 -32.49
C MET A 893 26.73 -16.51 -31.68
N THR A 894 27.03 -15.90 -30.53
CA THR A 894 28.02 -16.33 -29.53
C THR A 894 27.42 -17.33 -28.52
N TRP A 895 28.20 -17.85 -27.57
CA TRP A 895 27.65 -18.64 -26.46
C TRP A 895 26.73 -17.79 -25.58
N SER A 896 27.10 -16.52 -25.33
CA SER A 896 26.24 -15.56 -24.62
C SER A 896 24.86 -15.44 -25.26
N ASP A 897 24.80 -15.30 -26.58
CA ASP A 897 23.54 -15.18 -27.32
C ASP A 897 22.76 -16.51 -27.32
N ALA A 898 23.43 -17.63 -27.60
CA ALA A 898 22.80 -18.94 -27.63
C ALA A 898 22.23 -19.36 -26.25
N ARG A 899 22.88 -18.94 -25.15
CA ARG A 899 22.43 -19.08 -23.76
C ARG A 899 21.30 -18.11 -23.41
N ALA A 900 21.35 -16.87 -23.93
CA ALA A 900 20.29 -15.89 -23.75
C ALA A 900 18.98 -16.35 -24.39
N LEU A 901 19.06 -17.02 -25.55
CA LEU A 901 17.93 -17.59 -26.30
C LEU A 901 17.61 -19.05 -25.95
N GLY A 902 18.44 -19.72 -25.15
CA GLY A 902 18.22 -21.10 -24.71
C GLY A 902 18.32 -22.17 -25.80
N VAL A 903 19.01 -21.90 -26.91
CA VAL A 903 19.02 -22.71 -28.15
C VAL A 903 19.29 -24.20 -27.88
N PHE A 904 20.26 -24.50 -27.01
CA PHE A 904 20.67 -25.87 -26.68
C PHE A 904 19.72 -26.61 -25.73
N LEU A 905 18.74 -25.92 -25.11
CA LEU A 905 17.67 -26.55 -24.33
C LEU A 905 16.49 -26.99 -25.21
N TRP A 906 16.21 -26.26 -26.31
CA TRP A 906 15.00 -26.49 -27.10
C TRP A 906 15.21 -27.23 -28.42
N LEU A 907 16.39 -27.18 -29.05
CA LEU A 907 16.66 -27.99 -30.25
C LEU A 907 16.52 -29.49 -29.96
N THR A 908 15.76 -30.21 -30.80
CA THR A 908 15.57 -31.67 -30.70
C THR A 908 16.47 -32.47 -31.64
N SER A 909 16.83 -31.91 -32.80
CA SER A 909 17.71 -32.59 -33.76
C SER A 909 19.17 -32.54 -33.31
N ASN A 910 19.75 -33.70 -33.01
CA ASN A 910 21.13 -33.83 -32.56
C ASN A 910 22.17 -33.36 -33.60
N ASP A 911 21.89 -33.49 -34.89
CA ASP A 911 22.83 -33.06 -35.93
C ASP A 911 22.81 -31.55 -36.15
N VAL A 912 21.63 -30.92 -36.11
CA VAL A 912 21.50 -29.45 -36.07
C VAL A 912 22.15 -28.89 -34.80
N LEU A 913 21.98 -29.55 -33.65
CA LEU A 913 22.59 -29.14 -32.38
C LEU A 913 24.14 -29.17 -32.46
N LYS A 914 24.73 -30.20 -33.08
CA LYS A 914 26.18 -30.25 -33.36
C LYS A 914 26.63 -29.14 -34.31
N GLU A 915 25.88 -28.87 -35.37
CA GLU A 915 26.19 -27.78 -36.32
C GLU A 915 26.17 -26.42 -35.62
N GLN A 916 25.17 -26.15 -34.78
CA GLN A 916 25.09 -24.88 -34.05
C GLN A 916 26.15 -24.75 -32.96
N MET A 917 26.55 -25.85 -32.30
CA MET A 917 27.72 -25.85 -31.43
C MET A 917 29.01 -25.49 -32.19
N GLU A 918 29.17 -25.95 -33.44
CA GLU A 918 30.30 -25.58 -34.29
C GLU A 918 30.23 -24.13 -34.79
N ASN A 919 29.03 -23.62 -35.08
CA ASN A 919 28.82 -22.22 -35.45
C ASN A 919 29.14 -21.29 -34.27
N VAL A 920 28.69 -21.59 -33.06
CA VAL A 920 29.07 -20.88 -31.83
C VAL A 920 30.58 -20.95 -31.60
N ALA A 921 31.19 -22.14 -31.68
CA ALA A 921 32.64 -22.31 -31.53
C ALA A 921 33.46 -21.46 -32.52
N ARG A 922 32.98 -21.34 -33.76
CA ARG A 922 33.60 -20.51 -34.81
C ARG A 922 33.41 -19.02 -34.53
N ASN A 923 32.25 -18.61 -34.03
CA ASN A 923 31.94 -17.22 -33.71
C ASN A 923 32.74 -16.74 -32.49
N GLU A 924 32.87 -17.56 -31.44
CA GLU A 924 33.71 -17.30 -30.26
C GLU A 924 35.19 -17.06 -30.63
N TYR A 925 35.74 -17.86 -31.54
CA TYR A 925 37.10 -17.65 -32.08
C TYR A 925 37.25 -16.37 -32.90
N MET A 926 36.14 -15.78 -33.37
CA MET A 926 36.09 -14.54 -34.16
C MET A 926 35.51 -13.35 -33.36
N ALA A 927 35.26 -13.51 -32.05
CA ALA A 927 34.62 -12.52 -31.18
C ALA A 927 35.61 -11.52 -30.54
N GLY A 928 36.84 -11.43 -31.06
CA GLY A 928 37.86 -10.47 -30.64
C GLY A 928 39.03 -10.45 -31.62
N ASP A 929 39.75 -9.32 -31.67
CA ASP A 929 40.75 -9.04 -32.70
C ASP A 929 41.91 -10.06 -32.73
N ASP A 930 42.35 -10.53 -31.55
CA ASP A 930 43.49 -11.45 -31.43
C ASP A 930 43.22 -12.89 -31.90
N ARG A 931 41.95 -13.29 -32.03
CA ARG A 931 41.50 -14.67 -32.36
C ARG A 931 42.07 -15.74 -31.43
N ASP A 932 41.63 -15.68 -30.18
CA ASP A 932 42.06 -16.54 -29.08
C ASP A 932 41.52 -17.99 -29.18
N PRO A 933 42.38 -19.03 -29.30
CA PRO A 933 41.95 -20.43 -29.30
C PRO A 933 41.50 -20.97 -27.93
N GLU A 934 41.77 -20.31 -26.79
CA GLU A 934 41.30 -20.77 -25.48
C GLU A 934 39.76 -20.81 -25.45
N ARG A 935 39.12 -19.72 -25.90
CA ARG A 935 37.66 -19.52 -25.87
C ARG A 935 36.87 -20.58 -26.65
N CYS A 936 37.37 -20.98 -27.82
CA CYS A 936 36.68 -21.97 -28.67
C CYS A 936 37.03 -23.43 -28.32
N SER A 937 38.08 -23.67 -27.52
CA SER A 937 38.57 -25.03 -27.22
C SER A 937 37.51 -25.91 -26.54
N LEU A 938 36.69 -25.35 -25.64
CA LEU A 938 35.63 -26.09 -24.92
C LEU A 938 34.62 -26.72 -25.89
N TYR A 939 34.06 -25.91 -26.77
CA TYR A 939 33.03 -26.31 -27.73
C TYR A 939 33.58 -27.26 -28.79
N TYR A 940 34.80 -27.02 -29.30
CA TYR A 940 35.42 -27.92 -30.26
C TYR A 940 35.88 -29.25 -29.66
N PHE A 941 36.27 -29.32 -28.37
CA PHE A 941 36.53 -30.59 -27.71
C PHE A 941 35.23 -31.34 -27.36
N ALA A 942 34.13 -30.66 -27.05
CA ALA A 942 32.81 -31.29 -26.95
C ALA A 942 32.40 -31.99 -28.27
N LEU A 943 32.68 -31.34 -29.41
CA LEU A 943 32.51 -31.90 -30.76
C LEU A 943 33.58 -32.93 -31.17
N GLY A 944 34.54 -33.27 -30.30
CA GLY A 944 35.65 -34.19 -30.61
C GLY A 944 36.67 -33.67 -31.65
N LYS A 945 36.58 -32.41 -32.08
CA LYS A 945 37.37 -31.81 -33.17
C LYS A 945 38.81 -31.43 -32.75
N ARG A 946 39.50 -32.32 -32.01
CA ARG A 946 40.86 -32.08 -31.44
C ARG A 946 41.90 -31.61 -32.47
N ARG A 947 41.84 -32.14 -33.70
CA ARG A 947 42.71 -31.74 -34.83
C ARG A 947 42.47 -30.30 -35.31
N LEU A 948 41.24 -29.80 -35.23
CA LEU A 948 40.91 -28.42 -35.60
C LEU A 948 41.52 -27.45 -34.59
N VAL A 949 41.34 -27.71 -33.29
CA VAL A 949 41.93 -26.90 -32.20
C VAL A 949 43.45 -26.87 -32.29
N HIS A 950 44.11 -28.01 -32.56
CA HIS A 950 45.55 -28.04 -32.86
C HIS A 950 45.93 -27.17 -34.07
N GLY A 951 45.07 -27.05 -35.08
CA GLY A 951 45.25 -26.14 -36.22
C GLY A 951 45.07 -24.65 -35.86
N LEU A 952 44.09 -24.31 -35.01
CA LEU A 952 43.88 -22.94 -34.53
C LEU A 952 45.04 -22.47 -33.65
N TRP A 953 45.55 -23.34 -32.77
CA TRP A 953 46.76 -23.06 -32.01
C TRP A 953 48.00 -22.79 -32.88
N LYS A 954 48.08 -23.29 -34.13
CA LYS A 954 49.18 -22.92 -35.06
C LYS A 954 49.06 -21.49 -35.60
N GLN A 955 47.87 -20.88 -35.55
CA GLN A 955 47.62 -19.52 -36.01
C GLN A 955 47.90 -18.48 -34.92
N ALA A 956 47.63 -18.81 -33.65
CA ALA A 956 47.85 -17.93 -32.49
C ALA A 956 49.33 -17.83 -32.06
N ALA A 957 50.22 -17.43 -32.99
CA ALA A 957 51.66 -17.30 -32.75
C ALA A 957 52.06 -16.21 -31.73
N TRP A 958 51.10 -15.36 -31.34
CA TRP A 958 51.25 -14.34 -30.31
C TRP A 958 50.96 -14.86 -28.88
N HIS A 959 50.31 -16.03 -28.73
CA HIS A 959 49.85 -16.48 -27.42
C HIS A 959 50.94 -17.25 -26.65
N HIS A 960 51.27 -16.80 -25.44
CA HIS A 960 52.33 -17.37 -24.59
C HIS A 960 52.28 -18.91 -24.44
N GLU A 961 51.10 -19.49 -24.19
CA GLU A 961 50.95 -20.96 -24.01
C GLU A 961 51.03 -21.77 -25.32
N GLN A 962 51.13 -21.13 -26.49
CA GLN A 962 51.03 -21.79 -27.81
C GLN A 962 52.05 -22.93 -28.00
N SER A 963 53.32 -22.70 -27.67
CA SER A 963 54.38 -23.70 -27.86
C SER A 963 54.19 -24.95 -27.00
N MET A 964 53.61 -24.79 -25.81
CA MET A 964 53.25 -25.88 -24.89
C MET A 964 51.98 -26.60 -25.38
N MET A 965 50.95 -25.85 -25.76
CA MET A 965 49.68 -26.39 -26.25
C MET A 965 49.82 -27.19 -27.54
N LEU A 966 50.67 -26.74 -28.49
CA LEU A 966 50.97 -27.50 -29.70
C LEU A 966 51.67 -28.83 -29.37
N ARG A 967 52.71 -28.80 -28.53
CA ARG A 967 53.41 -30.03 -28.07
C ARG A 967 52.50 -30.98 -27.29
N PHE A 968 51.47 -30.46 -26.61
CA PHE A 968 50.50 -31.26 -25.87
C PHE A 968 49.45 -31.87 -26.80
N LEU A 969 48.84 -31.08 -27.69
CA LEU A 969 47.73 -31.49 -28.57
C LEU A 969 48.14 -32.39 -29.75
N ASP A 970 49.43 -32.50 -30.06
CA ASP A 970 49.96 -33.45 -31.06
C ASP A 970 49.96 -34.92 -30.57
N ASN A 971 49.80 -35.14 -29.26
CA ASN A 971 49.75 -36.48 -28.67
C ASN A 971 48.40 -37.19 -28.89
N ASP A 972 48.42 -38.53 -28.87
CA ASP A 972 47.19 -39.31 -28.99
C ASP A 972 46.49 -39.49 -27.63
N PHE A 973 45.42 -38.72 -27.43
CA PHE A 973 44.61 -38.74 -26.21
C PHE A 973 43.78 -40.00 -26.02
N ASP A 974 43.76 -40.95 -26.96
CA ASP A 974 43.16 -42.26 -26.72
C ASP A 974 44.03 -43.14 -25.80
N VAL A 975 45.34 -42.85 -25.72
CA VAL A 975 46.28 -43.54 -24.82
C VAL A 975 46.10 -43.06 -23.36
N PRO A 976 45.96 -43.97 -22.37
CA PRO A 976 45.62 -43.60 -20.99
C PRO A 976 46.64 -42.65 -20.33
N ARG A 977 47.94 -42.76 -20.69
CA ARG A 977 48.99 -41.82 -20.23
C ARG A 977 48.63 -40.36 -20.50
N TRP A 978 48.10 -40.06 -21.69
CA TRP A 978 47.76 -38.70 -22.10
C TRP A 978 46.40 -38.25 -21.55
N LYS A 979 45.45 -39.18 -21.35
CA LYS A 979 44.22 -38.90 -20.55
C LYS A 979 44.55 -38.48 -19.12
N THR A 980 45.44 -39.19 -18.43
CA THR A 980 45.88 -38.81 -17.08
C THR A 980 46.65 -37.48 -17.06
N ALA A 981 47.42 -37.16 -18.10
CA ALA A 981 48.06 -35.86 -18.23
C ALA A 981 47.04 -34.72 -18.42
N ALA A 982 46.05 -34.89 -19.31
CA ALA A 982 44.98 -33.92 -19.52
C ALA A 982 44.15 -33.69 -18.24
N MET A 983 43.81 -34.76 -17.53
CA MET A 983 43.10 -34.70 -16.25
C MET A 983 43.91 -33.95 -15.16
N LYS A 984 45.22 -34.18 -15.06
CA LYS A 984 46.08 -33.39 -14.14
C LYS A 984 46.11 -31.91 -14.51
N ASN A 985 46.22 -31.59 -15.80
CA ASN A 985 46.21 -30.22 -16.29
C ASN A 985 44.84 -29.55 -16.02
N ALA A 986 43.73 -30.28 -16.14
CA ALA A 986 42.40 -29.79 -15.80
C ALA A 986 42.30 -29.38 -14.31
N TYR A 987 42.76 -30.23 -13.38
CA TYR A 987 42.81 -29.88 -11.96
C TYR A 987 43.74 -28.69 -11.66
N ALA A 988 44.85 -28.55 -12.37
CA ALA A 988 45.72 -27.37 -12.25
C ALA A 988 45.04 -26.08 -12.76
N LEU A 989 44.25 -26.15 -13.84
CA LEU A 989 43.47 -25.03 -14.37
C LEU A 989 42.31 -24.62 -13.44
N LEU A 990 41.70 -25.57 -12.71
CA LEU A 990 40.76 -25.26 -11.63
C LEU A 990 41.45 -24.45 -10.51
N GLY A 991 42.67 -24.83 -10.12
CA GLY A 991 43.49 -24.05 -9.17
C GLY A 991 43.81 -22.64 -9.65
N LYS A 992 44.05 -22.47 -10.96
CA LYS A 992 44.21 -21.16 -11.62
C LYS A 992 42.90 -20.40 -11.90
N LYS A 993 41.74 -20.92 -11.46
CA LYS A 993 40.39 -20.38 -11.72
C LYS A 993 39.96 -20.28 -13.20
N ARG A 994 40.69 -20.88 -14.16
CA ARG A 994 40.29 -20.94 -15.58
C ARG A 994 39.27 -22.06 -15.83
N TYR A 995 38.07 -21.92 -15.28
CA TYR A 995 37.10 -23.02 -15.17
C TYR A 995 36.59 -23.58 -16.51
N GLN A 996 36.28 -22.73 -17.50
CA GLN A 996 35.84 -23.19 -18.83
C GLN A 996 36.95 -23.99 -19.55
N TYR A 997 38.19 -23.54 -19.44
CA TYR A 997 39.34 -24.25 -20.03
C TYR A 997 39.66 -25.54 -19.26
N ALA A 998 39.50 -25.58 -17.94
CA ALA A 998 39.57 -26.81 -17.17
C ALA A 998 38.53 -27.86 -17.64
N ALA A 999 37.28 -27.44 -17.86
CA ALA A 999 36.24 -28.31 -18.44
C ALA A 999 36.64 -28.83 -19.83
N ALA A 1000 37.26 -27.99 -20.67
CA ALA A 1000 37.78 -28.38 -21.98
C ALA A 1000 38.85 -29.49 -21.88
N PHE A 1001 39.77 -29.40 -20.90
CA PHE A 1001 40.75 -30.46 -20.63
C PHE A 1001 40.13 -31.74 -20.04
N PHE A 1002 39.06 -31.66 -19.25
CA PHE A 1002 38.31 -32.85 -18.82
C PHE A 1002 37.65 -33.58 -20.00
N LEU A 1003 37.07 -32.84 -20.97
CA LEU A 1003 36.55 -33.45 -22.20
C LEU A 1003 37.66 -34.12 -23.04
N LEU A 1004 38.83 -33.48 -23.15
CA LEU A 1004 40.01 -34.03 -23.82
C LEU A 1004 40.55 -35.30 -23.11
N ALA A 1005 40.39 -35.40 -21.80
CA ALA A 1005 40.70 -36.60 -21.02
C ALA A 1005 39.64 -37.73 -21.14
N GLY A 1006 38.47 -37.45 -21.71
CA GLY A 1006 37.32 -38.36 -21.74
C GLY A 1006 36.46 -38.35 -20.46
N ALA A 1007 36.63 -37.35 -19.60
CA ALA A 1007 35.97 -37.23 -18.30
C ALA A 1007 34.75 -36.29 -18.36
N LEU A 1008 33.72 -36.66 -19.14
CA LEU A 1008 32.52 -35.83 -19.35
C LEU A 1008 31.83 -35.42 -18.04
N GLN A 1009 31.68 -36.34 -17.09
CA GLN A 1009 31.02 -36.06 -15.81
C GLN A 1009 31.75 -34.97 -15.01
N ASP A 1010 33.08 -34.92 -15.07
CA ASP A 1010 33.88 -33.87 -14.40
C ASP A 1010 33.77 -32.52 -15.13
N ALA A 1011 33.77 -32.52 -16.47
CA ALA A 1011 33.51 -31.30 -17.25
C ALA A 1011 32.12 -30.71 -16.94
N VAL A 1012 31.08 -31.55 -16.92
CA VAL A 1012 29.71 -31.19 -16.56
C VAL A 1012 29.62 -30.69 -15.11
N ASN A 1013 30.29 -31.35 -14.17
CA ASN A 1013 30.37 -30.90 -12.77
C ASN A 1013 31.01 -29.50 -12.65
N VAL A 1014 32.03 -29.20 -13.45
CA VAL A 1014 32.70 -27.89 -13.47
C VAL A 1014 31.79 -26.80 -14.04
N CYS A 1015 31.05 -27.10 -15.12
CA CYS A 1015 30.06 -26.17 -15.69
C CYS A 1015 28.95 -25.83 -14.69
N VAL A 1016 28.46 -26.81 -13.91
CA VAL A 1016 27.46 -26.58 -12.86
C VAL A 1016 28.05 -25.81 -11.67
N LYS A 1017 29.16 -26.27 -11.08
CA LYS A 1017 29.60 -25.80 -9.75
C LYS A 1017 30.56 -24.61 -9.76
N GLN A 1018 31.33 -24.40 -10.83
CA GLN A 1018 32.31 -23.31 -10.91
C GLN A 1018 32.00 -22.27 -11.99
N VAL A 1019 31.40 -22.68 -13.12
CA VAL A 1019 30.93 -21.73 -14.16
C VAL A 1019 29.52 -21.21 -13.86
N ASN A 1020 28.74 -21.93 -13.04
CA ASN A 1020 27.33 -21.64 -12.76
C ASN A 1020 26.47 -21.51 -14.03
N ASP A 1021 26.72 -22.40 -15.01
CA ASP A 1021 25.99 -22.43 -16.27
C ASP A 1021 25.46 -23.83 -16.59
N ILE A 1022 24.23 -24.08 -16.13
CA ILE A 1022 23.51 -25.35 -16.34
C ILE A 1022 23.15 -25.54 -17.82
N GLN A 1023 22.95 -24.46 -18.59
CA GLN A 1023 22.72 -24.59 -20.04
C GLN A 1023 23.96 -25.12 -20.76
N LEU A 1024 25.16 -24.65 -20.37
CA LEU A 1024 26.44 -25.14 -20.89
C LEU A 1024 26.66 -26.60 -20.50
N ALA A 1025 26.34 -26.96 -19.25
CA ALA A 1025 26.41 -28.34 -18.77
C ALA A 1025 25.50 -29.29 -19.59
N VAL A 1026 24.25 -28.90 -19.85
CA VAL A 1026 23.31 -29.65 -20.71
C VAL A 1026 23.82 -29.73 -22.15
N ALA A 1027 24.24 -28.61 -22.74
CA ALA A 1027 24.69 -28.54 -24.12
C ALA A 1027 25.92 -29.45 -24.38
N ILE A 1028 26.90 -29.42 -23.47
CA ILE A 1028 28.10 -30.27 -23.55
C ILE A 1028 27.73 -31.74 -23.43
N ALA A 1029 26.84 -32.12 -22.49
CA ALA A 1029 26.40 -33.51 -22.34
C ALA A 1029 25.72 -34.01 -23.63
N ARG A 1030 24.73 -33.27 -24.15
CA ARG A 1030 24.02 -33.60 -25.40
C ARG A 1030 24.97 -33.76 -26.59
N VAL A 1031 25.89 -32.81 -26.80
CA VAL A 1031 26.86 -32.86 -27.91
C VAL A 1031 27.83 -34.04 -27.79
N TYR A 1032 28.34 -34.32 -26.58
CA TYR A 1032 29.38 -35.33 -26.37
C TYR A 1032 28.82 -36.76 -26.35
N GLU A 1033 27.68 -36.97 -25.69
CA GLU A 1033 26.98 -38.28 -25.65
C GLU A 1033 26.24 -38.58 -26.97
N GLN A 1034 26.01 -37.55 -27.80
CA GLN A 1034 25.33 -37.61 -29.11
C GLN A 1034 23.90 -38.20 -29.05
N SER A 1035 23.28 -38.13 -27.86
CA SER A 1035 21.98 -38.71 -27.54
C SER A 1035 21.38 -37.99 -26.33
N ASP A 1036 20.05 -37.84 -26.34
CA ASP A 1036 19.31 -37.27 -25.21
C ASP A 1036 19.03 -38.28 -24.09
N ASP A 1037 19.30 -39.58 -24.32
CA ASP A 1037 19.26 -40.66 -23.32
C ASP A 1037 20.61 -40.85 -22.58
N GLY A 1038 21.59 -39.97 -22.81
CA GLY A 1038 22.96 -40.08 -22.28
C GLY A 1038 23.02 -40.21 -20.75
N PRO A 1039 23.85 -41.11 -20.19
CA PRO A 1039 23.91 -41.33 -18.74
C PRO A 1039 24.34 -40.09 -17.94
N VAL A 1040 25.22 -39.23 -18.48
CA VAL A 1040 25.63 -38.00 -17.79
C VAL A 1040 24.53 -36.94 -17.87
N LEU A 1041 23.88 -36.78 -19.03
CA LEU A 1041 22.71 -35.91 -19.16
C LEU A 1041 21.56 -36.34 -18.24
N ARG A 1042 21.26 -37.63 -18.18
CA ARG A 1042 20.25 -38.21 -17.28
C ARG A 1042 20.59 -37.97 -15.81
N SER A 1043 21.86 -38.11 -15.43
CA SER A 1043 22.36 -37.77 -14.10
C SER A 1043 22.21 -36.28 -13.78
N LEU A 1044 22.53 -35.39 -14.73
CA LEU A 1044 22.38 -33.95 -14.60
C LEU A 1044 20.92 -33.51 -14.44
N LEU A 1045 20.00 -34.11 -15.21
CA LEU A 1045 18.57 -33.82 -15.13
C LEU A 1045 17.98 -34.24 -13.77
N LEU A 1046 18.31 -35.45 -13.30
CA LEU A 1046 17.80 -36.00 -12.04
C LEU A 1046 18.42 -35.35 -10.79
N ASN A 1047 19.75 -35.15 -10.78
CA ASN A 1047 20.48 -34.74 -9.58
C ASN A 1047 20.71 -33.22 -9.46
N THR A 1048 20.43 -32.45 -10.51
CA THR A 1048 20.65 -30.99 -10.53
C THR A 1048 19.43 -30.23 -11.04
N VAL A 1049 18.91 -30.55 -12.23
CA VAL A 1049 17.85 -29.72 -12.85
C VAL A 1049 16.51 -29.88 -12.14
N ILE A 1050 16.10 -31.10 -11.80
CA ILE A 1050 14.85 -31.33 -11.06
C ILE A 1050 14.91 -30.73 -9.64
N PRO A 1051 15.94 -30.98 -8.81
CA PRO A 1051 16.08 -30.31 -7.51
C PRO A 1051 16.07 -28.77 -7.61
N MET A 1052 16.74 -28.18 -8.62
CA MET A 1052 16.70 -26.73 -8.84
C MET A 1052 15.31 -26.24 -9.25
N ALA A 1053 14.59 -26.99 -10.11
CA ALA A 1053 13.24 -26.64 -10.50
C ALA A 1053 12.28 -26.66 -9.29
N PHE A 1054 12.45 -27.62 -8.37
CA PHE A 1054 11.66 -27.71 -7.15
C PHE A 1054 12.01 -26.60 -6.14
N SER A 1055 13.30 -26.30 -5.93
CA SER A 1055 13.72 -25.22 -5.03
C SER A 1055 13.38 -23.80 -5.53
N GLN A 1056 13.00 -23.66 -6.81
CA GLN A 1056 12.64 -22.38 -7.46
C GLN A 1056 11.15 -22.28 -7.85
N ASP A 1057 10.31 -23.28 -7.53
CA ASP A 1057 8.94 -23.49 -8.09
C ASP A 1057 8.87 -23.34 -9.62
N ASN A 1058 9.95 -23.66 -10.33
CA ASN A 1058 10.09 -23.41 -11.77
C ASN A 1058 9.46 -24.56 -12.59
N ARG A 1059 8.13 -24.56 -12.62
CA ARG A 1059 7.29 -25.59 -13.26
C ARG A 1059 7.58 -25.78 -14.74
N TRP A 1060 7.95 -24.72 -15.47
CA TRP A 1060 8.38 -24.80 -16.87
C TRP A 1060 9.65 -25.65 -17.02
N LEU A 1061 10.68 -25.40 -16.20
CA LEU A 1061 11.93 -26.15 -16.24
C LEU A 1061 11.75 -27.60 -15.79
N GLY A 1062 10.95 -27.84 -14.75
CA GLY A 1062 10.68 -29.21 -14.27
C GLY A 1062 9.81 -30.02 -15.24
N SER A 1063 8.82 -29.39 -15.89
CA SER A 1063 8.04 -30.01 -16.97
C SER A 1063 8.93 -30.44 -18.13
N TRP A 1064 9.84 -29.55 -18.56
CA TRP A 1064 10.84 -29.86 -19.59
C TRP A 1064 11.77 -30.99 -19.17
N ALA A 1065 12.28 -30.97 -17.94
CA ALA A 1065 13.19 -32.01 -17.44
C ALA A 1065 12.52 -33.39 -17.37
N PHE A 1066 11.27 -33.48 -16.89
CA PHE A 1066 10.52 -34.73 -16.90
C PHE A 1066 10.17 -35.21 -18.33
N TRP A 1067 9.90 -34.29 -19.26
CA TRP A 1067 9.64 -34.63 -20.66
C TRP A 1067 10.88 -35.18 -21.37
N MET A 1068 12.05 -34.55 -21.15
CA MET A 1068 13.36 -35.03 -21.60
C MET A 1068 13.69 -36.41 -21.01
N LEU A 1069 13.32 -36.69 -19.75
CA LEU A 1069 13.46 -38.00 -19.12
C LEU A 1069 12.39 -39.03 -19.51
N HIS A 1070 11.52 -38.70 -20.47
CA HIS A 1070 10.37 -39.50 -20.91
C HIS A 1070 9.36 -39.88 -19.81
N LYS A 1071 9.39 -39.21 -18.64
CA LYS A 1071 8.35 -39.29 -17.58
C LYS A 1071 7.24 -38.27 -17.90
N ARG A 1072 6.53 -38.46 -19.03
CA ARG A 1072 5.53 -37.50 -19.56
C ARG A 1072 4.33 -37.29 -18.62
N ASP A 1073 4.03 -38.30 -17.82
CA ASP A 1073 3.06 -38.29 -16.71
C ASP A 1073 3.44 -37.23 -15.65
N LEU A 1074 4.65 -37.30 -15.08
CA LEU A 1074 5.17 -36.28 -14.16
C LEU A 1074 5.34 -34.90 -14.82
N ALA A 1075 5.68 -34.86 -16.11
CA ALA A 1075 5.81 -33.62 -16.87
C ALA A 1075 4.50 -32.84 -16.97
N VAL A 1076 3.35 -33.52 -16.98
CA VAL A 1076 2.03 -32.88 -16.85
C VAL A 1076 1.70 -32.57 -15.39
N ARG A 1077 1.90 -33.53 -14.48
CA ARG A 1077 1.54 -33.36 -13.07
C ARG A 1077 2.25 -32.19 -12.40
N ILE A 1078 3.53 -31.91 -12.71
CA ILE A 1078 4.25 -30.74 -12.15
C ILE A 1078 3.62 -29.38 -12.50
N ILE A 1079 2.80 -29.29 -13.55
CA ILE A 1079 2.15 -28.01 -13.90
C ILE A 1079 1.08 -27.62 -12.85
N MET A 1080 0.48 -28.61 -12.17
CA MET A 1080 -0.70 -28.40 -11.33
C MET A 1080 -0.62 -29.03 -9.94
N THR A 1081 0.03 -30.19 -9.76
CA THR A 1081 0.20 -30.79 -8.45
C THR A 1081 1.10 -29.91 -7.57
N PRO A 1082 0.80 -29.72 -6.27
CA PRO A 1082 1.75 -29.13 -5.33
C PRO A 1082 3.08 -29.88 -5.34
N LEU A 1083 4.20 -29.16 -5.24
CA LEU A 1083 5.51 -29.81 -5.35
C LEU A 1083 5.81 -30.83 -4.22
N PRO A 1084 5.41 -30.61 -2.95
CA PRO A 1084 5.59 -31.61 -1.90
C PRO A 1084 4.95 -32.96 -2.23
N ASP A 1085 3.68 -32.94 -2.67
CA ASP A 1085 2.93 -34.15 -3.02
C ASP A 1085 3.55 -34.87 -4.23
N LEU A 1086 4.05 -34.10 -5.20
CA LEU A 1086 4.75 -34.67 -6.36
C LEU A 1086 6.10 -35.29 -5.95
N ALA A 1087 6.84 -34.67 -5.03
CA ALA A 1087 8.12 -35.19 -4.54
C ALA A 1087 7.97 -36.54 -3.82
N MET A 1088 6.84 -36.79 -3.14
CA MET A 1088 6.53 -38.12 -2.57
C MET A 1088 6.44 -39.24 -3.62
N THR A 1089 6.29 -38.89 -4.92
CA THR A 1089 6.25 -39.85 -6.03
C THR A 1089 7.56 -39.96 -6.82
N LEU A 1090 8.66 -39.38 -6.30
CA LEU A 1090 9.99 -39.44 -6.91
C LEU A 1090 10.92 -40.44 -6.21
N ASP A 1091 11.80 -41.06 -7.00
CA ASP A 1091 12.77 -42.07 -6.57
C ASP A 1091 13.94 -41.51 -5.70
N GLY A 1092 13.80 -40.31 -5.12
CA GLY A 1092 14.85 -39.65 -4.34
C GLY A 1092 14.33 -38.43 -3.56
N PRO A 1093 14.91 -38.14 -2.37
CA PRO A 1093 14.40 -37.10 -1.48
C PRO A 1093 14.67 -35.69 -2.02
N ILE A 1094 13.61 -34.90 -2.17
CA ILE A 1094 13.66 -33.46 -2.35
C ILE A 1094 13.13 -32.82 -1.07
N GLU A 1095 14.01 -32.17 -0.31
CA GLU A 1095 13.67 -31.51 0.96
C GLU A 1095 13.46 -30.00 0.80
N THR A 1096 14.01 -29.40 -0.26
CA THR A 1096 13.95 -27.96 -0.53
C THR A 1096 12.92 -27.61 -1.59
N PHE A 1097 11.90 -26.86 -1.20
CA PHE A 1097 10.82 -26.38 -2.07
C PHE A 1097 10.83 -24.85 -2.12
N GLY A 1098 10.61 -24.28 -3.31
CA GLY A 1098 10.33 -22.85 -3.46
C GLY A 1098 8.94 -22.49 -2.89
N ARG A 1099 8.72 -21.22 -2.52
CA ARG A 1099 7.37 -20.71 -2.19
C ARG A 1099 6.50 -20.83 -3.47
N PRO A 1100 5.40 -21.60 -3.48
CA PRO A 1100 4.63 -21.84 -4.71
C PRO A 1100 3.98 -20.57 -5.23
N ASN A 1101 4.16 -20.28 -6.52
CA ASN A 1101 3.83 -18.98 -7.11
C ASN A 1101 3.46 -19.08 -8.61
N TYR A 1102 2.18 -19.33 -8.89
CA TYR A 1102 1.65 -19.56 -10.25
C TYR A 1102 1.34 -18.24 -10.99
N ASP A 1103 2.32 -17.35 -11.10
CA ASP A 1103 2.15 -16.00 -11.68
C ASP A 1103 2.00 -15.97 -13.22
N ASP A 1104 2.06 -17.13 -13.90
CA ASP A 1104 2.03 -17.20 -15.37
C ASP A 1104 0.79 -17.91 -15.92
N PRO A 1105 -0.23 -17.18 -16.44
CA PRO A 1105 -1.42 -17.76 -17.06
C PRO A 1105 -1.12 -18.75 -18.19
N SER A 1106 0.03 -18.64 -18.86
CA SER A 1106 0.42 -19.53 -19.96
C SER A 1106 0.57 -20.99 -19.52
N LEU A 1107 0.68 -21.28 -18.21
CA LEU A 1107 0.69 -22.64 -17.65
C LEU A 1107 -0.60 -23.41 -17.98
N ALA A 1108 -1.77 -22.75 -18.02
CA ALA A 1108 -3.02 -23.37 -18.44
C ALA A 1108 -2.95 -23.84 -19.91
N MET A 1109 -2.34 -23.03 -20.78
CA MET A 1109 -2.13 -23.40 -22.18
C MET A 1109 -1.17 -24.57 -22.32
N LEU A 1110 -0.10 -24.62 -21.52
CA LEU A 1110 0.86 -25.73 -21.55
C LEU A 1110 0.16 -27.03 -21.12
N PHE A 1111 -0.55 -27.01 -19.99
CA PHE A 1111 -1.31 -28.18 -19.52
C PHE A 1111 -2.27 -28.70 -20.60
N SER A 1112 -3.08 -27.81 -21.17
CA SER A 1112 -4.03 -28.16 -22.24
C SER A 1112 -3.34 -28.77 -23.47
N GLN A 1113 -2.16 -28.27 -23.87
CA GLN A 1113 -1.40 -28.86 -24.97
C GLN A 1113 -0.79 -30.21 -24.61
N LEU A 1114 -0.13 -30.36 -23.46
CA LEU A 1114 0.56 -31.60 -23.10
C LEU A 1114 -0.43 -32.75 -22.87
N LYS A 1115 -1.56 -32.47 -22.20
CA LYS A 1115 -2.72 -33.37 -22.01
C LYS A 1115 -3.19 -33.99 -23.34
N ALA A 1116 -3.11 -33.25 -24.45
CA ALA A 1116 -3.54 -33.71 -25.77
C ALA A 1116 -2.43 -34.42 -26.59
N LYS A 1117 -1.14 -34.27 -26.26
CA LYS A 1117 -0.03 -34.77 -27.11
C LYS A 1117 0.20 -36.29 -27.04
N THR A 1118 0.10 -36.93 -25.86
CA THR A 1118 0.50 -38.35 -25.68
C THR A 1118 -0.41 -39.10 -24.70
N LEU A 1119 -0.48 -40.44 -24.83
CA LEU A 1119 -1.26 -41.28 -23.90
C LEU A 1119 -0.74 -41.24 -22.46
N GLN A 1120 0.59 -41.19 -22.28
CA GLN A 1120 1.24 -41.11 -20.96
C GLN A 1120 0.93 -39.77 -20.25
N ALA A 1121 0.84 -38.68 -21.00
CA ALA A 1121 0.39 -37.38 -20.50
C ALA A 1121 -1.11 -37.40 -20.09
N ALA A 1122 -1.96 -38.08 -20.87
CA ALA A 1122 -3.37 -38.25 -20.53
C ALA A 1122 -3.56 -39.15 -19.29
N GLN A 1123 -2.73 -40.19 -19.10
CA GLN A 1123 -2.68 -40.99 -17.87
C GLN A 1123 -2.30 -40.13 -16.66
N GLY A 1124 -1.20 -39.36 -16.75
CA GLY A 1124 -0.81 -38.42 -15.69
C GLY A 1124 -1.87 -37.36 -15.38
N THR A 1125 -2.70 -36.99 -16.35
CA THR A 1125 -3.87 -36.13 -16.12
C THR A 1125 -4.99 -36.84 -15.37
N SER A 1126 -5.25 -38.13 -15.64
CA SER A 1126 -6.27 -38.91 -14.93
C SER A 1126 -5.96 -39.17 -13.45
N GLU A 1127 -4.71 -38.95 -13.03
CA GLU A 1127 -4.28 -38.95 -11.62
C GLU A 1127 -4.52 -37.60 -10.91
N ILE A 1128 -4.85 -36.52 -11.65
CA ILE A 1128 -5.13 -35.20 -11.09
C ILE A 1128 -6.62 -35.14 -10.69
N ALA A 1129 -6.89 -34.74 -9.45
CA ALA A 1129 -8.26 -34.57 -8.97
C ALA A 1129 -8.99 -33.46 -9.76
N PRO A 1130 -10.26 -33.65 -10.20
CA PRO A 1130 -11.01 -32.61 -10.90
C PRO A 1130 -11.17 -31.30 -10.11
N GLN A 1131 -11.17 -31.37 -8.77
CA GLN A 1131 -11.19 -30.19 -7.90
C GLN A 1131 -9.88 -29.38 -7.99
N THR A 1132 -8.73 -30.06 -8.12
CA THR A 1132 -7.42 -29.44 -8.35
C THR A 1132 -7.38 -28.76 -9.73
N GLU A 1133 -7.96 -29.37 -10.79
CA GLU A 1133 -8.11 -28.70 -12.09
C GLU A 1133 -9.01 -27.45 -11.99
N PHE A 1134 -10.17 -27.55 -11.33
CA PHE A 1134 -11.07 -26.41 -11.12
C PHE A 1134 -10.42 -25.26 -10.33
N ASN A 1135 -9.75 -25.58 -9.22
CA ASN A 1135 -9.03 -24.63 -8.39
C ASN A 1135 -7.89 -23.92 -9.18
N PHE A 1136 -7.26 -24.62 -10.13
CA PHE A 1136 -6.13 -24.11 -10.93
C PHE A 1136 -6.59 -23.13 -12.00
N VAL A 1137 -7.69 -23.45 -12.69
CA VAL A 1137 -8.33 -22.53 -13.65
C VAL A 1137 -8.81 -21.25 -12.94
N LEU A 1138 -9.42 -21.37 -11.75
CA LEU A 1138 -9.79 -20.21 -10.94
C LEU A 1138 -8.58 -19.39 -10.47
N GLN A 1139 -7.46 -20.03 -10.13
CA GLN A 1139 -6.24 -19.32 -9.76
C GLN A 1139 -5.69 -18.49 -10.93
N ILE A 1140 -5.65 -19.07 -12.13
CA ILE A 1140 -5.16 -18.35 -13.33
C ILE A 1140 -6.13 -17.23 -13.75
N ALA A 1141 -7.44 -17.41 -13.60
CA ALA A 1141 -8.42 -16.33 -13.79
C ALA A 1141 -8.16 -15.14 -12.83
N ARG A 1142 -7.83 -15.41 -11.56
CA ARG A 1142 -7.44 -14.35 -10.60
C ARG A 1142 -6.13 -13.67 -10.97
N VAL A 1143 -5.14 -14.41 -11.46
CA VAL A 1143 -3.87 -13.84 -11.94
C VAL A 1143 -4.11 -12.90 -13.12
N PHE A 1144 -4.97 -13.29 -14.09
CA PHE A 1144 -5.40 -12.37 -15.16
C PHE A 1144 -6.07 -11.09 -14.62
N CYS A 1145 -6.94 -11.17 -13.61
CA CYS A 1145 -7.50 -9.97 -12.98
C CYS A 1145 -6.42 -9.11 -12.28
N ARG A 1146 -5.46 -9.73 -11.57
CA ARG A 1146 -4.29 -9.02 -11.01
C ARG A 1146 -3.39 -8.37 -12.07
N MET A 1147 -3.38 -8.89 -13.30
CA MET A 1147 -2.72 -8.28 -14.45
C MET A 1147 -3.58 -7.21 -15.16
N GLY A 1148 -4.79 -6.91 -14.66
CA GLY A 1148 -5.76 -6.04 -15.32
C GLY A 1148 -6.51 -6.67 -16.50
N CYS A 1149 -6.10 -7.84 -16.98
CA CYS A 1149 -6.61 -8.57 -18.15
C CYS A 1149 -7.94 -9.32 -17.88
N HIS A 1150 -8.92 -8.65 -17.27
CA HIS A 1150 -10.20 -9.23 -16.82
C HIS A 1150 -10.98 -9.94 -17.94
N ILE A 1151 -10.89 -9.44 -19.18
CA ILE A 1151 -11.53 -10.02 -20.36
C ILE A 1151 -11.00 -11.44 -20.64
N LEU A 1152 -9.69 -11.68 -20.49
CA LEU A 1152 -9.09 -13.01 -20.67
C LEU A 1152 -9.40 -13.96 -19.50
N ALA A 1153 -9.60 -13.43 -18.29
CA ALA A 1153 -10.12 -14.21 -17.16
C ALA A 1153 -11.53 -14.74 -17.45
N LEU A 1154 -12.42 -13.88 -17.98
CA LEU A 1154 -13.78 -14.25 -18.36
C LEU A 1154 -13.80 -15.25 -19.52
N ASP A 1155 -12.98 -15.02 -20.56
CA ASP A 1155 -12.82 -15.91 -21.71
C ASP A 1155 -12.36 -17.32 -21.30
N LEU A 1156 -11.34 -17.41 -20.44
CA LEU A 1156 -10.85 -18.68 -19.88
C LEU A 1156 -11.98 -19.46 -19.19
N VAL A 1157 -12.79 -18.78 -18.36
CA VAL A 1157 -13.90 -19.42 -17.63
C VAL A 1157 -15.10 -19.73 -18.54
N ARG A 1158 -15.36 -18.95 -19.60
CA ARG A 1158 -16.39 -19.23 -20.64
C ARG A 1158 -16.02 -20.46 -21.48
N SER A 1159 -14.73 -20.66 -21.75
CA SER A 1159 -14.25 -21.64 -22.73
C SER A 1159 -13.75 -22.97 -22.14
N TRP A 1160 -13.17 -23.00 -20.92
CA TRP A 1160 -12.49 -24.19 -20.40
C TRP A 1160 -13.43 -25.40 -20.23
N SER A 1161 -13.04 -26.52 -20.85
CA SER A 1161 -13.79 -27.77 -20.79
C SER A 1161 -13.10 -28.80 -19.90
N PHE A 1162 -13.61 -28.98 -18.69
CA PHE A 1162 -13.28 -30.14 -17.85
C PHE A 1162 -13.74 -31.43 -18.52
N ASP A 1163 -12.90 -32.46 -18.49
CA ASP A 1163 -13.31 -33.79 -18.93
C ASP A 1163 -14.40 -34.33 -17.99
N ARG A 1164 -15.43 -34.97 -18.58
CA ARG A 1164 -16.48 -35.58 -17.76
C ARG A 1164 -15.88 -36.75 -16.97
N PRO A 1165 -16.04 -36.81 -15.63
CA PRO A 1165 -15.67 -38.00 -14.88
C PRO A 1165 -16.41 -39.19 -15.50
N THR A 1166 -15.67 -40.25 -15.82
CA THR A 1166 -16.27 -41.44 -16.43
C THR A 1166 -17.23 -42.03 -15.40
N ALA A 1167 -18.53 -42.05 -15.71
CA ALA A 1167 -19.55 -42.41 -14.73
C ALA A 1167 -19.24 -43.79 -14.14
N PRO A 1168 -19.25 -43.95 -12.80
CA PRO A 1168 -19.00 -45.24 -12.18
C PRO A 1168 -20.05 -46.24 -12.70
N THR A 1169 -19.59 -47.43 -13.09
CA THR A 1169 -20.44 -48.49 -13.61
C THR A 1169 -21.56 -48.76 -12.59
N PRO A 1170 -22.86 -48.65 -12.96
CA PRO A 1170 -23.93 -48.72 -11.99
C PRO A 1170 -23.94 -50.11 -11.33
N ILE A 1171 -23.61 -50.13 -10.03
CA ILE A 1171 -23.78 -51.30 -9.17
C ILE A 1171 -25.28 -51.57 -9.11
N PRO A 1172 -25.76 -52.79 -9.43
CA PRO A 1172 -27.19 -53.10 -9.37
C PRO A 1172 -27.62 -53.23 -7.90
N GLN A 1173 -27.91 -52.11 -7.26
CA GLN A 1173 -28.55 -52.07 -5.94
C GLN A 1173 -30.07 -52.06 -6.11
N SER A 1174 -30.72 -52.95 -5.36
CA SER A 1174 -32.16 -53.19 -5.40
C SER A 1174 -32.94 -52.06 -4.73
N ALA A 1175 -34.15 -51.83 -5.25
CA ALA A 1175 -35.12 -50.83 -4.79
C ALA A 1175 -35.23 -50.63 -3.27
N VAL A 1176 -35.16 -49.36 -2.87
CA VAL A 1176 -36.07 -48.77 -1.89
C VAL A 1176 -36.66 -47.53 -2.58
N GLU A 1177 -37.96 -47.34 -2.48
CA GLU A 1177 -38.69 -46.20 -3.02
C GLU A 1177 -38.73 -45.08 -1.96
N ASP A 1178 -38.61 -43.82 -2.37
CA ASP A 1178 -39.24 -42.68 -1.70
C ASP A 1178 -39.33 -41.50 -2.69
N ASP A 1179 -40.53 -40.94 -2.85
CA ASP A 1179 -40.83 -39.85 -3.79
C ASP A 1179 -40.31 -38.50 -3.29
N TYR A 1180 -39.80 -37.67 -4.20
CA TYR A 1180 -40.18 -36.25 -4.32
C TYR A 1180 -39.76 -35.68 -5.68
N ASP A 1181 -40.69 -35.67 -6.65
CA ASP A 1181 -40.44 -35.22 -8.03
C ASP A 1181 -40.48 -33.68 -8.16
N MET A 1182 -39.42 -33.11 -8.72
CA MET A 1182 -39.28 -31.69 -9.06
C MET A 1182 -38.26 -31.56 -10.20
N SER A 1183 -38.63 -32.04 -11.37
CA SER A 1183 -37.76 -32.12 -12.56
C SER A 1183 -37.64 -30.78 -13.32
N PRO A 1184 -36.44 -30.17 -13.42
CA PRO A 1184 -36.19 -29.07 -14.35
C PRO A 1184 -36.02 -29.63 -15.76
N THR A 1185 -36.82 -29.13 -16.71
CA THR A 1185 -36.71 -29.51 -18.13
C THR A 1185 -35.35 -29.12 -18.72
N PRO A 1186 -34.66 -30.03 -19.44
CA PRO A 1186 -33.39 -29.70 -20.07
C PRO A 1186 -33.61 -28.72 -21.23
N PRO A 1187 -32.86 -27.60 -21.31
CA PRO A 1187 -32.89 -26.73 -22.49
C PRO A 1187 -32.33 -27.48 -23.72
N PRO A 1188 -32.73 -27.09 -24.94
CA PRO A 1188 -32.24 -27.73 -26.16
C PRO A 1188 -30.72 -27.58 -26.30
N PRO A 1189 -30.04 -28.55 -26.95
CA PRO A 1189 -28.59 -28.51 -27.09
C PRO A 1189 -28.15 -27.42 -28.06
N MET A 1190 -27.93 -26.21 -27.55
CA MET A 1190 -27.13 -25.20 -28.24
C MET A 1190 -25.77 -25.83 -28.59
N ARG A 1191 -25.39 -25.75 -29.87
CA ARG A 1191 -24.11 -26.25 -30.35
C ARG A 1191 -22.99 -25.37 -29.77
N ARG A 1192 -22.41 -25.80 -28.64
CA ARG A 1192 -21.20 -25.19 -28.09
C ARG A 1192 -20.08 -25.30 -29.14
N SER A 1193 -19.71 -24.17 -29.73
CA SER A 1193 -18.45 -24.01 -30.45
C SER A 1193 -17.31 -24.33 -29.49
N SER A 1194 -16.34 -25.13 -29.94
CA SER A 1194 -15.22 -25.56 -29.10
C SER A 1194 -14.06 -24.59 -29.29
N PHE A 1195 -14.07 -23.49 -28.53
CA PHE A 1195 -13.03 -22.46 -28.56
C PHE A 1195 -11.63 -23.02 -28.23
N PHE A 1196 -11.54 -24.05 -27.37
CA PHE A 1196 -10.29 -24.80 -27.15
C PHE A 1196 -9.92 -25.81 -28.26
N SER A 1197 -10.62 -25.80 -29.40
CA SER A 1197 -10.24 -26.67 -30.52
C SER A 1197 -8.99 -26.13 -31.23
N LEU A 1198 -7.84 -26.74 -30.94
CA LEU A 1198 -6.60 -26.61 -31.72
C LEU A 1198 -6.72 -27.24 -33.13
N THR A 1199 -7.93 -27.43 -33.67
CA THR A 1199 -8.19 -28.09 -34.96
C THR A 1199 -8.13 -27.16 -36.17
N GLY A 1200 -7.35 -26.09 -36.07
CA GLY A 1200 -6.90 -25.27 -37.20
C GLY A 1200 -5.87 -26.01 -38.08
N ARG A 1201 -6.33 -27.03 -38.82
CA ARG A 1201 -5.58 -28.06 -39.60
C ARG A 1201 -5.13 -29.27 -38.79
N ARG A 1202 -5.52 -30.46 -39.26
CA ARG A 1202 -5.14 -31.82 -38.82
C ARG A 1202 -5.18 -32.05 -37.30
N ARG A 1203 -6.12 -32.88 -36.84
CA ARG A 1203 -5.89 -33.67 -35.62
C ARG A 1203 -4.61 -34.49 -35.83
N SER A 1204 -3.55 -34.18 -35.11
CA SER A 1204 -2.45 -35.11 -34.90
C SER A 1204 -3.02 -36.35 -34.21
N SER A 1205 -2.60 -37.53 -34.65
CA SER A 1205 -2.88 -38.76 -33.92
C SER A 1205 -2.16 -38.68 -32.57
N VAL A 1206 -2.88 -38.85 -31.46
CA VAL A 1206 -2.28 -38.94 -30.12
C VAL A 1206 -1.16 -39.97 -30.17
N VAL A 1207 0.05 -39.58 -29.78
CA VAL A 1207 1.22 -40.44 -29.94
C VAL A 1207 1.09 -41.63 -28.98
N ILE A 1208 1.11 -42.83 -29.55
CA ILE A 1208 0.94 -44.10 -28.85
C ILE A 1208 2.30 -44.53 -28.28
N ASP A 1209 2.78 -43.75 -27.30
CA ASP A 1209 4.01 -43.99 -26.57
C ASP A 1209 3.84 -45.19 -25.60
N VAL A 1210 3.88 -46.42 -26.12
CA VAL A 1210 3.83 -47.64 -25.30
C VAL A 1210 5.18 -47.86 -24.61
N ASN A 1211 5.14 -47.96 -23.28
CA ASN A 1211 6.32 -48.25 -22.49
C ASN A 1211 6.73 -49.72 -22.69
N LEU A 1212 7.78 -49.96 -23.49
CA LEU A 1212 8.24 -51.29 -23.97
C LEU A 1212 8.76 -52.25 -22.88
N LYS A 1213 8.53 -51.96 -21.60
CA LYS A 1213 8.91 -52.80 -20.44
C LYS A 1213 7.75 -53.55 -19.78
N SER A 1214 6.53 -53.46 -20.31
CA SER A 1214 5.36 -54.17 -19.77
C SER A 1214 4.49 -54.81 -20.85
N LEU A 1215 4.60 -56.15 -21.00
CA LEU A 1215 3.70 -57.17 -21.60
C LEU A 1215 4.54 -58.32 -22.21
N PRO A 1216 4.00 -59.54 -22.47
CA PRO A 1216 2.61 -59.99 -22.38
C PRO A 1216 2.26 -60.56 -20.98
N GLU A 1217 1.05 -61.03 -20.66
CA GLU A 1217 0.35 -62.17 -21.28
C GLU A 1217 -0.97 -61.87 -22.03
N THR A 1218 -1.44 -62.87 -22.77
CA THR A 1218 -2.61 -62.83 -23.65
C THR A 1218 -3.92 -63.19 -22.95
N ARG A 1219 -5.06 -62.78 -23.54
CA ARG A 1219 -6.42 -63.12 -23.08
C ARG A 1219 -6.63 -64.64 -22.95
N ALA A 1220 -7.14 -65.05 -21.78
CA ALA A 1220 -7.96 -66.25 -21.58
C ALA A 1220 -9.22 -65.87 -20.76
N PRO A 1221 -10.37 -66.55 -20.94
CA PRO A 1221 -11.63 -66.14 -20.33
C PRO A 1221 -11.77 -66.56 -18.86
N SER A 1222 -12.55 -65.79 -18.09
CA SER A 1222 -12.75 -66.00 -16.65
C SER A 1222 -13.40 -67.34 -16.31
N PRO A 1223 -12.86 -68.11 -15.34
CA PRO A 1223 -13.58 -69.24 -14.74
C PRO A 1223 -14.69 -68.75 -13.80
N LYS A 1224 -15.73 -69.56 -13.62
CA LYS A 1224 -16.81 -69.31 -12.65
C LYS A 1224 -16.40 -69.81 -11.26
N LEU A 1225 -16.81 -69.08 -10.21
CA LEU A 1225 -16.78 -69.57 -8.82
C LEU A 1225 -17.73 -70.76 -8.63
N PRO A 1226 -17.34 -71.70 -7.76
CA PRO A 1226 -18.27 -72.31 -6.82
C PRO A 1226 -17.86 -72.08 -5.35
N THR A 1227 -18.89 -71.79 -4.56
CA THR A 1227 -19.05 -71.92 -3.10
C THR A 1227 -18.00 -72.68 -2.27
N VAL A 1228 -17.56 -72.00 -1.21
CA VAL A 1228 -17.42 -72.43 0.20
C VAL A 1228 -17.61 -73.93 0.51
N ALA A 1229 -16.60 -74.49 1.18
CA ALA A 1229 -16.76 -75.49 2.24
C ALA A 1229 -15.76 -75.16 3.38
N GLU A 1230 -16.12 -75.45 4.62
CA GLU A 1230 -15.31 -75.19 5.81
C GLU A 1230 -14.45 -76.41 6.18
N ASP A 1231 -13.25 -76.21 6.74
CA ASP A 1231 -12.81 -76.97 7.93
C ASP A 1231 -11.58 -76.35 8.62
N GLN A 1232 -11.36 -76.72 9.89
CA GLN A 1232 -10.25 -76.27 10.76
C GLN A 1232 -9.39 -77.48 11.24
N PRO A 1233 -8.53 -77.38 12.29
CA PRO A 1233 -7.22 -76.71 12.29
C PRO A 1233 -6.04 -77.59 12.78
N ALA A 1234 -4.81 -77.28 12.34
CA ALA A 1234 -3.53 -77.75 12.92
C ALA A 1234 -2.33 -77.01 12.24
N ASP A 1235 -1.19 -76.68 12.86
CA ASP A 1235 -0.83 -76.65 14.30
C ASP A 1235 0.26 -75.59 14.58
N VAL A 1236 0.56 -75.37 15.86
CA VAL A 1236 1.25 -74.24 16.50
C VAL A 1236 2.80 -74.33 16.53
N LYS A 1237 3.54 -73.32 16.00
CA LYS A 1237 4.60 -72.53 16.69
C LYS A 1237 5.52 -71.69 15.76
N ALA A 1238 6.03 -70.58 16.30
CA ALA A 1238 7.19 -69.83 15.76
C ALA A 1238 8.54 -70.39 16.31
N PRO A 1239 9.70 -70.00 15.75
CA PRO A 1239 10.48 -68.95 16.42
C PRO A 1239 11.22 -67.96 15.47
N THR A 1240 12.04 -67.09 16.06
CA THR A 1240 12.69 -65.91 15.46
C THR A 1240 14.13 -66.13 14.94
N ALA A 1241 14.48 -65.39 13.88
CA ALA A 1241 15.80 -64.79 13.54
C ALA A 1241 17.08 -65.66 13.41
N ILE A 1242 17.89 -65.37 12.37
CA ILE A 1242 19.36 -65.17 12.44
C ILE A 1242 19.93 -64.66 11.08
N GLU A 1243 21.20 -64.23 11.09
CA GLU A 1243 21.91 -63.39 10.11
C GLU A 1243 22.39 -64.05 8.79
N ALA A 1244 23.01 -63.23 7.93
CA ALA A 1244 23.53 -63.58 6.61
C ALA A 1244 24.90 -64.30 6.58
N PRO A 1245 25.22 -65.07 5.51
CA PRO A 1245 26.51 -65.74 5.35
C PRO A 1245 27.61 -64.88 4.69
N LYS A 1246 28.87 -65.18 5.04
CA LYS A 1246 30.09 -64.76 4.31
C LYS A 1246 30.87 -65.99 3.81
N PRO A 1247 31.59 -65.92 2.68
CA PRO A 1247 32.78 -66.74 2.44
C PRO A 1247 34.04 -66.11 3.06
N ARG A 1248 35.14 -66.88 3.20
CA ARG A 1248 36.37 -66.47 3.93
C ARG A 1248 37.65 -67.12 3.38
N ARG A 1249 38.72 -66.30 3.23
CA ARG A 1249 40.18 -66.66 3.32
C ARG A 1249 40.73 -67.60 2.20
N THR A 1250 42.04 -67.82 2.00
CA THR A 1250 43.27 -67.52 2.81
C THR A 1250 44.56 -67.38 1.97
N GLY A 1251 45.64 -66.81 2.53
CA GLY A 1251 47.04 -66.89 2.02
C GLY A 1251 47.58 -65.57 1.43
N ILE A 1252 48.38 -64.69 2.09
CA ILE A 1252 49.59 -64.75 2.96
C ILE A 1252 50.92 -64.80 2.16
N GLY A 1253 51.80 -63.79 2.36
CA GLY A 1253 53.20 -63.85 1.85
C GLY A 1253 54.07 -62.58 1.88
N SER A 1254 54.48 -62.09 3.06
CA SER A 1254 55.62 -61.14 3.28
C SER A 1254 55.56 -59.72 2.65
N LEU A 1255 56.37 -58.72 3.05
CA LEU A 1255 57.44 -58.63 4.08
C LEU A 1255 57.38 -57.25 4.83
N MET A 1256 58.24 -57.04 5.82
CA MET A 1256 58.17 -55.93 6.80
C MET A 1256 59.03 -54.68 6.48
N LYS A 1257 58.53 -53.54 6.96
CA LYS A 1257 59.19 -52.41 7.67
C LYS A 1257 60.53 -51.80 7.17
N SER A 1258 60.53 -50.46 7.19
CA SER A 1258 61.58 -49.54 7.67
C SER A 1258 63.00 -49.53 7.06
N ALA A 1259 63.36 -48.38 6.47
CA ALA A 1259 64.49 -47.55 6.92
C ALA A 1259 64.40 -46.13 6.34
N LYS A 1260 65.14 -45.18 6.92
CA LYS A 1260 65.54 -43.93 6.24
C LYS A 1260 66.73 -44.25 5.31
N GLN A 1261 66.78 -43.68 4.11
CA GLN A 1261 67.93 -42.89 3.63
C GLN A 1261 67.56 -42.16 2.32
N ASP A 1262 68.31 -41.14 1.95
CA ASP A 1262 68.08 -40.30 0.77
C ASP A 1262 68.35 -41.01 -0.57
N THR A 1263 67.41 -40.90 -1.50
CA THR A 1263 67.69 -41.01 -2.94
C THR A 1263 67.13 -39.78 -3.64
N LYS A 1264 68.00 -38.83 -4.02
CA LYS A 1264 67.63 -37.68 -4.84
C LYS A 1264 67.14 -38.15 -6.21
N VAL A 1265 65.84 -38.01 -6.46
CA VAL A 1265 65.29 -37.86 -7.81
C VAL A 1265 65.05 -36.35 -7.98
N PRO A 1266 65.52 -35.71 -9.06
CA PRO A 1266 65.50 -34.26 -9.16
C PRO A 1266 64.06 -33.73 -9.21
N GLU A 1267 63.79 -32.69 -8.43
CA GLU A 1267 62.64 -31.82 -8.65
C GLU A 1267 62.78 -31.19 -10.05
N PHE A 1268 61.73 -31.27 -10.86
CA PHE A 1268 61.68 -30.58 -12.13
C PHE A 1268 61.11 -29.19 -11.89
N ASP A 1269 62.00 -28.19 -11.88
CA ASP A 1269 61.65 -26.81 -11.66
C ASP A 1269 60.70 -26.29 -12.76
N MET A 1270 59.61 -25.65 -12.35
CA MET A 1270 58.58 -25.09 -13.24
C MET A 1270 58.89 -23.65 -13.65
N ASP A 1271 59.77 -22.95 -12.93
CA ASP A 1271 60.18 -21.58 -13.27
C ASP A 1271 61.14 -21.54 -14.49
N ALA A 1272 61.51 -22.71 -15.02
CA ALA A 1272 62.23 -22.88 -16.28
C ALA A 1272 61.32 -22.95 -17.53
N PHE A 1273 60.01 -22.67 -17.40
CA PHE A 1273 59.02 -22.83 -18.48
C PHE A 1273 58.00 -21.68 -18.62
N PHE A 1274 58.29 -20.51 -18.03
CA PHE A 1274 57.58 -19.24 -18.27
C PHE A 1274 58.43 -18.26 -19.11
#